data_AF-A0A9W7XG74-F1
#
_entry.id   AF-A0A9W7XG74-F1
#
_cell.length_a   1.000
_cell.length_b   1.000
_cell.length_c   1.000
_cell.angle_alpha   90.00
_cell.angle_beta   90.00
_cell.angle_gamma   90.00
#
_symmetry.space_group_name_H-M   'P 1'
#
loop_
_entity.id
_entity.type
_entity.pdbx_description
1 polymer ?
#
loop_
_entity_poly.entity_id
_entity_poly.type
_entity_poly.pdbx_seq_one_letter_code
_entity_poly.pdbx_strand_id
1 'polypeptide(L)'
;MTSLEAKHMAATYALYRMRSDTSLYLSLPLVHRKYWELLRQNREAPWMYNGDPFAAQAERDREKEGKRVEHARREEKKVRAEMGHREELLRPGSRRRWDEMAEVRMVEKHRMAVEDVVRRWTQQWDLQDDNGSKDPVNVDELVDLGFHRMHVLEALAYAGSRDGVVDWLCVHVPEDDLPRRFQRHREAPRVVVLDDRAAGSARRLRRCGFPMAAVDGALAKAKDELGLGDAAAIEACAADVLVSQLCRRDKPRCIGSVCPEASERALAEEAETLRAIFFGEEEDERVIAFESGSSLSVLVRPQGLSTADSRLVGDDLRLEVWLPPGIVYPDESLPAMALSGSCAPAFVRLQATMKINSMVAASGLPVVFDAVQMIEEQLAQWIAAPLPLVSLKMQDIDSRAAGPLEAAGTGVESARGSRQRHGSRAKSDDVAGLSAQFLKLQLDPAYQAMQETRSNLPAHSLKDQILRLVSSSRCVLVTGATGCGKTTQVPQFILDSALQAKMPVNIVCTQPRRISAIGVAARVSEERCETMGSGVVGYAVRGDSRQSNRTRLLFCTTGVMLRMLVDRPDLQGVTHVVCDEVHERSVDSDMLLALLIGCLRKNPGLRVVLMSATAQCDVFAEYFGRSTPVVDIPGRAFPVEDLFLEDFVSRLPAPDAAFGAALVGRARARLQQQKENENEKDGEEEEWFARVKRFERRGCSRLQAASVAQWDERFGLRESNASNIDVSLAAAAVRYIDGLANKQQAVLVFMPGVAEIHALVDSLKGDPSLSVLSLHAGLAPSDQRRVFDRPPPGRRKVVVATNIAETSITIDDIGFVVDSGRVREAIRDPESGISRLATRFCSQAASTQRRGRAGRVSKGICIRLFTRETLHSAMSEFATPEILRMPLEQVCLQAKALGYANSAKFLCSMLTPPPGKAVESAERVLVAVGACEEGPAGELTPLGRFMADVPADLRLAKMLVYSAVFGVLDRALVLAALMAHDKPLFAASFENRELAREERLRFAVPGSDGEKSDWLADLRAYEYVTSSNNSKSSGGSSLQHVSRAVVRDIKGSVRMLRDSLKTLGLVDGSSSVEDGDSTGAVLRAMVFAGLSPNIARVRVPAQKYREVIGGGSVGIDHQAKELMFFAVDSVARQQDPVGWMDHDLKTDRRVFVHPQSTMFAHAKYPVPFVTYFSLTQSASTSGKQRTYMRDVTVPGFYALLMFGPPLVVDPEHKVVCIGPSGGLAVRAWPRVAALVNHLRRLLDELLRRKMADPSLRFKAHPVVEAVLRLIKTDGQ
;
A
#
# COMPACT_ATOMS: atom_id res chain seq x y z
N MET A 1 -15.41 39.22 61.09
CA MET A 1 -14.29 39.64 61.95
C MET A 1 -14.68 40.94 62.62
N THR A 2 -14.72 40.99 63.96
CA THR A 2 -15.06 42.23 64.68
C THR A 2 -13.89 43.23 64.65
N SER A 3 -14.15 44.52 64.86
CA SER A 3 -13.09 45.56 64.90
C SER A 3 -12.00 45.24 65.92
N LEU A 4 -12.38 44.63 67.05
CA LEU A 4 -11.44 44.23 68.09
C LEU A 4 -10.58 43.02 67.66
N GLU A 5 -11.17 42.03 67.01
CA GLU A 5 -10.43 40.89 66.44
C GLU A 5 -9.44 41.34 65.36
N ALA A 6 -9.85 42.28 64.49
CA ALA A 6 -8.98 42.82 63.44
C ALA A 6 -7.76 43.55 64.03
N LYS A 7 -7.99 44.36 65.07
CA LYS A 7 -6.90 45.00 65.84
C LYS A 7 -6.00 43.96 66.51
N HIS A 8 -6.56 42.90 67.08
CA HIS A 8 -5.79 41.83 67.70
C HIS A 8 -4.97 41.02 66.68
N MET A 9 -5.49 40.74 65.49
CA MET A 9 -4.71 40.09 64.42
C MET A 9 -3.59 40.99 63.90
N ALA A 10 -3.86 42.27 63.66
CA ALA A 10 -2.84 43.23 63.23
C ALA A 10 -1.72 43.38 64.28
N ALA A 11 -2.09 43.49 65.56
CA ALA A 11 -1.14 43.55 66.67
C ALA A 11 -0.33 42.25 66.80
N THR A 12 -0.95 41.08 66.59
CA THR A 12 -0.27 39.78 66.60
C THR A 12 0.77 39.69 65.49
N TYR A 13 0.43 40.13 64.28
CA TYR A 13 1.35 40.16 63.14
C TYR A 13 2.51 41.16 63.35
N ALA A 14 2.22 42.34 63.90
CA ALA A 14 3.23 43.34 64.22
C ALA A 14 4.21 42.87 65.32
N LEU A 15 3.70 42.25 66.40
CA LEU A 15 4.53 41.70 67.47
C LEU A 15 5.44 40.57 66.99
N TYR A 16 4.95 39.71 66.09
CA TYR A 16 5.77 38.70 65.44
C TYR A 16 6.89 39.35 64.59
N ARG A 17 6.56 40.37 63.79
CA ARG A 17 7.52 41.09 62.94
C ARG A 17 8.66 41.74 63.73
N MET A 18 8.34 42.36 64.86
CA MET A 18 9.36 43.05 65.69
C MET A 18 10.28 42.08 66.43
N ARG A 19 9.90 40.80 66.58
CA ARG A 19 10.65 39.78 67.33
C ARG A 19 10.73 38.46 66.59
N SER A 20 11.05 38.49 65.30
CA SER A 20 11.16 37.31 64.43
C SER A 20 12.17 36.26 64.92
N ASP A 21 13.17 36.69 65.70
CA ASP A 21 14.34 35.89 66.03
C ASP A 21 14.20 35.17 67.40
N THR A 22 13.04 35.28 68.04
CA THR A 22 12.74 34.62 69.33
C THR A 22 11.58 33.65 69.22
N SER A 23 11.64 32.56 70.00
CA SER A 23 10.58 31.53 70.01
C SER A 23 9.21 32.14 70.29
N LEU A 24 8.27 31.84 69.41
CA LEU A 24 6.91 32.40 69.38
C LEU A 24 6.12 32.14 70.68
N TYR A 25 6.50 31.07 71.40
CA TYR A 25 5.91 30.67 72.67
C TYR A 25 6.37 31.54 73.86
N LEU A 26 7.35 32.42 73.66
CA LEU A 26 7.84 33.36 74.67
C LEU A 26 7.48 34.82 74.35
N SER A 27 7.19 35.13 73.08
CA SER A 27 6.99 36.51 72.61
C SER A 27 5.52 36.97 72.53
N LEU A 28 4.57 36.05 72.34
CA LEU A 28 3.15 36.40 72.23
C LEU A 28 2.36 36.03 73.51
N PRO A 29 1.51 36.95 74.04
CA PRO A 29 0.55 36.62 75.10
C PRO A 29 -0.43 35.53 74.65
N LEU A 30 -0.95 34.73 75.60
CA LEU A 30 -1.79 33.56 75.32
C LEU A 30 -2.99 33.84 74.41
N VAL A 31 -3.62 35.01 74.57
CA VAL A 31 -4.78 35.43 73.75
C VAL A 31 -4.39 35.65 72.28
N HIS A 32 -3.18 36.16 72.01
CA HIS A 32 -2.69 36.47 70.67
C HIS A 32 -2.14 35.24 69.91
N ARG A 33 -1.76 34.18 70.63
CA ARG A 33 -1.28 32.93 70.00
C ARG A 33 -2.34 32.25 69.13
N LYS A 34 -3.60 32.23 69.57
CA LYS A 34 -4.72 31.69 68.80
C LYS A 34 -4.91 32.43 67.47
N TYR A 35 -4.73 33.75 67.46
CA TYR A 35 -4.81 34.55 66.24
C TYR A 35 -3.65 34.29 65.28
N TRP A 36 -2.45 33.98 65.80
CA TRP A 36 -1.31 33.58 64.98
C TRP A 36 -1.50 32.22 64.31
N GLU A 37 -2.07 31.24 65.01
CA GLU A 37 -2.40 29.94 64.43
C GLU A 37 -3.41 30.06 63.28
N LEU A 38 -4.41 30.94 63.44
CA LEU A 38 -5.36 31.29 62.39
C LEU A 38 -4.69 31.96 61.17
N LEU A 39 -3.76 32.90 61.38
CA LEU A 39 -2.96 33.51 60.31
C LEU A 39 -2.05 32.49 59.60
N ARG A 40 -1.57 31.46 60.31
CA ARG A 40 -0.69 30.42 59.76
C ARG A 40 -1.43 29.43 58.85
N GLN A 41 -2.73 29.20 59.09
CA GLN A 41 -3.54 28.24 58.32
C GLN A 41 -4.03 28.79 56.97
N ASN A 42 -4.18 30.11 56.82
CA ASN A 42 -4.62 30.75 55.56
C ASN A 42 -3.45 31.27 54.70
N ARG A 43 -2.60 30.39 54.16
CA ARG A 43 -1.42 30.79 53.34
C ARG A 43 -1.64 30.64 51.84
N GLU A 44 -1.80 31.75 51.11
CA GLU A 44 -1.66 31.78 49.63
C GLU A 44 -0.23 32.12 49.16
N ALA A 45 0.65 32.62 50.05
CA ALA A 45 2.02 33.00 49.69
C ALA A 45 2.99 32.91 50.91
N PRO A 46 3.68 31.77 51.10
CA PRO A 46 4.51 31.51 52.29
C PRO A 46 5.69 32.48 52.50
N TRP A 47 6.23 33.05 51.43
CA TRP A 47 7.42 33.92 51.46
C TRP A 47 7.16 35.31 52.07
N MET A 48 5.90 35.79 52.08
CA MET A 48 5.51 37.07 52.69
C MET A 48 5.62 37.07 54.24
N TYR A 49 5.84 35.89 54.82
CA TYR A 49 5.95 35.67 56.27
C TYR A 49 7.39 35.31 56.69
N ASN A 50 8.36 35.37 55.77
CA ASN A 50 9.78 35.33 56.12
C ASN A 50 10.20 36.63 56.81
N GLY A 51 11.26 36.57 57.62
CA GLY A 51 11.79 37.73 58.35
C GLY A 51 12.06 38.93 57.45
N ASP A 52 12.57 38.68 56.23
CA ASP A 52 12.69 39.67 55.16
C ASP A 52 12.01 39.20 53.85
N PRO A 53 10.81 39.70 53.55
CA PRO A 53 10.06 39.31 52.35
C PRO A 53 10.61 39.92 51.05
N PHE A 54 11.35 41.03 51.13
CA PHE A 54 11.92 41.69 49.94
C PHE A 54 13.18 40.96 49.48
N ALA A 55 14.01 40.49 50.42
CA ALA A 55 15.13 39.60 50.11
C ALA A 55 14.62 38.27 49.49
N ALA A 56 13.59 37.66 50.07
CA ALA A 56 13.01 36.42 49.56
C ALA A 56 12.38 36.58 48.16
N GLN A 57 11.79 37.75 47.87
CA GLN A 57 11.27 38.05 46.54
C GLN A 57 12.38 38.26 45.52
N ALA A 58 13.42 39.04 45.87
CA ALA A 58 14.56 39.30 44.99
C ALA A 58 15.36 38.03 44.67
N GLU A 59 15.51 37.12 45.62
CA GLU A 59 16.17 35.83 45.42
C GLU A 59 15.37 34.93 44.46
N ARG A 60 14.04 34.93 44.58
CA ARG A 60 13.16 34.18 43.70
C ARG A 60 13.15 34.72 42.26
N ASP A 61 13.20 36.04 42.10
CA ASP A 61 13.25 36.66 40.77
C ASP A 61 14.62 36.41 40.12
N ARG A 62 15.72 36.42 40.89
CA ARG A 62 17.04 35.96 40.41
C ARG A 62 17.05 34.48 40.04
N GLU A 63 16.37 33.62 40.81
CA GLU A 63 16.24 32.19 40.49
C GLU A 63 15.44 31.95 39.20
N LYS A 64 14.36 32.72 38.97
CA LYS A 64 13.56 32.64 37.75
C LYS A 64 14.34 33.14 36.53
N GLU A 65 15.07 34.24 36.69
CA GLU A 65 15.94 34.77 35.64
C GLU A 65 17.07 33.76 35.33
N GLY A 66 17.68 33.20 36.38
CA GLY A 66 18.69 32.12 36.26
C GLY A 66 18.15 30.89 35.53
N LYS A 67 16.95 30.42 35.87
CA LYS A 67 16.28 29.30 35.19
C LYS A 67 15.91 29.64 33.74
N ARG A 68 15.53 30.88 33.44
CA ARG A 68 15.29 31.36 32.07
C ARG A 68 16.56 31.38 31.24
N VAL A 69 17.64 31.93 31.80
CA VAL A 69 18.96 31.97 31.15
C VAL A 69 19.51 30.57 30.97
N GLU A 70 19.38 29.69 31.97
CA GLU A 70 19.79 28.28 31.88
C GLU A 70 18.96 27.51 30.84
N HIS A 71 17.65 27.77 30.74
CA HIS A 71 16.81 27.20 29.69
C HIS A 71 17.20 27.70 28.30
N ALA A 72 17.47 29.00 28.14
CA ALA A 72 17.96 29.58 26.89
C ALA A 72 19.34 29.00 26.52
N ARG A 73 20.24 28.85 27.50
CA ARG A 73 21.58 28.25 27.31
C ARG A 73 21.51 26.74 27.03
N ARG A 74 20.49 26.04 27.56
CA ARG A 74 20.19 24.63 27.23
C ARG A 74 19.61 24.49 25.83
N GLU A 75 18.73 25.40 25.42
CA GLU A 75 18.21 25.47 24.05
C GLU A 75 19.35 25.81 23.07
N GLU A 76 20.20 26.79 23.36
CA GLU A 76 21.40 27.10 22.56
C GLU A 76 22.40 25.94 22.56
N LYS A 77 22.66 25.28 23.70
CA LYS A 77 23.50 24.07 23.74
C LYS A 77 22.85 22.90 23.01
N LYS A 78 21.52 22.78 22.98
CA LYS A 78 20.80 21.79 22.16
C LYS A 78 20.97 22.09 20.69
N VAL A 79 20.73 23.33 20.27
CA VAL A 79 20.88 23.78 18.89
C VAL A 79 22.34 23.65 18.45
N ARG A 80 23.31 23.99 19.32
CA ARG A 80 24.75 23.90 19.06
C ARG A 80 25.29 22.47 19.16
N ALA A 81 24.69 21.59 19.97
CA ALA A 81 24.97 20.15 19.95
C ALA A 81 24.33 19.48 18.73
N GLU A 82 23.14 19.89 18.30
CA GLU A 82 22.49 19.45 17.07
C GLU A 82 23.23 19.96 15.82
N MET A 83 23.86 21.15 15.87
CA MET A 83 24.74 21.68 14.83
C MET A 83 26.16 21.09 14.89
N GLY A 84 26.72 20.88 16.08
CA GLY A 84 28.05 20.29 16.27
C GLY A 84 28.12 18.80 15.91
N HIS A 85 27.06 18.03 16.21
CA HIS A 85 26.92 16.67 15.67
C HIS A 85 26.70 16.68 14.15
N ARG A 86 26.15 17.76 13.60
CA ARG A 86 25.95 17.96 12.15
C ARG A 86 27.27 18.20 11.43
N GLU A 87 28.17 19.02 11.96
CA GLU A 87 29.48 19.31 11.35
C GLU A 87 30.48 18.15 11.46
N GLU A 88 30.39 17.31 12.50
CA GLU A 88 31.22 16.09 12.61
C GLU A 88 30.79 14.97 11.65
N LEU A 89 29.49 14.89 11.32
CA LEU A 89 28.93 13.93 10.35
C LEU A 89 29.14 14.34 8.88
N LEU A 90 29.44 15.61 8.62
CA LEU A 90 29.66 16.19 7.28
C LEU A 90 31.12 16.13 6.81
N ARG A 91 32.03 15.55 7.61
CA ARG A 91 33.41 15.31 7.15
C ARG A 91 33.44 14.12 6.18
N PRO A 92 33.99 14.27 4.96
CA PRO A 92 34.19 13.14 4.04
C PRO A 92 35.07 12.10 4.74
N GLY A 93 34.53 10.90 5.00
CA GLY A 93 35.26 9.79 5.61
C GLY A 93 34.77 9.26 6.95
N SER A 94 33.65 9.73 7.51
CA SER A 94 33.12 9.12 8.75
C SER A 94 32.42 7.77 8.48
N ARG A 95 33.17 6.65 8.57
CA ARG A 95 32.63 5.28 8.50
C ARG A 95 31.47 5.00 9.49
N ARG A 96 31.35 5.80 10.57
CA ARG A 96 30.38 5.62 11.66
C ARG A 96 28.91 5.66 11.23
N ARG A 97 28.54 6.37 10.15
CA ARG A 97 27.13 6.50 9.72
C ARG A 97 26.55 5.20 9.11
N TRP A 98 27.42 4.37 8.51
CA TRP A 98 27.02 3.10 7.88
C TRP A 98 26.99 1.94 8.87
N ASP A 99 27.83 2.01 9.92
CA ASP A 99 27.93 0.98 10.95
C ASP A 99 26.67 0.86 11.84
N GLU A 100 25.86 1.93 11.92
CA GLU A 100 24.60 1.98 12.68
C GLU A 100 23.38 1.43 11.89
N MET A 101 23.54 1.07 10.61
CA MET A 101 22.45 0.54 9.79
C MET A 101 22.14 -0.92 10.09
N ALA A 102 20.86 -1.30 9.94
CA ALA A 102 20.45 -2.69 10.07
C ALA A 102 21.07 -3.56 8.96
N GLU A 103 21.58 -4.72 9.34
CA GLU A 103 22.24 -5.66 8.42
C GLU A 103 21.30 -6.78 7.97
N VAL A 104 21.20 -6.97 6.66
CA VAL A 104 20.53 -8.12 6.04
C VAL A 104 21.55 -9.22 5.81
N ARG A 105 21.26 -10.42 6.33
CA ARG A 105 22.09 -11.61 6.17
C ARG A 105 21.31 -12.70 5.46
N MET A 106 22.00 -13.47 4.61
CA MET A 106 21.48 -14.69 3.99
C MET A 106 22.35 -15.85 4.47
N VAL A 107 21.77 -16.80 5.19
CA VAL A 107 22.51 -17.99 5.65
C VAL A 107 22.93 -18.85 4.45
N GLU A 108 24.10 -19.46 4.55
CA GLU A 108 24.77 -20.17 3.45
C GLU A 108 23.88 -21.21 2.77
N LYS A 109 23.14 -22.01 3.55
CA LYS A 109 22.18 -22.99 3.03
C LYS A 109 21.09 -22.36 2.15
N HIS A 110 20.52 -21.22 2.58
CA HIS A 110 19.48 -20.51 1.83
C HIS A 110 20.07 -19.87 0.57
N ARG A 111 21.28 -19.31 0.68
CA ARG A 111 22.01 -18.72 -0.44
C ARG A 111 22.26 -19.74 -1.54
N MET A 112 22.81 -20.90 -1.22
CA MET A 112 23.10 -21.95 -2.21
C MET A 112 21.83 -22.37 -2.95
N ALA A 113 20.74 -22.60 -2.21
CA ALA A 113 19.46 -22.96 -2.82
C ALA A 113 18.91 -21.88 -3.77
N VAL A 114 19.08 -20.59 -3.43
CA VAL A 114 18.67 -19.47 -4.28
C VAL A 114 19.58 -19.35 -5.50
N GLU A 115 20.89 -19.49 -5.33
CA GLU A 115 21.87 -19.49 -6.42
C GLU A 115 21.57 -20.57 -7.46
N ASP A 116 21.28 -21.80 -7.00
CA ASP A 116 20.94 -22.91 -7.89
C ASP A 116 19.67 -22.64 -8.70
N VAL A 117 18.64 -22.05 -8.06
CA VAL A 117 17.40 -21.66 -8.73
C VAL A 117 17.65 -20.55 -9.74
N VAL A 118 18.36 -19.48 -9.35
CA VAL A 118 18.66 -18.36 -10.24
C VAL A 118 19.43 -18.83 -11.46
N ARG A 119 20.49 -19.62 -11.28
CA ARG A 119 21.33 -20.11 -12.39
C ARG A 119 20.54 -21.00 -13.34
N ARG A 120 19.79 -21.97 -12.80
CA ARG A 120 19.02 -22.94 -13.60
C ARG A 120 17.97 -22.25 -14.46
N TRP A 121 17.16 -21.38 -13.86
CA TRP A 121 15.99 -20.82 -14.53
C TRP A 121 16.32 -19.63 -15.43
N THR A 122 17.34 -18.82 -15.09
CA THR A 122 17.83 -17.76 -15.99
C THR A 122 18.31 -18.34 -17.31
N GLN A 123 19.03 -19.48 -17.26
CA GLN A 123 19.47 -20.20 -18.46
C GLN A 123 18.30 -20.85 -19.21
N GLN A 124 17.42 -21.56 -18.50
CA GLN A 124 16.31 -22.28 -19.13
C GLN A 124 15.30 -21.36 -19.82
N TRP A 125 15.15 -20.13 -19.33
CA TRP A 125 14.20 -19.15 -19.87
C TRP A 125 14.85 -18.14 -20.82
N ASP A 126 16.15 -18.26 -21.10
CA ASP A 126 16.93 -17.33 -21.94
C ASP A 126 16.65 -15.87 -21.60
N LEU A 127 16.71 -15.57 -20.30
CA LEU A 127 16.46 -14.22 -19.80
C LEU A 127 17.66 -13.33 -20.12
N GLN A 128 17.65 -12.72 -21.31
CA GLN A 128 18.54 -11.63 -21.66
C GLN A 128 17.97 -10.32 -21.11
N ASP A 129 18.84 -9.42 -20.63
CA ASP A 129 18.44 -8.07 -20.23
C ASP A 129 18.00 -7.26 -21.47
N ASP A 130 16.71 -7.31 -21.80
CA ASP A 130 16.10 -6.55 -22.91
C ASP A 130 15.82 -5.07 -22.54
N ASN A 131 16.40 -4.55 -21.46
CA ASN A 131 16.10 -3.18 -21.01
C ASN A 131 16.84 -2.13 -21.87
N GLY A 132 16.02 -1.34 -22.59
CA GLY A 132 16.33 -0.30 -23.57
C GLY A 132 17.31 0.84 -23.24
N SER A 133 18.19 0.72 -22.24
CA SER A 133 19.35 1.61 -22.14
C SER A 133 20.49 1.07 -23.02
N LYS A 134 20.65 1.66 -24.19
CA LYS A 134 21.80 1.45 -25.08
C LYS A 134 23.02 2.27 -24.64
N ASP A 135 23.25 2.42 -23.33
CA ASP A 135 24.50 3.03 -22.88
C ASP A 135 25.61 1.96 -22.96
N PRO A 136 26.69 2.19 -23.72
CA PRO A 136 27.76 1.22 -23.84
C PRO A 136 28.40 0.99 -22.46
N VAL A 137 28.30 -0.24 -21.96
CA VAL A 137 28.94 -0.63 -20.70
C VAL A 137 30.45 -0.48 -20.85
N ASN A 138 31.07 0.37 -20.03
CA ASN A 138 32.51 0.57 -20.05
C ASN A 138 33.21 -0.60 -19.35
N VAL A 139 33.87 -1.45 -20.14
CA VAL A 139 34.61 -2.62 -19.64
C VAL A 139 35.73 -2.22 -18.68
N ASP A 140 36.43 -1.11 -18.97
CA ASP A 140 37.57 -0.67 -18.17
C ASP A 140 37.13 -0.22 -16.78
N GLU A 141 35.94 0.38 -16.64
CA GLU A 141 35.35 0.75 -15.34
C GLU A 141 35.11 -0.47 -14.44
N LEU A 142 34.61 -1.58 -15.01
CA LEU A 142 34.36 -2.81 -14.26
C LEU A 142 35.65 -3.54 -13.89
N VAL A 143 36.68 -3.42 -14.74
CA VAL A 143 38.03 -3.90 -14.43
C VAL A 143 38.66 -3.07 -13.30
N ASP A 144 38.46 -1.75 -13.28
CA ASP A 144 38.90 -0.87 -12.19
C ASP A 144 38.20 -1.19 -10.85
N LEU A 145 36.96 -1.70 -10.89
CA LEU A 145 36.26 -2.24 -9.72
C LEU A 145 36.87 -3.57 -9.20
N GLY A 146 37.82 -4.14 -9.95
CA GLY A 146 38.61 -5.32 -9.58
C GLY A 146 38.15 -6.62 -10.23
N PHE A 147 37.17 -6.59 -11.15
CA PHE A 147 36.73 -7.80 -11.86
C PHE A 147 37.68 -8.16 -13.00
N HIS A 148 37.82 -9.45 -13.28
CA HIS A 148 38.68 -9.92 -14.37
C HIS A 148 38.06 -9.60 -15.74
N ARG A 149 38.84 -9.04 -16.67
CA ARG A 149 38.39 -8.59 -17.99
C ARG A 149 37.63 -9.66 -18.77
N MET A 150 38.10 -10.91 -18.77
CA MET A 150 37.44 -12.02 -19.47
C MET A 150 36.06 -12.37 -18.89
N HIS A 151 35.89 -12.28 -17.56
CA HIS A 151 34.59 -12.50 -16.93
C HIS A 151 33.62 -11.37 -17.24
N VAL A 152 34.10 -10.12 -17.32
CA VAL A 152 33.29 -8.96 -17.75
C VAL A 152 32.81 -9.14 -19.19
N LEU A 153 33.69 -9.58 -20.09
CA LEU A 153 33.31 -9.86 -21.48
C LEU A 153 32.31 -11.03 -21.60
N GLU A 154 32.46 -12.08 -20.79
CA GLU A 154 31.48 -13.18 -20.72
C GLU A 154 30.13 -12.67 -20.20
N ALA A 155 30.12 -11.85 -19.15
CA ALA A 155 28.91 -11.29 -18.56
C ALA A 155 28.15 -10.38 -19.55
N LEU A 156 28.84 -9.64 -20.41
CA LEU A 156 28.24 -8.81 -21.47
C LEU A 156 27.48 -9.62 -22.53
N ALA A 157 27.75 -10.92 -22.65
CA ALA A 157 26.95 -11.78 -23.51
C ALA A 157 25.55 -12.10 -22.93
N TYR A 158 25.34 -11.87 -21.62
CA TYR A 158 24.11 -12.21 -20.92
C TYR A 158 23.37 -10.98 -20.35
N ALA A 159 24.06 -9.85 -20.17
CA ALA A 159 23.48 -8.63 -19.61
C ALA A 159 23.83 -7.39 -20.45
N GLY A 160 22.81 -6.59 -20.79
CA GLY A 160 22.95 -5.37 -21.59
C GLY A 160 23.22 -4.09 -20.79
N SER A 161 23.01 -4.10 -19.47
CA SER A 161 23.18 -2.93 -18.60
C SER A 161 24.37 -3.11 -17.64
N ARG A 162 25.00 -2.01 -17.21
CA ARG A 162 26.11 -2.01 -16.23
C ARG A 162 25.73 -2.78 -14.96
N ASP A 163 24.58 -2.44 -14.37
CA ASP A 163 24.12 -3.07 -13.13
C ASP A 163 23.76 -4.55 -13.35
N GLY A 164 23.20 -4.89 -14.52
CA GLY A 164 22.96 -6.28 -14.93
C GLY A 164 24.25 -7.10 -15.03
N VAL A 165 25.32 -6.52 -15.59
CA VAL A 165 26.65 -7.16 -15.68
C VAL A 165 27.24 -7.38 -14.29
N VAL A 166 27.17 -6.38 -13.40
CA VAL A 166 27.64 -6.52 -12.02
C VAL A 166 26.84 -7.58 -11.24
N ASP A 167 25.51 -7.60 -11.40
CA ASP A 167 24.64 -8.61 -10.78
C ASP A 167 25.01 -10.01 -11.29
N TRP A 168 25.22 -10.17 -12.60
CA TRP A 168 25.62 -11.44 -13.20
C TRP A 168 26.97 -11.92 -12.66
N LEU A 169 27.97 -11.02 -12.59
CA LEU A 169 29.29 -11.32 -12.04
C LEU A 169 29.21 -11.71 -10.56
N CYS A 170 28.40 -11.01 -9.76
CA CYS A 170 28.22 -11.33 -8.34
C CYS A 170 27.68 -12.75 -8.12
N VAL A 171 26.83 -13.25 -9.02
CA VAL A 171 26.22 -14.59 -8.94
C VAL A 171 27.15 -15.68 -9.47
N HIS A 172 27.90 -15.42 -10.54
CA HIS A 172 28.68 -16.44 -11.25
C HIS A 172 30.14 -16.52 -10.79
N VAL A 173 30.73 -15.43 -10.30
CA VAL A 173 32.09 -15.45 -9.74
C VAL A 173 32.09 -16.11 -8.34
N PRO A 174 33.01 -17.05 -8.05
CA PRO A 174 33.16 -17.62 -6.71
C PRO A 174 33.40 -16.56 -5.63
N GLU A 175 32.95 -16.81 -4.40
CA GLU A 175 32.99 -15.82 -3.31
C GLU A 175 34.42 -15.34 -2.98
N ASP A 176 35.39 -16.27 -2.99
CA ASP A 176 36.81 -15.97 -2.74
C ASP A 176 37.44 -15.13 -3.86
N ASP A 177 36.84 -15.18 -5.05
CA ASP A 177 37.37 -14.56 -6.28
C ASP A 177 36.70 -13.22 -6.59
N LEU A 178 35.68 -12.83 -5.80
CA LEU A 178 35.06 -11.51 -5.90
C LEU A 178 36.04 -10.42 -5.42
N PRO A 179 36.01 -9.21 -6.00
CA PRO A 179 36.82 -8.09 -5.51
C PRO A 179 36.50 -7.78 -4.05
N ARG A 180 37.47 -7.26 -3.28
CA ARG A 180 37.31 -6.98 -1.82
C ARG A 180 36.06 -6.16 -1.46
N ARG A 181 35.65 -5.25 -2.36
CA ARG A 181 34.42 -4.44 -2.25
C ARG A 181 33.15 -5.30 -2.29
N PHE A 182 33.17 -6.37 -3.09
CA PHE A 182 32.08 -7.33 -3.27
C PHE A 182 32.19 -8.57 -2.39
N GLN A 183 33.24 -8.74 -1.57
CA GLN A 183 33.35 -9.85 -0.62
C GLN A 183 32.53 -9.61 0.66
N ARG A 184 32.16 -10.68 1.37
CA ARG A 184 31.51 -10.58 2.69
C ARG A 184 32.43 -9.88 3.70
N HIS A 185 31.87 -9.21 4.71
CA HIS A 185 32.68 -8.76 5.84
C HIS A 185 33.34 -9.97 6.49
N ARG A 186 34.69 -10.00 6.57
CA ARG A 186 35.40 -10.97 7.40
C ARG A 186 34.96 -10.74 8.85
N GLU A 187 34.04 -11.56 9.36
CA GLU A 187 33.98 -11.77 10.81
C GLU A 187 35.39 -12.30 11.19
N ALA A 188 36.00 -11.72 12.23
CA ALA A 188 37.22 -12.29 12.78
C ALA A 188 36.98 -13.79 12.96
N PRO A 189 37.89 -14.67 12.48
CA PRO A 189 37.64 -16.11 12.52
C PRO A 189 37.28 -16.47 13.95
N ARG A 190 36.03 -16.86 14.19
CA ARG A 190 35.67 -17.50 15.45
C ARG A 190 36.55 -18.73 15.51
N VAL A 191 37.50 -18.71 16.44
CA VAL A 191 38.28 -19.88 16.80
C VAL A 191 37.29 -20.86 17.41
N VAL A 192 36.66 -21.65 16.56
CA VAL A 192 35.92 -22.82 16.98
C VAL A 192 37.00 -23.86 17.28
N VAL A 193 37.33 -23.98 18.57
CA VAL A 193 38.08 -25.14 19.07
C VAL A 193 37.10 -26.31 19.03
N LEU A 194 37.05 -27.00 17.91
CA LEU A 194 36.48 -28.34 17.83
C LEU A 194 37.67 -29.30 17.69
N ASP A 195 37.85 -30.10 18.73
CA ASP A 195 38.86 -31.13 18.84
C ASP A 195 38.38 -32.35 18.03
N ASP A 196 38.84 -32.48 16.78
CA ASP A 196 38.66 -33.72 16.00
C ASP A 196 39.56 -33.72 14.74
N ARG A 197 40.37 -34.77 14.58
CA ARG A 197 41.30 -34.95 13.43
C ARG A 197 40.58 -34.89 12.07
N ALA A 198 39.28 -35.20 12.02
CA ALA A 198 38.45 -35.12 10.80
C ALA A 198 38.21 -33.68 10.29
N ALA A 199 38.25 -32.67 11.18
CA ALA A 199 38.17 -31.26 10.78
C ALA A 199 39.43 -30.80 10.04
N GLY A 200 40.56 -31.49 10.24
CA GLY A 200 41.83 -31.24 9.56
C GLY A 200 41.78 -31.53 8.06
N SER A 201 41.22 -32.69 7.67
CA SER A 201 41.10 -33.11 6.27
C SER A 201 40.18 -32.20 5.47
N ALA A 202 39.02 -31.84 6.02
CA ALA A 202 38.12 -30.88 5.40
C ALA A 202 38.79 -29.50 5.19
N ARG A 203 39.60 -29.04 6.16
CA ARG A 203 40.35 -27.79 6.04
C ARG A 203 41.40 -27.85 4.94
N ARG A 204 42.14 -28.96 4.79
CA ARG A 204 43.16 -29.14 3.74
C ARG A 204 42.55 -29.20 2.34
N LEU A 205 41.49 -29.99 2.13
CA LEU A 205 40.79 -30.05 0.84
C LEU A 205 40.18 -28.68 0.46
N ARG A 206 39.65 -27.93 1.43
CA ARG A 206 39.16 -26.56 1.17
C ARG A 206 40.27 -25.59 0.76
N ARG A 207 41.49 -25.73 1.29
CA ARG A 207 42.65 -24.89 0.88
C ARG A 207 43.03 -25.10 -0.59
N CYS A 208 42.58 -26.20 -1.21
CA CYS A 208 42.78 -26.47 -2.63
C CYS A 208 41.77 -25.78 -3.54
N GLY A 209 40.86 -24.97 -2.98
CA GLY A 209 39.83 -24.23 -3.73
C GLY A 209 38.54 -25.00 -3.96
N PHE A 210 38.39 -26.22 -3.45
CA PHE A 210 37.14 -26.98 -3.56
C PHE A 210 36.03 -26.37 -2.67
N PRO A 211 34.79 -26.25 -3.17
CA PRO A 211 33.65 -25.75 -2.39
C PRO A 211 33.35 -26.63 -1.17
N MET A 212 32.92 -26.04 -0.05
CA MET A 212 32.63 -26.76 1.21
C MET A 212 31.67 -27.94 0.98
N ALA A 213 30.55 -27.73 0.27
CA ALA A 213 29.57 -28.79 0.03
C ALA A 213 30.12 -29.96 -0.81
N ALA A 214 31.03 -29.69 -1.75
CA ALA A 214 31.69 -30.75 -2.52
C ALA A 214 32.65 -31.53 -1.63
N VAL A 215 33.40 -30.83 -0.77
CA VAL A 215 34.32 -31.45 0.20
C VAL A 215 33.55 -32.31 1.20
N ASP A 216 32.45 -31.81 1.77
CA ASP A 216 31.62 -32.53 2.72
C ASP A 216 30.97 -33.76 2.07
N GLY A 217 30.45 -33.62 0.85
CA GLY A 217 29.88 -34.74 0.08
C GLY A 217 30.93 -35.79 -0.28
N ALA A 218 32.13 -35.38 -0.69
CA ALA A 218 33.24 -36.29 -0.99
C ALA A 218 33.75 -37.01 0.26
N LEU A 219 33.85 -36.31 1.40
CA LEU A 219 34.24 -36.92 2.68
C LEU A 219 33.17 -37.88 3.21
N ALA A 220 31.88 -37.56 3.05
CA ALA A 220 30.80 -38.48 3.41
C ALA A 220 30.82 -39.74 2.54
N LYS A 221 30.95 -39.56 1.22
CA LYS A 221 31.07 -40.68 0.27
C LYS A 221 32.28 -41.56 0.54
N ALA A 222 33.45 -40.96 0.80
CA ALA A 222 34.67 -41.69 1.15
C ALA A 222 34.54 -42.46 2.47
N LYS A 223 33.84 -41.91 3.47
CA LYS A 223 33.54 -42.61 4.73
C LYS A 223 32.61 -43.79 4.53
N ASP A 224 31.58 -43.64 3.70
CA ASP A 224 30.63 -44.70 3.40
C ASP A 224 31.29 -45.84 2.60
N GLU A 225 32.20 -45.52 1.69
CA GLU A 225 32.91 -46.51 0.85
C GLU A 225 34.04 -47.26 1.59
N LEU A 226 34.77 -46.61 2.51
CA LEU A 226 35.93 -47.19 3.20
C LEU A 226 35.66 -47.74 4.62
N GLY A 227 34.56 -47.35 5.27
CA GLY A 227 34.27 -47.70 6.67
C GLY A 227 35.04 -46.88 7.72
N LEU A 228 35.06 -47.34 8.99
CA LEU A 228 35.72 -46.66 10.12
C LEU A 228 37.17 -47.15 10.28
N GLY A 229 38.18 -46.29 10.05
CA GLY A 229 39.56 -46.66 10.44
C GLY A 229 40.68 -45.65 10.22
N ASP A 230 40.79 -45.04 9.03
CA ASP A 230 41.96 -44.20 8.71
C ASP A 230 41.59 -42.85 8.08
N ALA A 231 41.91 -41.77 8.78
CA ALA A 231 41.66 -40.41 8.34
C ALA A 231 42.48 -40.02 7.09
N ALA A 232 43.68 -40.58 6.92
CA ALA A 232 44.52 -40.31 5.74
C ALA A 232 43.94 -40.97 4.49
N ALA A 233 43.50 -42.23 4.58
CA ALA A 233 42.81 -42.93 3.50
C ALA A 233 41.49 -42.24 3.10
N ILE A 234 40.69 -41.79 4.07
CA ILE A 234 39.43 -41.06 3.82
C ILE A 234 39.71 -39.74 3.08
N GLU A 235 40.75 -39.00 3.49
CA GLU A 235 41.14 -37.75 2.83
C GLU A 235 41.63 -37.96 1.41
N ALA A 236 42.47 -38.97 1.17
CA ALA A 236 42.99 -39.29 -0.15
C ALA A 236 41.87 -39.75 -1.12
N CYS A 237 40.92 -40.54 -0.62
CA CYS A 237 39.73 -40.94 -1.39
C CYS A 237 38.82 -39.73 -1.69
N ALA A 238 38.60 -38.84 -0.71
CA ALA A 238 37.82 -37.63 -0.93
C ALA A 238 38.51 -36.68 -1.94
N ALA A 239 39.84 -36.57 -1.91
CA ALA A 239 40.61 -35.81 -2.89
C ALA A 239 40.44 -36.39 -4.31
N ASP A 240 40.52 -37.72 -4.48
CA ASP A 240 40.32 -38.37 -5.78
C ASP A 240 38.89 -38.16 -6.32
N VAL A 241 37.88 -38.24 -5.45
CA VAL A 241 36.50 -37.92 -5.82
C VAL A 241 36.41 -36.48 -6.34
N LEU A 242 36.92 -35.50 -5.59
CA LEU A 242 36.87 -34.08 -5.98
C LEU A 242 37.61 -33.79 -7.29
N VAL A 243 38.82 -34.34 -7.45
CA VAL A 243 39.63 -34.17 -8.66
C VAL A 243 38.98 -34.85 -9.87
N SER A 244 38.43 -36.06 -9.69
CA SER A 244 37.72 -36.80 -10.74
C SER A 244 36.45 -36.08 -11.18
N GLN A 245 35.71 -35.48 -10.24
CA GLN A 245 34.56 -34.62 -10.51
C GLN A 245 34.96 -33.37 -11.30
N LEU A 246 36.02 -32.67 -10.87
CA LEU A 246 36.54 -31.48 -11.56
C LEU A 246 37.00 -31.79 -13.00
N CYS A 247 37.62 -32.94 -13.22
CA CYS A 247 38.11 -33.37 -14.53
C CYS A 247 37.04 -34.08 -15.40
N ARG A 248 35.77 -34.15 -14.95
CA ARG A 248 34.65 -34.81 -15.65
C ARG A 248 34.90 -36.28 -16.00
N ARG A 249 35.46 -37.07 -15.08
CA ARG A 249 35.68 -38.51 -15.24
C ARG A 249 34.45 -39.31 -14.78
N ASP A 250 34.11 -40.39 -15.49
CA ASP A 250 32.88 -41.17 -15.26
C ASP A 250 32.85 -41.97 -13.93
N LYS A 251 34.01 -42.31 -13.34
CA LYS A 251 34.13 -43.00 -12.04
C LYS A 251 35.37 -42.54 -11.28
N PRO A 252 35.30 -42.39 -9.93
CA PRO A 252 36.50 -42.26 -9.10
C PRO A 252 37.34 -43.54 -9.20
N ARG A 253 38.66 -43.43 -8.96
CA ARG A 253 39.62 -44.51 -9.16
C ARG A 253 39.71 -45.47 -7.96
N CYS A 254 39.20 -45.08 -6.80
CA CYS A 254 39.16 -45.92 -5.59
C CYS A 254 38.18 -47.10 -5.72
N ILE A 255 38.71 -48.33 -5.73
CA ILE A 255 37.91 -49.57 -5.55
C ILE A 255 38.57 -50.53 -4.51
N GLY A 256 39.70 -50.15 -3.88
CA GLY A 256 40.48 -51.03 -2.98
C GLY A 256 40.50 -50.58 -1.51
N SER A 257 40.76 -51.51 -0.58
CA SER A 257 40.81 -51.23 0.87
C SER A 257 42.20 -50.87 1.41
N VAL A 258 43.28 -51.06 0.65
CA VAL A 258 44.67 -50.78 1.06
C VAL A 258 45.49 -50.28 -0.14
N CYS A 259 46.39 -49.32 0.06
CA CYS A 259 47.35 -48.90 -0.95
C CYS A 259 48.50 -49.93 -1.05
N PRO A 260 48.95 -50.36 -2.25
CA PRO A 260 50.10 -51.25 -2.36
C PRO A 260 51.36 -50.62 -1.73
N GLU A 261 52.09 -51.36 -0.87
CA GLU A 261 53.37 -50.88 -0.28
C GLU A 261 54.38 -50.39 -1.33
N ALA A 262 54.31 -50.94 -2.55
CA ALA A 262 55.14 -50.53 -3.68
C ALA A 262 54.84 -49.08 -4.14
N SER A 263 53.57 -48.66 -4.15
CA SER A 263 53.15 -47.30 -4.51
C SER A 263 53.61 -46.27 -3.48
N GLU A 264 53.52 -46.61 -2.19
CA GLU A 264 53.99 -45.75 -1.09
C GLU A 264 55.51 -45.59 -1.11
N ARG A 265 56.26 -46.69 -1.36
CA ARG A 265 57.72 -46.62 -1.54
C ARG A 265 58.10 -45.78 -2.76
N ALA A 266 57.40 -45.92 -3.88
CA ALA A 266 57.67 -45.13 -5.08
C ALA A 266 57.48 -43.62 -4.85
N LEU A 267 56.42 -43.21 -4.13
CA LEU A 267 56.21 -41.79 -3.79
C LEU A 267 57.24 -41.29 -2.77
N ALA A 268 57.67 -42.13 -1.82
CA ALA A 268 58.72 -41.78 -0.86
C ALA A 268 60.09 -41.58 -1.55
N GLU A 269 60.46 -42.46 -2.48
CA GLU A 269 61.67 -42.33 -3.32
C GLU A 269 61.63 -41.06 -4.19
N GLU A 270 60.46 -40.73 -4.76
CA GLU A 270 60.27 -39.49 -5.51
C GLU A 270 60.38 -38.25 -4.62
N ALA A 271 59.86 -38.29 -3.39
CA ALA A 271 60.01 -37.19 -2.43
C ALA A 271 61.48 -36.94 -2.03
N GLU A 272 62.27 -37.99 -1.82
CA GLU A 272 63.73 -37.87 -1.59
C GLU A 272 64.45 -37.32 -2.83
N THR A 273 64.05 -37.76 -4.02
CA THR A 273 64.59 -37.25 -5.29
C THR A 273 64.28 -35.76 -5.48
N LEU A 274 63.06 -35.33 -5.18
CA LEU A 274 62.67 -33.91 -5.21
C LEU A 274 63.49 -33.08 -4.22
N ARG A 275 63.71 -33.58 -2.99
CA ARG A 275 64.60 -32.92 -2.01
C ARG A 275 66.02 -32.79 -2.54
N ALA A 276 66.54 -33.83 -3.21
CA ALA A 276 67.85 -33.82 -3.86
C ALA A 276 67.94 -32.78 -4.99
N ILE A 277 66.90 -32.67 -5.83
CA ILE A 277 66.83 -31.74 -6.95
C ILE A 277 66.79 -30.27 -6.47
N PHE A 278 66.12 -29.98 -5.35
CA PHE A 278 65.94 -28.62 -4.83
C PHE A 278 67.01 -28.17 -3.80
N PHE A 279 68.19 -28.80 -3.72
CA PHE A 279 69.15 -28.62 -2.61
C PHE A 279 69.67 -27.17 -2.37
N GLY A 280 69.50 -26.68 -1.13
CA GLY A 280 70.08 -25.44 -0.54
C GLY A 280 69.64 -25.22 0.93
N GLU A 281 70.48 -24.60 1.77
CA GLU A 281 70.36 -24.54 3.26
C GLU A 281 69.14 -23.76 3.85
N GLU A 282 68.31 -23.10 3.04
CA GLU A 282 67.06 -22.45 3.49
C GLU A 282 65.78 -23.13 2.94
N GLU A 283 65.87 -24.31 2.31
CA GLU A 283 64.76 -24.93 1.55
C GLU A 283 64.21 -26.29 2.06
N ASP A 284 64.60 -26.76 3.26
CA ASP A 284 64.01 -28.00 3.85
C ASP A 284 62.48 -27.92 4.09
N GLU A 285 61.87 -26.72 4.01
CA GLU A 285 60.42 -26.51 4.06
C GLU A 285 59.71 -26.67 2.70
N ARG A 286 60.45 -26.85 1.59
CA ARG A 286 59.90 -26.92 0.23
C ARG A 286 59.17 -28.25 -0.04
N VAL A 287 59.64 -29.36 0.51
CA VAL A 287 59.05 -30.70 0.30
C VAL A 287 58.69 -31.34 1.64
N ILE A 288 57.40 -31.33 1.98
CA ILE A 288 56.86 -31.91 3.21
C ILE A 288 56.23 -33.27 2.88
N ALA A 289 56.84 -34.35 3.36
CA ALA A 289 56.27 -35.70 3.33
C ALA A 289 55.64 -36.02 4.69
N PHE A 290 54.48 -36.68 4.71
CA PHE A 290 53.76 -37.02 5.95
C PHE A 290 54.10 -38.43 6.45
N GLU A 291 53.91 -38.68 7.76
CA GLU A 291 54.37 -39.89 8.48
C GLU A 291 53.90 -41.24 7.89
N SER A 292 52.83 -41.27 7.07
CA SER A 292 52.28 -42.48 6.47
C SER A 292 52.80 -42.81 5.06
N GLY A 293 53.63 -41.96 4.42
CA GLY A 293 54.11 -42.19 3.05
C GLY A 293 53.05 -42.09 1.93
N SER A 294 51.79 -41.84 2.29
CA SER A 294 50.62 -41.82 1.39
C SER A 294 50.22 -40.42 0.91
N SER A 295 50.95 -39.38 1.31
CA SER A 295 50.75 -38.01 0.84
C SER A 295 52.04 -37.18 0.85
N LEU A 296 52.11 -36.20 -0.06
CA LEU A 296 53.26 -35.35 -0.30
C LEU A 296 52.79 -33.91 -0.58
N SER A 297 53.47 -32.91 -0.03
CA SER A 297 53.17 -31.49 -0.24
C SER A 297 54.42 -30.74 -0.70
N VAL A 298 54.37 -30.12 -1.88
CA VAL A 298 55.53 -29.45 -2.51
C VAL A 298 55.25 -27.97 -2.73
N LEU A 299 56.09 -27.08 -2.19
CA LEU A 299 55.98 -25.62 -2.41
C LEU A 299 56.40 -25.25 -3.84
N VAL A 300 55.54 -24.48 -4.51
CA VAL A 300 55.64 -24.07 -5.91
C VAL A 300 56.00 -22.59 -5.99
N ARG A 301 56.99 -22.22 -6.80
CA ARG A 301 57.44 -20.82 -7.00
C ARG A 301 57.27 -20.38 -8.45
N PRO A 302 56.14 -19.73 -8.80
CA PRO A 302 55.84 -19.38 -10.17
C PRO A 302 56.76 -18.31 -10.75
N GLN A 303 57.10 -18.46 -12.02
CA GLN A 303 57.96 -17.54 -12.78
C GLN A 303 57.10 -16.59 -13.63
N GLY A 304 57.61 -15.38 -13.88
CA GLY A 304 56.98 -14.43 -14.82
C GLY A 304 55.67 -13.77 -14.35
N LEU A 305 55.35 -13.83 -13.06
CA LEU A 305 54.18 -13.12 -12.50
C LEU A 305 54.42 -11.60 -12.45
N SER A 306 53.38 -10.82 -12.77
CA SER A 306 53.43 -9.37 -12.53
C SER A 306 53.39 -9.05 -11.03
N THR A 307 53.72 -7.82 -10.63
CA THR A 307 53.61 -7.38 -9.22
C THR A 307 52.18 -7.44 -8.67
N ALA A 308 51.17 -7.38 -9.53
CA ALA A 308 49.78 -7.59 -9.15
C ALA A 308 49.47 -9.09 -8.96
N ASP A 309 49.95 -9.95 -9.86
CA ASP A 309 49.69 -11.40 -9.82
C ASP A 309 50.47 -12.10 -8.69
N SER A 310 51.68 -11.62 -8.38
CA SER A 310 52.47 -12.08 -7.23
C SER A 310 51.72 -11.88 -5.90
N ARG A 311 50.98 -10.76 -5.76
CA ARG A 311 50.12 -10.50 -4.59
C ARG A 311 48.85 -11.33 -4.56
N LEU A 312 48.38 -11.82 -5.72
CA LEU A 312 47.22 -12.68 -5.85
C LEU A 312 47.53 -14.11 -5.43
N VAL A 313 48.70 -14.63 -5.79
CA VAL A 313 49.06 -16.04 -5.55
C VAL A 313 49.61 -16.25 -4.13
N GLY A 314 50.36 -15.28 -3.60
CA GLY A 314 51.05 -15.36 -2.30
C GLY A 314 52.22 -16.35 -2.30
N ASP A 315 53.02 -16.33 -1.23
CA ASP A 315 54.26 -17.11 -1.14
C ASP A 315 54.05 -18.55 -0.62
N ASP A 316 52.80 -18.96 -0.38
CA ASP A 316 52.45 -20.22 0.29
C ASP A 316 51.79 -21.27 -0.63
N LEU A 317 51.96 -21.13 -1.94
CA LEU A 317 51.36 -22.01 -2.95
C LEU A 317 52.03 -23.40 -2.93
N ARG A 318 51.25 -24.45 -2.68
CA ARG A 318 51.75 -25.84 -2.57
C ARG A 318 50.97 -26.78 -3.47
N LEU A 319 51.65 -27.70 -4.15
CA LEU A 319 51.05 -28.85 -4.81
C LEU A 319 50.87 -29.96 -3.77
N GLU A 320 49.62 -30.28 -3.46
CA GLU A 320 49.25 -31.39 -2.59
C GLU A 320 49.03 -32.65 -3.44
N VAL A 321 49.62 -33.77 -3.03
CA VAL A 321 49.57 -35.06 -3.70
C VAL A 321 49.07 -36.10 -2.71
N TRP A 322 48.03 -36.84 -3.08
CA TRP A 322 47.46 -37.93 -2.28
C TRP A 322 47.50 -39.23 -3.07
N LEU A 323 47.87 -40.33 -2.40
CA LEU A 323 47.72 -41.71 -2.89
C LEU A 323 46.44 -42.33 -2.31
N PRO A 324 45.35 -42.41 -3.08
CA PRO A 324 44.12 -43.05 -2.66
C PRO A 324 44.28 -44.58 -2.59
N PRO A 325 43.55 -45.28 -1.69
CA PRO A 325 43.60 -46.73 -1.60
C PRO A 325 43.27 -47.43 -2.94
N GLY A 326 44.11 -48.39 -3.34
CA GLY A 326 43.96 -49.16 -4.59
C GLY A 326 44.65 -48.57 -5.83
N ILE A 327 45.35 -47.43 -5.73
CA ILE A 327 46.16 -46.87 -6.83
C ILE A 327 47.54 -47.57 -6.91
N VAL A 328 47.89 -48.07 -8.08
CA VAL A 328 49.24 -48.60 -8.41
C VAL A 328 50.04 -47.50 -9.10
N TYR A 329 51.00 -46.91 -8.38
CA TYR A 329 51.85 -45.81 -8.82
C TYR A 329 53.31 -46.28 -8.94
N PRO A 330 54.07 -45.91 -9.99
CA PRO A 330 53.72 -45.03 -11.11
C PRO A 330 53.11 -45.74 -12.34
N ASP A 331 53.04 -47.08 -12.35
CA ASP A 331 52.88 -47.86 -13.59
C ASP A 331 51.44 -47.91 -14.16
N GLU A 332 50.39 -47.91 -13.33
CA GLU A 332 49.00 -48.07 -13.80
C GLU A 332 48.10 -46.84 -13.60
N SER A 333 48.37 -46.02 -12.58
CA SER A 333 47.47 -44.94 -12.18
C SER A 333 48.18 -43.78 -11.47
N LEU A 334 47.67 -42.57 -11.70
CA LEU A 334 48.23 -41.34 -11.14
C LEU A 334 47.64 -41.01 -9.76
N PRO A 335 48.43 -40.39 -8.87
CA PRO A 335 47.93 -39.86 -7.60
C PRO A 335 46.97 -38.70 -7.85
N ALA A 336 46.09 -38.44 -6.89
CA ALA A 336 45.25 -37.26 -6.91
C ALA A 336 46.13 -36.05 -6.55
N MET A 337 46.15 -35.03 -7.41
CA MET A 337 46.96 -33.82 -7.20
C MET A 337 46.07 -32.59 -7.17
N ALA A 338 46.29 -31.64 -6.26
CA ALA A 338 45.60 -30.35 -6.26
C ALA A 338 46.48 -29.22 -5.74
N LEU A 339 46.26 -28.02 -6.25
CA LEU A 339 47.01 -26.84 -5.85
C LEU A 339 46.36 -26.18 -4.62
N SER A 340 47.08 -26.04 -3.52
CA SER A 340 46.67 -25.39 -2.28
C SER A 340 47.41 -24.06 -2.08
N GLY A 341 46.78 -23.09 -1.40
CA GLY A 341 47.41 -21.80 -1.08
C GLY A 341 46.41 -20.85 -0.43
N SER A 342 46.83 -20.08 0.57
CA SER A 342 45.92 -19.23 1.36
C SER A 342 45.60 -17.89 0.69
N CYS A 343 46.46 -17.43 -0.21
CA CYS A 343 46.28 -16.17 -0.94
C CYS A 343 45.65 -16.36 -2.33
N ALA A 344 46.00 -17.43 -3.03
CA ALA A 344 45.54 -17.71 -4.40
C ALA A 344 43.99 -17.74 -4.51
N PRO A 345 43.38 -17.15 -5.55
CA PRO A 345 41.96 -17.33 -5.85
C PRO A 345 41.59 -18.80 -6.14
N ALA A 346 40.34 -19.19 -5.85
CA ALA A 346 39.86 -20.55 -6.06
C ALA A 346 39.87 -20.97 -7.53
N PHE A 347 39.50 -20.07 -8.46
CA PHE A 347 39.56 -20.39 -9.89
C PHE A 347 40.99 -20.74 -10.35
N VAL A 348 42.03 -20.06 -9.83
CA VAL A 348 43.42 -20.33 -10.18
C VAL A 348 43.82 -21.73 -9.70
N ARG A 349 43.49 -22.05 -8.44
CA ARG A 349 43.78 -23.37 -7.86
C ARG A 349 43.06 -24.49 -8.59
N LEU A 350 41.76 -24.33 -8.88
CA LEU A 350 40.96 -25.33 -9.58
C LEU A 350 41.37 -25.48 -11.06
N GLN A 351 41.66 -24.38 -11.76
CA GLN A 351 42.12 -24.43 -13.15
C GLN A 351 43.48 -25.11 -13.27
N ALA A 352 44.43 -24.76 -12.39
CA ALA A 352 45.72 -25.44 -12.31
C ALA A 352 45.53 -26.92 -12.00
N THR A 353 44.72 -27.25 -10.99
CA THR A 353 44.38 -28.64 -10.61
C THR A 353 43.82 -29.42 -11.80
N MET A 354 42.89 -28.85 -12.58
CA MET A 354 42.33 -29.50 -13.77
C MET A 354 43.38 -29.68 -14.88
N LYS A 355 44.22 -28.68 -15.13
CA LYS A 355 45.29 -28.72 -16.15
C LYS A 355 46.35 -29.78 -15.81
N ILE A 356 46.81 -29.83 -14.56
CA ILE A 356 47.75 -30.83 -14.05
C ILE A 356 47.17 -32.24 -14.25
N ASN A 357 45.95 -32.48 -13.77
CA ASN A 357 45.37 -33.82 -13.80
C ASN A 357 44.92 -34.29 -15.19
N SER A 358 44.71 -33.37 -16.15
CA SER A 358 44.33 -33.72 -17.53
C SER A 358 45.54 -34.03 -18.42
N MET A 359 46.68 -33.37 -18.20
CA MET A 359 47.88 -33.55 -19.02
C MET A 359 48.76 -34.71 -18.57
N VAL A 360 48.77 -35.02 -17.27
CA VAL A 360 49.64 -36.07 -16.70
C VAL A 360 49.16 -37.49 -17.05
N ALA A 361 47.94 -37.67 -17.57
CA ALA A 361 47.36 -38.97 -17.95
C ALA A 361 48.06 -39.69 -19.12
N ALA A 362 49.17 -39.16 -19.65
CA ALA A 362 49.81 -39.65 -20.87
C ALA A 362 51.28 -40.14 -20.72
N SER A 363 51.94 -39.98 -19.56
CA SER A 363 53.41 -40.10 -19.49
C SER A 363 54.03 -41.35 -18.83
N GLY A 364 53.33 -42.15 -18.04
CA GLY A 364 53.85 -43.46 -17.53
C GLY A 364 55.20 -43.43 -16.79
N LEU A 365 55.58 -42.29 -16.21
CA LEU A 365 56.82 -42.04 -15.46
C LEU A 365 56.49 -41.30 -14.14
N PRO A 366 57.42 -41.18 -13.17
CA PRO A 366 57.26 -40.31 -12.00
C PRO A 366 56.98 -38.87 -12.45
N VAL A 367 55.92 -38.25 -11.91
CA VAL A 367 55.25 -37.09 -12.53
C VAL A 367 55.10 -35.89 -11.61
N VAL A 368 55.49 -35.99 -10.34
CA VAL A 368 55.33 -34.89 -9.38
C VAL A 368 56.27 -33.73 -9.73
N PHE A 369 57.52 -34.02 -10.13
CA PHE A 369 58.47 -32.97 -10.58
C PHE A 369 57.96 -32.22 -11.82
N ASP A 370 57.53 -32.95 -12.84
CA ASP A 370 56.99 -32.37 -14.09
C ASP A 370 55.74 -31.52 -13.81
N ALA A 371 54.88 -31.97 -12.90
CA ALA A 371 53.71 -31.20 -12.46
C ALA A 371 54.13 -29.89 -11.79
N VAL A 372 55.12 -29.91 -10.89
CA VAL A 372 55.64 -28.70 -10.23
C VAL A 372 56.25 -27.73 -11.25
N GLN A 373 57.14 -28.20 -12.12
CA GLN A 373 57.81 -27.36 -13.13
C GLN A 373 56.79 -26.72 -14.09
N MET A 374 55.80 -27.48 -14.53
CA MET A 374 54.73 -26.96 -15.38
C MET A 374 53.93 -25.84 -14.70
N ILE A 375 53.59 -26.00 -13.41
CA ILE A 375 52.89 -24.93 -12.67
C ILE A 375 53.81 -23.71 -12.57
N GLU A 376 55.10 -23.89 -12.27
CA GLU A 376 56.04 -22.77 -12.15
C GLU A 376 56.19 -21.98 -13.45
N GLU A 377 56.17 -22.65 -14.61
CA GLU A 377 56.33 -22.02 -15.94
C GLU A 377 55.03 -21.44 -16.52
N GLN A 378 53.88 -22.11 -16.31
CA GLN A 378 52.64 -21.79 -17.03
C GLN A 378 51.58 -21.05 -16.20
N LEU A 379 51.75 -20.93 -14.88
CA LEU A 379 50.74 -20.32 -14.01
C LEU A 379 50.39 -18.88 -14.41
N ALA A 380 51.38 -18.06 -14.82
CA ALA A 380 51.14 -16.69 -15.27
C ALA A 380 50.20 -16.63 -16.49
N GLN A 381 50.34 -17.58 -17.43
CA GLN A 381 49.45 -17.69 -18.59
C GLN A 381 48.05 -18.17 -18.19
N TRP A 382 47.96 -19.10 -17.23
CA TRP A 382 46.67 -19.60 -16.74
C TRP A 382 45.88 -18.53 -15.97
N ILE A 383 46.55 -17.63 -15.25
CA ILE A 383 45.93 -16.48 -14.58
C ILE A 383 45.37 -15.49 -15.62
N ALA A 384 46.12 -15.21 -16.70
CA ALA A 384 45.69 -14.28 -17.74
C ALA A 384 44.49 -14.77 -18.57
N ALA A 385 44.26 -16.09 -18.62
CA ALA A 385 43.18 -16.72 -19.36
C ALA A 385 42.36 -17.67 -18.46
N PRO A 386 41.49 -17.12 -17.60
CA PRO A 386 40.63 -17.93 -16.73
C PRO A 386 39.60 -18.71 -17.56
N LEU A 387 39.17 -19.86 -17.04
CA LEU A 387 38.09 -20.67 -17.64
C LEU A 387 36.76 -19.89 -17.64
N PRO A 388 35.87 -20.10 -18.64
CA PRO A 388 34.58 -19.43 -18.65
C PRO A 388 33.71 -19.90 -17.48
N LEU A 389 33.06 -18.94 -16.81
CA LEU A 389 32.30 -19.13 -15.58
C LEU A 389 31.10 -20.06 -15.76
N VAL A 390 30.47 -20.07 -16.95
CA VAL A 390 29.33 -20.95 -17.26
C VAL A 390 29.77 -22.42 -17.50
N SER A 391 31.03 -22.66 -17.86
CA SER A 391 31.59 -23.98 -18.16
C SER A 391 32.28 -24.70 -16.98
N LEU A 392 32.62 -23.98 -15.90
CA LEU A 392 33.13 -24.51 -14.63
C LEU A 392 32.00 -25.10 -13.76
N LYS A 393 31.33 -26.16 -14.23
CA LYS A 393 30.27 -26.86 -13.47
C LYS A 393 30.85 -28.04 -12.68
N MET A 394 30.93 -27.90 -11.34
CA MET A 394 31.17 -29.01 -10.39
C MET A 394 29.86 -29.54 -9.76
N GLN A 395 28.69 -29.00 -10.12
CA GLN A 395 27.40 -29.30 -9.48
C GLN A 395 26.48 -30.26 -10.27
N ASP A 396 26.93 -30.84 -11.40
CA ASP A 396 26.09 -31.75 -12.20
C ASP A 396 26.17 -33.25 -11.78
N ILE A 397 26.59 -33.56 -10.54
CA ILE A 397 26.86 -34.95 -10.11
C ILE A 397 25.85 -35.54 -9.10
N ASP A 398 24.79 -34.81 -8.71
CA ASP A 398 23.71 -35.38 -7.87
C ASP A 398 22.49 -35.91 -8.67
N SER A 399 22.52 -35.88 -10.00
CA SER A 399 21.35 -36.28 -10.82
C SER A 399 21.33 -37.76 -11.26
N ARG A 400 22.19 -38.64 -10.70
CA ARG A 400 22.21 -40.08 -11.05
C ARG A 400 21.92 -41.05 -9.89
N ALA A 401 21.26 -40.59 -8.83
CA ALA A 401 20.74 -41.44 -7.75
C ALA A 401 19.20 -41.47 -7.65
N ALA A 402 18.48 -41.14 -8.72
CA ALA A 402 17.06 -41.43 -8.86
C ALA A 402 16.82 -42.08 -10.22
N GLY A 403 16.51 -43.38 -10.20
CA GLY A 403 16.30 -44.16 -11.41
C GLY A 403 15.17 -43.61 -12.30
N PRO A 404 15.24 -43.84 -13.62
CA PRO A 404 14.16 -43.53 -14.53
C PRO A 404 12.98 -44.47 -14.26
N LEU A 405 11.86 -43.93 -13.77
CA LEU A 405 10.58 -44.63 -13.84
C LEU A 405 10.02 -44.44 -15.25
N GLU A 406 9.77 -45.58 -15.87
CA GLU A 406 9.48 -45.82 -17.27
C GLU A 406 8.33 -44.98 -17.83
N ALA A 407 8.50 -44.55 -19.08
CA ALA A 407 7.42 -44.23 -19.99
C ALA A 407 7.64 -45.00 -21.29
N ALA A 408 6.87 -46.07 -21.51
CA ALA A 408 6.35 -46.49 -22.81
C ALA A 408 5.36 -47.65 -22.63
N GLY A 409 4.10 -47.43 -23.03
CA GLY A 409 3.04 -48.43 -22.98
C GLY A 409 1.77 -47.90 -23.62
N THR A 410 1.69 -48.06 -24.92
CA THR A 410 0.65 -47.69 -25.88
C THR A 410 -0.80 -48.02 -25.49
N GLY A 411 -1.69 -47.04 -25.72
CA GLY A 411 -2.90 -47.21 -26.54
C GLY A 411 -4.12 -47.90 -25.91
N VAL A 412 -5.15 -47.12 -25.58
CA VAL A 412 -6.56 -47.46 -25.89
C VAL A 412 -7.32 -46.17 -26.20
N GLU A 413 -8.08 -46.23 -27.29
CA GLU A 413 -8.94 -45.19 -27.85
C GLU A 413 -10.16 -44.84 -26.98
N SER A 414 -10.78 -43.71 -27.35
CA SER A 414 -12.21 -43.40 -27.22
C SER A 414 -12.73 -42.90 -25.86
N ALA A 415 -12.90 -41.58 -25.77
CA ALA A 415 -14.24 -40.96 -25.71
C ALA A 415 -14.10 -39.43 -25.66
N ARG A 416 -14.27 -38.77 -26.81
CA ARG A 416 -14.33 -37.30 -26.94
C ARG A 416 -15.58 -36.76 -26.24
N GLY A 417 -15.43 -36.36 -24.99
CA GLY A 417 -16.36 -35.46 -24.30
C GLY A 417 -16.08 -34.00 -24.67
N SER A 418 -16.52 -33.59 -25.86
CA SER A 418 -16.56 -32.18 -26.28
C SER A 418 -17.47 -31.38 -25.34
N ARG A 419 -16.91 -30.73 -24.31
CA ARG A 419 -17.57 -29.59 -23.67
C ARG A 419 -17.15 -28.35 -24.41
N GLN A 420 -17.94 -28.03 -25.43
CA GLN A 420 -17.93 -26.77 -26.14
C GLN A 420 -17.75 -25.61 -25.16
N ARG A 421 -16.64 -24.89 -25.29
CA ARG A 421 -16.56 -23.49 -24.90
C ARG A 421 -17.76 -22.78 -25.54
N HIS A 422 -18.68 -22.28 -24.72
CA HIS A 422 -19.67 -21.32 -25.18
C HIS A 422 -18.95 -20.03 -25.57
N GLY A 423 -18.40 -20.01 -26.78
CA GLY A 423 -18.22 -18.77 -27.52
C GLY A 423 -19.59 -18.12 -27.63
N SER A 424 -19.73 -16.90 -27.14
CA SER A 424 -20.97 -16.14 -27.18
C SER A 424 -21.33 -15.85 -28.64
N ARG A 425 -22.06 -16.78 -29.24
CA ARG A 425 -22.72 -16.64 -30.54
C ARG A 425 -23.62 -15.40 -30.48
N ALA A 426 -23.59 -14.59 -31.53
CA ALA A 426 -24.31 -13.32 -31.62
C ALA A 426 -25.78 -13.49 -31.20
N LYS A 427 -26.26 -12.62 -30.31
CA LYS A 427 -27.64 -12.61 -29.76
C LYS A 427 -28.72 -12.19 -30.79
N SER A 428 -28.45 -12.31 -32.09
CA SER A 428 -29.24 -11.73 -33.19
C SER A 428 -30.50 -12.51 -33.57
N ASP A 429 -30.66 -13.77 -33.16
CA ASP A 429 -31.52 -14.68 -33.92
C ASP A 429 -32.99 -14.80 -33.41
N ASP A 430 -33.37 -14.18 -32.29
CA ASP A 430 -34.74 -14.29 -31.72
C ASP A 430 -35.44 -12.94 -31.48
N VAL A 431 -35.37 -12.02 -32.43
CA VAL A 431 -36.14 -10.76 -32.35
C VAL A 431 -37.64 -11.03 -32.53
N ALA A 432 -38.00 -11.94 -33.44
CA ALA A 432 -39.40 -12.25 -33.74
C ALA A 432 -40.15 -12.90 -32.56
N GLY A 433 -39.51 -13.81 -31.82
CA GLY A 433 -40.11 -14.43 -30.63
C GLY A 433 -40.32 -13.43 -29.49
N LEU A 434 -39.36 -12.53 -29.27
CA LEU A 434 -39.48 -11.45 -28.29
C LEU A 434 -40.57 -10.45 -28.66
N SER A 435 -40.68 -10.07 -29.94
CA SER A 435 -41.77 -9.21 -30.43
C SER A 435 -43.14 -9.86 -30.23
N ALA A 436 -43.28 -11.16 -30.50
CA ALA A 436 -44.53 -11.90 -30.29
C ALA A 436 -44.91 -11.97 -28.80
N GLN A 437 -43.94 -12.15 -27.90
CA GLN A 437 -44.15 -12.12 -26.46
C GLN A 437 -44.54 -10.72 -25.96
N PHE A 438 -43.93 -9.68 -26.52
CA PHE A 438 -44.28 -8.30 -26.19
C PHE A 438 -45.73 -7.97 -26.61
N LEU A 439 -46.17 -8.41 -27.79
CA LEU A 439 -47.56 -8.27 -28.22
C LEU A 439 -48.54 -8.99 -27.26
N LYS A 440 -48.17 -10.17 -26.74
CA LYS A 440 -48.95 -10.86 -25.70
C LYS A 440 -48.99 -10.08 -24.39
N LEU A 441 -47.85 -9.50 -23.98
CA LEU A 441 -47.76 -8.68 -22.77
C LEU A 441 -48.66 -7.43 -22.86
N GLN A 442 -48.77 -6.81 -24.04
CA GLN A 442 -49.67 -5.66 -24.25
C GLN A 442 -51.16 -6.00 -24.05
N LEU A 443 -51.54 -7.28 -24.15
CA LEU A 443 -52.90 -7.75 -23.90
C LEU A 443 -53.16 -8.08 -22.42
N ASP A 444 -52.13 -8.10 -21.57
CA ASP A 444 -52.27 -8.40 -20.14
C ASP A 444 -52.92 -7.20 -19.39
N PRO A 445 -54.04 -7.40 -18.68
CA PRO A 445 -54.69 -6.34 -17.91
C PRO A 445 -53.79 -5.67 -16.87
N ALA A 446 -52.88 -6.42 -16.23
CA ALA A 446 -51.95 -5.86 -15.24
C ALA A 446 -50.94 -4.91 -15.90
N TYR A 447 -50.47 -5.27 -17.10
CA TYR A 447 -49.58 -4.43 -17.89
C TYR A 447 -50.29 -3.18 -18.42
N GLN A 448 -51.57 -3.29 -18.81
CA GLN A 448 -52.38 -2.14 -19.26
C GLN A 448 -52.59 -1.12 -18.13
N ALA A 449 -52.94 -1.57 -16.91
CA ALA A 449 -53.07 -0.69 -15.75
C ALA A 449 -51.73 0.01 -15.39
N MET A 450 -50.62 -0.71 -15.52
CA MET A 450 -49.29 -0.15 -15.33
C MET A 450 -48.92 0.87 -16.43
N GLN A 451 -49.32 0.62 -17.68
CA GLN A 451 -49.18 1.57 -18.80
C GLN A 451 -49.90 2.89 -18.53
N GLU A 452 -51.13 2.85 -18.01
CA GLU A 452 -51.84 4.07 -17.59
C GLU A 452 -51.05 4.85 -16.52
N THR A 453 -50.49 4.16 -15.54
CA THR A 453 -49.64 4.77 -14.51
C THR A 453 -48.39 5.41 -15.11
N ARG A 454 -47.73 4.75 -16.07
CA ARG A 454 -46.54 5.26 -16.78
C ARG A 454 -46.87 6.46 -17.67
N SER A 455 -48.06 6.50 -18.28
CA SER A 455 -48.51 7.59 -19.15
C SER A 455 -48.65 8.93 -18.42
N ASN A 456 -48.82 8.89 -17.10
CA ASN A 456 -48.88 10.05 -16.23
C ASN A 456 -47.50 10.70 -15.96
N LEU A 457 -46.39 10.04 -16.30
CA LEU A 457 -45.05 10.59 -16.11
C LEU A 457 -44.72 11.63 -17.20
N PRO A 458 -44.06 12.75 -16.86
CA PRO A 458 -43.73 13.80 -17.83
C PRO A 458 -42.92 13.33 -19.05
N ALA A 459 -42.04 12.35 -18.88
CA ALA A 459 -41.29 11.79 -20.00
C ALA A 459 -42.19 11.17 -21.08
N HIS A 460 -43.41 10.73 -20.74
CA HIS A 460 -44.31 10.10 -21.69
C HIS A 460 -44.85 11.09 -22.74
N SER A 461 -45.09 12.35 -22.38
CA SER A 461 -45.59 13.35 -23.34
C SER A 461 -44.57 13.68 -24.44
N LEU A 462 -43.27 13.45 -24.18
CA LEU A 462 -42.19 13.67 -25.14
C LEU A 462 -41.67 12.37 -25.77
N LYS A 463 -42.33 11.22 -25.53
CA LYS A 463 -41.92 9.89 -26.02
C LYS A 463 -41.60 9.90 -27.51
N ASP A 464 -42.50 10.40 -28.35
CA ASP A 464 -42.34 10.37 -29.81
C ASP A 464 -41.24 11.32 -30.30
N GLN A 465 -41.02 12.44 -29.59
CA GLN A 465 -39.90 13.33 -29.88
C GLN A 465 -38.56 12.66 -29.55
N ILE A 466 -38.45 12.02 -28.39
CA ILE A 466 -37.26 11.29 -27.96
C ILE A 466 -36.94 10.16 -28.95
N LEU A 467 -37.94 9.35 -29.32
CA LEU A 467 -37.75 8.24 -30.26
C LEU A 467 -37.30 8.71 -31.65
N ARG A 468 -37.89 9.79 -32.17
CA ARG A 468 -37.47 10.38 -33.45
C ARG A 468 -36.00 10.82 -33.38
N LEU A 469 -35.61 11.57 -32.35
CA LEU A 469 -34.23 12.06 -32.21
C LEU A 469 -33.22 10.93 -32.01
N VAL A 470 -33.54 9.91 -31.21
CA VAL A 470 -32.67 8.73 -31.06
C VAL A 470 -32.53 7.98 -32.38
N SER A 471 -33.59 7.91 -33.20
CA SER A 471 -33.51 7.24 -34.50
C SER A 471 -32.65 8.01 -35.52
N SER A 472 -32.74 9.35 -35.53
CA SER A 472 -32.10 10.24 -36.51
C SER A 472 -30.69 10.68 -36.13
N SER A 473 -30.33 10.63 -34.86
CA SER A 473 -29.05 11.15 -34.35
C SER A 473 -28.26 10.08 -33.63
N ARG A 474 -26.93 10.16 -33.73
CA ARG A 474 -26.01 9.17 -33.12
C ARG A 474 -25.80 9.38 -31.62
N CYS A 475 -25.97 10.62 -31.16
CA CYS A 475 -25.97 10.99 -29.76
C CYS A 475 -27.18 11.89 -29.50
N VAL A 476 -27.87 11.69 -28.38
CA VAL A 476 -28.98 12.54 -27.91
C VAL A 476 -28.80 12.82 -26.43
N LEU A 477 -28.97 14.08 -26.03
CA LEU A 477 -28.99 14.47 -24.62
C LEU A 477 -30.44 14.65 -24.16
N VAL A 478 -30.82 13.96 -23.09
CA VAL A 478 -32.14 14.05 -22.47
C VAL A 478 -31.97 14.66 -21.08
N THR A 479 -32.52 15.85 -20.88
CA THR A 479 -32.49 16.56 -19.60
C THR A 479 -33.86 16.55 -18.93
N GLY A 480 -33.88 16.80 -17.63
CA GLY A 480 -35.12 17.02 -16.89
C GLY A 480 -34.95 16.76 -15.41
N ALA A 481 -35.78 17.37 -14.56
CA ALA A 481 -35.65 17.24 -13.11
C ALA A 481 -35.79 15.78 -12.59
N THR A 482 -35.37 15.52 -11.35
CA THR A 482 -35.62 14.20 -10.72
C THR A 482 -37.12 13.92 -10.65
N GLY A 483 -37.53 12.69 -10.91
CA GLY A 483 -38.94 12.29 -10.90
C GLY A 483 -39.71 12.49 -12.21
N CYS A 484 -39.11 13.07 -13.26
CA CYS A 484 -39.78 13.19 -14.56
C CYS A 484 -39.87 11.88 -15.37
N GLY A 485 -39.21 10.80 -14.92
CA GLY A 485 -39.30 9.47 -15.52
C GLY A 485 -38.18 9.09 -16.51
N LYS A 486 -37.12 9.90 -16.66
CA LYS A 486 -35.98 9.63 -17.58
C LYS A 486 -35.42 8.21 -17.47
N THR A 487 -34.91 7.88 -16.28
CA THR A 487 -34.20 6.63 -15.96
C THR A 487 -35.04 5.38 -16.21
N THR A 488 -36.33 5.41 -15.85
CA THR A 488 -37.21 4.24 -16.01
C THR A 488 -37.84 4.17 -17.39
N GLN A 489 -38.20 5.30 -18.01
CA GLN A 489 -39.02 5.31 -19.21
C GLN A 489 -38.23 5.39 -20.52
N VAL A 490 -37.14 6.18 -20.60
CA VAL A 490 -36.40 6.38 -21.87
C VAL A 490 -35.86 5.06 -22.44
N PRO A 491 -35.18 4.19 -21.65
CA PRO A 491 -34.73 2.89 -22.16
C PRO A 491 -35.89 1.98 -22.58
N GLN A 492 -37.03 2.04 -21.88
CA GLN A 492 -38.23 1.28 -22.22
C GLN A 492 -38.86 1.78 -23.52
N PHE A 493 -38.90 3.09 -23.77
CA PHE A 493 -39.42 3.64 -25.03
C PHE A 493 -38.64 3.09 -26.23
N ILE A 494 -37.30 3.09 -26.14
CA ILE A 494 -36.42 2.57 -27.19
C ILE A 494 -36.66 1.06 -27.38
N LEU A 495 -36.73 0.30 -26.28
CA LEU A 495 -36.97 -1.15 -26.31
C LEU A 495 -38.33 -1.48 -26.95
N ASP A 496 -39.40 -0.85 -26.48
CA ASP A 496 -40.77 -1.13 -26.91
C ASP A 496 -40.97 -0.76 -28.38
N SER A 497 -40.42 0.39 -28.82
CA SER A 497 -40.45 0.82 -30.22
C SER A 497 -39.74 -0.18 -31.13
N ALA A 498 -38.55 -0.66 -30.75
CA ALA A 498 -37.81 -1.64 -31.54
C ALA A 498 -38.50 -3.01 -31.58
N LEU A 499 -39.08 -3.47 -30.46
CA LEU A 499 -39.85 -4.72 -30.41
C LEU A 499 -41.12 -4.64 -31.27
N GLN A 500 -41.81 -3.50 -31.30
CA GLN A 500 -42.96 -3.27 -32.18
C GLN A 500 -42.55 -3.27 -33.65
N ALA A 501 -41.44 -2.61 -33.97
CA ALA A 501 -40.88 -2.56 -35.31
C ALA A 501 -40.15 -3.85 -35.76
N LYS A 502 -40.05 -4.86 -34.87
CA LYS A 502 -39.29 -6.11 -35.07
C LYS A 502 -37.82 -5.85 -35.46
N MET A 503 -37.24 -4.80 -34.90
CA MET A 503 -35.85 -4.43 -35.12
C MET A 503 -34.92 -5.04 -34.05
N PRO A 504 -33.67 -5.40 -34.41
CA PRO A 504 -32.68 -5.81 -33.42
C PRO A 504 -32.45 -4.70 -32.38
N VAL A 505 -32.49 -5.07 -31.11
CA VAL A 505 -32.30 -4.13 -29.99
C VAL A 505 -31.51 -4.79 -28.88
N ASN A 506 -30.50 -4.10 -28.39
CA ASN A 506 -29.70 -4.47 -27.23
C ASN A 506 -29.17 -3.19 -26.59
N ILE A 507 -29.70 -2.86 -25.41
CA ILE A 507 -29.53 -1.60 -24.70
C ILE A 507 -28.74 -1.87 -23.42
N VAL A 508 -27.67 -1.10 -23.20
CA VAL A 508 -26.94 -1.08 -21.94
C VAL A 508 -27.13 0.29 -21.30
N CYS A 509 -27.74 0.33 -20.12
CA CYS A 509 -27.97 1.56 -19.35
C CYS A 509 -27.04 1.59 -18.14
N THR A 510 -26.12 2.55 -18.11
CA THR A 510 -25.20 2.72 -16.98
C THR A 510 -25.84 3.53 -15.86
N GLN A 511 -25.51 3.17 -14.62
CA GLN A 511 -25.93 3.82 -13.39
C GLN A 511 -24.69 4.06 -12.52
N PRO A 512 -24.56 5.20 -11.83
CA PRO A 512 -23.37 5.50 -11.03
C PRO A 512 -23.24 4.58 -9.80
N ARG A 513 -24.35 4.05 -9.27
CA ARG A 513 -24.38 3.32 -8.00
C ARG A 513 -24.99 1.93 -8.16
N ARG A 514 -24.46 0.94 -7.42
CA ARG A 514 -24.96 -0.45 -7.42
C ARG A 514 -26.43 -0.54 -7.03
N ILE A 515 -26.82 0.16 -5.96
CA ILE A 515 -28.21 0.16 -5.47
C ILE A 515 -29.16 0.75 -6.51
N SER A 516 -28.74 1.80 -7.24
CA SER A 516 -29.53 2.38 -8.34
C SER A 516 -29.70 1.39 -9.49
N ALA A 517 -28.63 0.72 -9.94
CA ALA A 517 -28.72 -0.28 -11.01
C ALA A 517 -29.70 -1.42 -10.67
N ILE A 518 -29.60 -1.97 -9.45
CA ILE A 518 -30.49 -3.04 -8.99
C ILE A 518 -31.93 -2.52 -8.83
N GLY A 519 -32.10 -1.38 -8.15
CA GLY A 519 -33.41 -0.80 -7.85
C GLY A 519 -34.17 -0.38 -9.10
N VAL A 520 -33.50 0.26 -10.06
CA VAL A 520 -34.10 0.64 -11.35
C VAL A 520 -34.44 -0.60 -12.16
N ALA A 521 -33.56 -1.61 -12.24
CA ALA A 521 -33.88 -2.86 -12.93
C ALA A 521 -35.08 -3.58 -12.30
N ALA A 522 -35.18 -3.57 -10.96
CA ALA A 522 -36.32 -4.12 -10.23
C ALA A 522 -37.61 -3.41 -10.60
N ARG A 523 -37.58 -2.08 -10.52
CA ARG A 523 -38.72 -1.23 -10.82
C ARG A 523 -39.17 -1.38 -12.26
N VAL A 524 -38.23 -1.38 -13.21
CA VAL A 524 -38.55 -1.54 -14.63
C VAL A 524 -39.05 -2.95 -14.94
N SER A 525 -38.58 -3.99 -14.25
CA SER A 525 -39.15 -5.34 -14.37
C SER A 525 -40.59 -5.40 -13.85
N GLU A 526 -40.85 -4.77 -12.71
CA GLU A 526 -42.20 -4.63 -12.12
C GLU A 526 -43.14 -3.84 -13.03
N GLU A 527 -42.68 -2.72 -13.58
CA GLU A 527 -43.43 -1.90 -14.57
C GLU A 527 -43.76 -2.67 -15.85
N ARG A 528 -43.06 -3.77 -16.11
CA ARG A 528 -43.31 -4.67 -17.25
C ARG A 528 -44.05 -5.94 -16.87
N CYS A 529 -44.45 -6.11 -15.62
CA CYS A 529 -45.04 -7.35 -15.11
C CYS A 529 -44.14 -8.58 -15.37
N GLU A 530 -42.82 -8.38 -15.38
CA GLU A 530 -41.82 -9.43 -15.61
C GLU A 530 -41.07 -9.76 -14.31
N THR A 531 -40.66 -11.02 -14.17
CA THR A 531 -39.77 -11.41 -13.06
C THR A 531 -38.32 -11.08 -13.43
N MET A 532 -37.66 -10.27 -12.60
CA MET A 532 -36.29 -9.83 -12.78
C MET A 532 -35.33 -11.00 -13.10
N GLY A 533 -34.53 -10.87 -14.16
CA GLY A 533 -33.54 -11.86 -14.57
C GLY A 533 -34.08 -13.03 -15.40
N SER A 534 -35.41 -13.15 -15.58
CA SER A 534 -36.03 -14.12 -16.49
C SER A 534 -36.59 -13.48 -17.77
N GLY A 535 -36.95 -12.20 -17.69
CA GLY A 535 -37.51 -11.42 -18.79
C GLY A 535 -36.47 -10.70 -19.67
N VAL A 536 -36.91 -9.63 -20.34
CA VAL A 536 -36.07 -8.81 -21.24
C VAL A 536 -35.23 -7.78 -20.48
N VAL A 537 -35.52 -7.55 -19.21
CA VAL A 537 -34.80 -6.63 -18.32
C VAL A 537 -33.90 -7.41 -17.38
N GLY A 538 -32.67 -6.92 -17.19
CA GLY A 538 -31.70 -7.50 -16.26
C GLY A 538 -30.76 -6.46 -15.70
N TYR A 539 -29.93 -6.87 -14.74
CA TYR A 539 -28.84 -6.04 -14.24
C TYR A 539 -27.49 -6.77 -14.17
N ALA A 540 -26.42 -5.98 -14.21
CA ALA A 540 -25.08 -6.42 -13.86
C ALA A 540 -24.37 -5.36 -13.03
N VAL A 541 -24.06 -5.72 -11.80
CA VAL A 541 -23.18 -4.95 -10.95
C VAL A 541 -21.99 -5.82 -10.58
N ARG A 542 -20.95 -5.22 -10.01
CA ARG A 542 -19.80 -5.99 -9.55
C ARG A 542 -20.24 -7.07 -8.55
N GLY A 543 -19.91 -8.33 -8.85
CA GLY A 543 -20.17 -9.50 -8.01
C GLY A 543 -21.62 -10.01 -7.99
N ASP A 544 -22.53 -9.41 -8.75
CA ASP A 544 -23.92 -9.85 -8.82
C ASP A 544 -24.54 -9.48 -10.17
N SER A 545 -25.12 -10.47 -10.85
CA SER A 545 -25.78 -10.26 -12.14
C SER A 545 -27.01 -11.15 -12.27
N ARG A 546 -28.08 -10.55 -12.79
CA ARG A 546 -29.33 -11.22 -13.13
C ARG A 546 -29.66 -10.92 -14.59
N GLN A 547 -29.20 -11.80 -15.48
CA GLN A 547 -29.44 -11.73 -16.91
C GLN A 547 -29.86 -13.10 -17.44
N SER A 548 -30.61 -13.11 -18.53
CA SER A 548 -30.98 -14.30 -19.29
C SER A 548 -30.59 -14.13 -20.77
N ASN A 549 -30.75 -15.19 -21.56
CA ASN A 549 -30.60 -15.12 -23.02
C ASN A 549 -31.62 -14.16 -23.67
N ARG A 550 -32.70 -13.83 -22.97
CA ARG A 550 -33.77 -12.91 -23.40
C ARG A 550 -33.49 -11.47 -23.04
N THR A 551 -32.54 -11.19 -22.14
CA THR A 551 -32.21 -9.82 -21.72
C THR A 551 -31.79 -8.98 -22.93
N ARG A 552 -32.49 -7.86 -23.13
CA ARG A 552 -32.24 -6.82 -24.14
C ARG A 552 -32.05 -5.44 -23.53
N LEU A 553 -32.50 -5.21 -22.30
CA LEU A 553 -32.21 -4.02 -21.53
C LEU A 553 -31.43 -4.39 -20.28
N LEU A 554 -30.15 -4.03 -20.26
CA LEU A 554 -29.24 -4.30 -19.17
C LEU A 554 -28.94 -3.02 -18.40
N PHE A 555 -29.34 -2.95 -17.13
CA PHE A 555 -28.86 -1.91 -16.21
C PHE A 555 -27.55 -2.34 -15.56
N CYS A 556 -26.51 -1.53 -15.66
CA CYS A 556 -25.22 -1.87 -15.06
C CYS A 556 -24.54 -0.69 -14.40
N THR A 557 -23.58 -0.96 -13.52
CA THR A 557 -22.68 0.11 -13.04
C THR A 557 -21.71 0.53 -14.13
N THR A 558 -21.26 1.78 -14.11
CA THR A 558 -20.26 2.31 -15.06
C THR A 558 -19.01 1.44 -15.15
N GLY A 559 -18.46 0.97 -14.02
CA GLY A 559 -17.30 0.07 -14.01
C GLY A 559 -17.52 -1.29 -14.70
N VAL A 560 -18.76 -1.81 -14.75
CA VAL A 560 -19.07 -3.04 -15.51
C VAL A 560 -19.02 -2.77 -17.01
N MET A 561 -19.47 -1.58 -17.43
CA MET A 561 -19.39 -1.14 -18.83
C MET A 561 -17.94 -0.91 -19.27
N LEU A 562 -17.11 -0.29 -18.43
CA LEU A 562 -15.68 -0.11 -18.71
C LEU A 562 -14.97 -1.46 -18.90
N ARG A 563 -15.28 -2.47 -18.10
CA ARG A 563 -14.75 -3.84 -18.29
C ARG A 563 -15.26 -4.48 -19.58
N MET A 564 -16.53 -4.26 -19.93
CA MET A 564 -17.08 -4.73 -21.21
C MET A 564 -16.34 -4.12 -22.41
N LEU A 565 -15.84 -2.89 -22.30
CA LEU A 565 -15.04 -2.23 -23.34
C LEU A 565 -13.62 -2.80 -23.46
N VAL A 566 -13.04 -3.31 -22.38
CA VAL A 566 -11.76 -4.06 -22.45
C VAL A 566 -11.94 -5.32 -23.30
N ASP A 567 -13.00 -6.09 -23.04
CA ASP A 567 -13.27 -7.32 -23.78
C ASP A 567 -13.80 -7.06 -25.20
N ARG A 568 -14.55 -5.96 -25.39
CA ARG A 568 -15.23 -5.60 -26.65
C ARG A 568 -15.05 -4.11 -26.96
N PRO A 569 -13.90 -3.69 -27.51
CA PRO A 569 -13.55 -2.28 -27.72
C PRO A 569 -14.53 -1.51 -28.62
N ASP A 570 -15.22 -2.21 -29.52
CA ASP A 570 -16.13 -1.58 -30.48
C ASP A 570 -17.61 -1.83 -30.15
N LEU A 571 -17.89 -2.46 -29.00
CA LEU A 571 -19.24 -2.81 -28.52
C LEU A 571 -20.09 -3.54 -29.57
N GLN A 572 -19.50 -4.44 -30.36
CA GLN A 572 -20.23 -5.21 -31.36
C GLN A 572 -21.41 -5.97 -30.72
N GLY A 573 -22.58 -5.85 -31.36
CA GLY A 573 -23.85 -6.42 -30.88
C GLY A 573 -24.60 -5.57 -29.84
N VAL A 574 -24.06 -4.43 -29.39
CA VAL A 574 -24.81 -3.42 -28.62
C VAL A 574 -25.34 -2.37 -29.59
N THR A 575 -26.64 -2.07 -29.49
CA THR A 575 -27.32 -1.10 -30.36
C THR A 575 -27.38 0.31 -29.74
N HIS A 576 -27.59 0.37 -28.43
CA HIS A 576 -27.76 1.61 -27.69
C HIS A 576 -26.99 1.54 -26.37
N VAL A 577 -26.29 2.62 -26.04
CA VAL A 577 -25.75 2.85 -24.70
C VAL A 577 -26.44 4.06 -24.11
N VAL A 578 -27.01 3.90 -22.92
CA VAL A 578 -27.67 4.97 -22.17
C VAL A 578 -26.80 5.30 -20.96
N CYS A 579 -26.22 6.49 -20.91
CA CYS A 579 -25.46 6.98 -19.77
C CYS A 579 -26.36 7.81 -18.88
N ASP A 580 -26.80 7.25 -17.76
CA ASP A 580 -27.63 7.97 -16.79
C ASP A 580 -26.80 8.74 -15.77
N GLU A 581 -27.40 9.80 -15.21
CA GLU A 581 -26.81 10.66 -14.18
C GLU A 581 -25.43 11.23 -14.53
N VAL A 582 -25.20 11.59 -15.81
CA VAL A 582 -23.89 12.11 -16.27
C VAL A 582 -23.46 13.39 -15.55
N HIS A 583 -24.41 14.09 -14.94
CA HIS A 583 -24.18 15.29 -14.14
C HIS A 583 -23.50 15.03 -12.78
N GLU A 584 -23.41 13.78 -12.31
CA GLU A 584 -22.62 13.46 -11.10
C GLU A 584 -21.11 13.63 -11.37
N ARG A 585 -20.67 13.67 -12.64
CA ARG A 585 -19.27 13.94 -13.07
C ARG A 585 -18.23 13.09 -12.34
N SER A 586 -18.55 11.80 -12.15
CA SER A 586 -17.60 10.81 -11.61
C SER A 586 -16.52 10.47 -12.63
N VAL A 587 -15.35 10.05 -12.14
CA VAL A 587 -14.19 9.73 -12.99
C VAL A 587 -14.53 8.63 -14.00
N ASP A 588 -15.15 7.54 -13.53
CA ASP A 588 -15.54 6.41 -14.38
C ASP A 588 -16.55 6.84 -15.46
N SER A 589 -17.48 7.75 -15.12
CA SER A 589 -18.48 8.26 -16.06
C SER A 589 -17.83 9.11 -17.15
N ASP A 590 -17.00 10.08 -16.77
CA ASP A 590 -16.29 10.94 -17.74
C ASP A 590 -15.34 10.10 -18.63
N MET A 591 -14.69 9.07 -18.07
CA MET A 591 -13.88 8.11 -18.83
C MET A 591 -14.72 7.29 -19.82
N LEU A 592 -15.88 6.79 -19.40
CA LEU A 592 -16.80 6.07 -20.29
C LEU A 592 -17.23 6.95 -21.46
N LEU A 593 -17.57 8.22 -21.21
CA LEU A 593 -17.95 9.16 -22.27
C LEU A 593 -16.83 9.35 -23.30
N ALA A 594 -15.57 9.46 -22.87
CA ALA A 594 -14.42 9.54 -23.77
C ALA A 594 -14.25 8.28 -24.64
N LEU A 595 -14.42 7.10 -24.05
CA LEU A 595 -14.34 5.83 -24.79
C LEU A 595 -15.50 5.67 -25.78
N LEU A 596 -16.70 6.10 -25.42
CA LEU A 596 -17.88 6.04 -26.28
C LEU A 596 -17.72 6.91 -27.55
N ILE A 597 -17.02 8.04 -27.48
CA ILE A 597 -16.69 8.82 -28.68
C ILE A 597 -15.85 7.99 -29.65
N GLY A 598 -14.85 7.26 -29.14
CA GLY A 598 -14.06 6.32 -29.94
C GLY A 598 -14.93 5.21 -30.53
N CYS A 599 -15.83 4.62 -29.72
CA CYS A 599 -16.75 3.57 -30.16
C CYS A 599 -17.70 4.06 -31.26
N LEU A 600 -18.24 5.27 -31.14
CA LEU A 600 -19.12 5.86 -32.15
C LEU A 600 -18.42 5.99 -33.52
N ARG A 601 -17.11 6.27 -33.54
CA ARG A 601 -16.33 6.33 -34.80
C ARG A 601 -16.16 4.95 -35.43
N LYS A 602 -15.97 3.90 -34.63
CA LYS A 602 -15.68 2.54 -35.10
C LYS A 602 -16.94 1.71 -35.41
N ASN A 603 -18.01 1.91 -34.65
CA ASN A 603 -19.26 1.17 -34.78
C ASN A 603 -20.36 2.12 -35.30
N PRO A 604 -20.66 2.14 -36.61
CA PRO A 604 -21.66 3.05 -37.19
C PRO A 604 -23.10 2.76 -36.75
N GLY A 605 -23.39 1.53 -36.29
CA GLY A 605 -24.72 1.13 -35.81
C GLY A 605 -25.02 1.54 -34.37
N LEU A 606 -24.01 1.97 -33.62
CA LEU A 606 -24.15 2.37 -32.21
C LEU A 606 -24.78 3.76 -32.07
N ARG A 607 -25.71 3.87 -31.11
CA ARG A 607 -26.31 5.13 -30.65
C ARG A 607 -26.06 5.33 -29.15
N VAL A 608 -25.87 6.59 -28.75
CA VAL A 608 -25.65 6.97 -27.35
C VAL A 608 -26.75 7.93 -26.88
N VAL A 609 -27.29 7.68 -25.69
CA VAL A 609 -28.24 8.58 -25.03
C VAL A 609 -27.66 9.02 -23.70
N LEU A 610 -27.48 10.32 -23.51
CA LEU A 610 -27.00 10.90 -22.26
C LEU A 610 -28.21 11.40 -21.47
N MET A 611 -28.29 11.09 -20.17
CA MET A 611 -29.36 11.57 -19.30
C MET A 611 -28.81 12.40 -18.14
N SER A 612 -29.34 13.61 -17.98
CA SER A 612 -28.90 14.57 -16.95
C SER A 612 -30.09 15.15 -16.19
N ALA A 613 -29.92 15.40 -14.88
CA ALA A 613 -30.90 16.11 -14.07
C ALA A 613 -30.66 17.62 -14.00
N THR A 614 -29.48 18.10 -14.45
CA THR A 614 -29.07 19.51 -14.39
C THR A 614 -28.92 20.10 -15.79
N ALA A 615 -29.03 21.43 -15.89
CA ALA A 615 -29.05 22.18 -17.13
C ALA A 615 -27.67 22.42 -17.78
N GLN A 616 -26.58 21.72 -17.38
CA GLN A 616 -25.26 21.81 -18.06
C GLN A 616 -25.27 21.09 -19.42
N CYS A 617 -26.27 21.38 -20.25
CA CYS A 617 -26.50 20.67 -21.50
C CYS A 617 -25.40 20.96 -22.52
N ASP A 618 -24.93 22.21 -22.51
CA ASP A 618 -23.97 22.73 -23.49
C ASP A 618 -22.63 22.00 -23.41
N VAL A 619 -22.16 21.68 -22.20
CA VAL A 619 -20.87 21.01 -21.99
C VAL A 619 -20.88 19.61 -22.61
N PHE A 620 -21.95 18.84 -22.39
CA PHE A 620 -22.07 17.49 -22.98
C PHE A 620 -22.37 17.55 -24.48
N ALA A 621 -23.23 18.48 -24.91
CA ALA A 621 -23.56 18.66 -26.31
C ALA A 621 -22.33 19.07 -27.13
N GLU A 622 -21.55 20.06 -26.67
CA GLU A 622 -20.32 20.49 -27.34
C GLU A 622 -19.29 19.36 -27.42
N TYR A 623 -19.13 18.58 -26.35
CA TYR A 623 -18.19 17.46 -26.29
C TYR A 623 -18.49 16.32 -27.28
N PHE A 624 -19.77 15.96 -27.44
CA PHE A 624 -20.20 14.98 -28.46
C PHE A 624 -20.41 15.60 -29.86
N GLY A 625 -20.31 16.93 -29.96
CA GLY A 625 -20.41 17.73 -31.17
C GLY A 625 -21.61 18.68 -31.12
N ARG A 626 -21.41 19.96 -31.49
CA ARG A 626 -22.40 21.06 -31.38
C ARG A 626 -23.78 20.79 -32.01
N SER A 627 -23.90 19.81 -32.90
CA SER A 627 -25.16 19.37 -33.50
C SER A 627 -25.93 18.31 -32.68
N THR A 628 -25.45 17.95 -31.48
CA THR A 628 -26.09 16.96 -30.61
C THR A 628 -27.45 17.51 -30.13
N PRO A 629 -28.58 16.88 -30.49
CA PRO A 629 -29.89 17.34 -30.08
C PRO A 629 -30.10 17.17 -28.57
N VAL A 630 -30.73 18.19 -27.97
CA VAL A 630 -31.10 18.22 -26.56
C VAL A 630 -32.63 18.19 -26.43
N VAL A 631 -33.14 17.31 -25.57
CA VAL A 631 -34.56 17.22 -25.22
C VAL A 631 -34.72 17.51 -23.74
N ASP A 632 -35.44 18.57 -23.40
CA ASP A 632 -35.73 18.90 -22.01
C ASP A 632 -37.12 18.40 -21.59
N ILE A 633 -37.14 17.49 -20.62
CA ILE A 633 -38.38 16.92 -20.08
C ILE A 633 -38.88 17.80 -18.92
N PRO A 634 -40.07 18.40 -19.04
CA PRO A 634 -40.61 19.27 -18.00
C PRO A 634 -40.82 18.50 -16.69
N GLY A 635 -40.52 19.14 -15.56
CA GLY A 635 -40.73 18.56 -14.23
C GLY A 635 -42.20 18.58 -13.81
N ARG A 636 -42.63 17.58 -13.02
CA ARG A 636 -43.93 17.54 -12.33
C ARG A 636 -43.73 17.68 -10.81
N ALA A 637 -42.99 18.71 -10.41
CA ALA A 637 -42.78 19.00 -8.99
C ALA A 637 -43.88 19.95 -8.49
N PHE A 638 -44.42 19.67 -7.32
CA PHE A 638 -45.24 20.65 -6.59
C PHE A 638 -44.38 21.88 -6.25
N PRO A 639 -44.98 23.08 -6.17
CA PRO A 639 -44.23 24.28 -5.82
C PRO A 639 -43.62 24.15 -4.42
N VAL A 640 -42.34 24.49 -4.32
CA VAL A 640 -41.58 24.55 -3.06
C VAL A 640 -41.21 26.00 -2.79
N GLU A 641 -41.61 26.50 -1.63
CA GLU A 641 -41.25 27.83 -1.14
C GLU A 641 -39.80 27.82 -0.63
N ASP A 642 -38.95 28.74 -1.12
CA ASP A 642 -37.59 28.90 -0.64
C ASP A 642 -37.53 29.99 0.45
N LEU A 643 -37.07 29.62 1.64
CA LEU A 643 -36.77 30.56 2.73
C LEU A 643 -35.26 30.60 2.93
N PHE A 644 -34.62 31.72 2.57
CA PHE A 644 -33.22 31.96 2.92
C PHE A 644 -33.10 32.35 4.38
N LEU A 645 -31.88 32.39 4.90
CA LEU A 645 -31.63 32.67 6.31
C LEU A 645 -32.32 33.97 6.77
N GLU A 646 -32.23 35.03 5.97
CA GLU A 646 -32.88 36.31 6.28
C GLU A 646 -34.43 36.23 6.29
N ASP A 647 -35.03 35.35 5.48
CA ASP A 647 -36.48 35.17 5.43
C ASP A 647 -36.98 34.27 6.56
N PHE A 648 -36.20 33.25 6.91
CA PHE A 648 -36.51 32.36 8.02
C PHE A 648 -36.48 33.13 9.34
N VAL A 649 -35.43 33.93 9.56
CA VAL A 649 -35.25 34.69 10.80
C VAL A 649 -36.32 35.77 10.97
N SER A 650 -36.77 36.41 9.87
CA SER A 650 -37.85 37.40 9.94
C SER A 650 -39.19 36.80 10.36
N ARG A 651 -39.41 35.49 10.12
CA ARG A 651 -40.60 34.75 10.56
C ARG A 651 -40.55 34.28 12.01
N LEU A 652 -39.41 34.44 12.69
CA LEU A 652 -39.28 34.10 14.10
C LEU A 652 -39.64 35.29 15.00
N PRO A 653 -40.23 35.05 16.18
CA PRO A 653 -40.59 36.13 17.12
C PRO A 653 -39.36 36.87 17.66
N ALA A 654 -38.21 36.19 17.80
CA ALA A 654 -36.95 36.78 18.23
C ALA A 654 -35.76 36.04 17.58
N PRO A 655 -34.65 36.74 17.28
CA PRO A 655 -33.46 36.12 16.68
C PRO A 655 -32.74 35.17 17.64
N ASP A 656 -32.95 35.29 18.96
CA ASP A 656 -32.41 34.37 19.96
C ASP A 656 -32.92 32.93 19.77
N ALA A 657 -34.11 32.78 19.20
CA ALA A 657 -34.67 31.48 18.85
C ALA A 657 -33.89 30.76 17.73
N ALA A 658 -33.12 31.51 16.91
CA ALA A 658 -32.31 30.98 15.81
C ALA A 658 -30.81 30.92 16.11
N PHE A 659 -30.22 31.99 16.65
CA PHE A 659 -28.76 32.18 16.67
C PHE A 659 -28.10 32.07 18.05
N GLY A 660 -28.89 31.81 19.09
CA GLY A 660 -28.43 31.77 20.48
C GLY A 660 -28.01 33.13 21.04
N ALA A 661 -28.13 33.31 22.36
CA ALA A 661 -27.99 34.60 23.03
C ALA A 661 -26.62 35.29 22.80
N ALA A 662 -25.54 34.51 22.64
CA ALA A 662 -24.18 35.06 22.49
C ALA A 662 -23.92 35.72 21.12
N LEU A 663 -24.55 35.24 20.04
CA LEU A 663 -24.41 35.86 18.72
C LEU A 663 -25.25 37.12 18.64
N VAL A 664 -26.51 37.02 19.08
CA VAL A 664 -27.44 38.16 19.14
C VAL A 664 -26.93 39.25 20.07
N GLY A 665 -26.33 38.89 21.20
CA GLY A 665 -25.69 39.83 22.12
C GLY A 665 -24.56 40.62 21.47
N ARG A 666 -23.72 39.98 20.63
CA ARG A 666 -22.67 40.67 19.86
C ARG A 666 -23.24 41.60 18.80
N ALA A 667 -24.25 41.15 18.05
CA ALA A 667 -24.94 42.00 17.08
C ALA A 667 -25.56 43.23 17.76
N ARG A 668 -26.16 43.05 18.95
CA ARG A 668 -26.72 44.15 19.75
C ARG A 668 -25.66 45.14 20.22
N ALA A 669 -24.52 44.64 20.73
CA ALA A 669 -23.42 45.49 21.17
C ALA A 669 -22.84 46.33 20.02
N ARG A 670 -22.65 45.73 18.84
CA ARG A 670 -22.14 46.43 17.63
C ARG A 670 -23.10 47.51 17.12
N LEU A 671 -24.42 47.23 17.17
CA LEU A 671 -25.45 48.25 16.90
C LEU A 671 -25.40 49.43 17.88
N GLN A 672 -24.97 49.21 19.12
CA GLN A 672 -24.91 50.23 20.16
C GLN A 672 -23.65 51.10 20.02
N GLN A 673 -22.51 50.51 19.68
CA GLN A 673 -21.24 51.21 19.43
C GLN A 673 -21.34 52.22 18.26
N GLN A 674 -22.12 51.92 17.22
CA GLN A 674 -22.35 52.86 16.11
C GLN A 674 -22.98 54.18 16.56
N LYS A 675 -23.84 54.15 17.59
CA LYS A 675 -24.46 55.38 18.13
C LYS A 675 -23.48 56.23 18.92
N GLU A 676 -22.36 55.64 19.37
CA GLU A 676 -21.37 56.30 20.22
C GLU A 676 -20.20 56.87 19.39
N ASN A 677 -19.88 56.27 18.23
CA ASN A 677 -18.77 56.67 17.35
C ASN A 677 -19.22 57.07 15.93
N GLU A 678 -20.01 58.15 15.77
CA GLU A 678 -20.43 58.63 14.44
C GLU A 678 -19.30 59.24 13.58
N ASN A 679 -18.09 59.46 14.15
CA ASN A 679 -17.00 60.21 13.51
C ASN A 679 -15.78 59.37 13.04
N GLU A 680 -15.73 58.06 13.28
CA GLU A 680 -14.65 57.19 12.77
C GLU A 680 -15.19 56.29 11.65
N LYS A 681 -14.67 56.46 10.43
CA LYS A 681 -15.04 55.65 9.26
C LYS A 681 -14.06 54.50 9.08
N ASP A 682 -14.38 53.35 9.64
CA ASP A 682 -13.74 52.07 9.29
C ASP A 682 -14.49 51.41 8.12
N GLY A 683 -13.77 51.05 7.07
CA GLY A 683 -14.34 50.46 5.85
C GLY A 683 -15.02 49.11 6.09
N GLU A 684 -14.55 48.30 7.05
CA GLU A 684 -15.17 47.01 7.38
C GLU A 684 -16.52 47.19 8.10
N GLU A 685 -16.65 48.23 8.93
CA GLU A 685 -17.90 48.54 9.62
C GLU A 685 -18.98 49.08 8.66
N GLU A 686 -18.61 49.97 7.73
CA GLU A 686 -19.54 50.48 6.72
C GLU A 686 -20.16 49.33 5.90
N GLU A 687 -19.36 48.34 5.50
CA GLU A 687 -19.83 47.17 4.77
C GLU A 687 -20.78 46.30 5.62
N TRP A 688 -20.49 46.11 6.91
CA TRP A 688 -21.37 45.40 7.83
C TRP A 688 -22.74 46.09 7.97
N PHE A 689 -22.77 47.41 8.17
CA PHE A 689 -24.03 48.17 8.26
C PHE A 689 -24.80 48.22 6.94
N ALA A 690 -24.10 48.28 5.80
CA ALA A 690 -24.73 48.16 4.49
C ALA A 690 -25.45 46.81 4.34
N ARG A 691 -24.87 45.72 4.85
CA ARG A 691 -25.53 44.40 4.93
C ARG A 691 -26.76 44.43 5.84
N VAL A 692 -26.67 45.00 7.04
CA VAL A 692 -27.83 45.16 7.93
C VAL A 692 -29.00 45.87 7.23
N LYS A 693 -28.75 47.02 6.60
CA LYS A 693 -29.77 47.76 5.83
C LYS A 693 -30.35 46.96 4.66
N ARG A 694 -29.59 46.03 4.09
CA ARG A 694 -30.07 45.14 3.01
C ARG A 694 -31.08 44.12 3.55
N PHE A 695 -30.81 43.54 4.72
CA PHE A 695 -31.72 42.59 5.36
C PHE A 695 -32.96 43.28 5.96
N GLU A 696 -32.85 44.51 6.48
CA GLU A 696 -34.01 45.30 6.91
C GLU A 696 -35.00 45.54 5.77
N ARG A 697 -34.50 45.89 4.58
CA ARG A 697 -35.32 46.05 3.37
C ARG A 697 -36.04 44.76 2.94
N ARG A 698 -35.65 43.61 3.47
CA ARG A 698 -36.30 42.30 3.24
C ARG A 698 -37.22 41.85 4.37
N GLY A 699 -37.55 42.75 5.31
CA GLY A 699 -38.54 42.49 6.36
C GLY A 699 -37.96 42.00 7.68
N CYS A 700 -36.64 41.93 7.84
CA CYS A 700 -36.04 41.75 9.16
C CYS A 700 -36.19 43.03 9.99
N SER A 701 -36.53 42.91 11.28
CA SER A 701 -36.27 43.98 12.24
C SER A 701 -34.77 44.28 12.33
N ARG A 702 -34.40 45.47 12.81
CA ARG A 702 -32.99 45.88 12.92
C ARG A 702 -32.11 44.88 13.66
N LEU A 703 -32.60 44.30 14.75
CA LEU A 703 -31.86 43.30 15.52
C LEU A 703 -31.76 41.95 14.79
N GLN A 704 -32.83 41.52 14.09
CA GLN A 704 -32.79 40.33 13.23
C GLN A 704 -31.77 40.52 12.10
N ALA A 705 -31.81 41.66 11.41
CA ALA A 705 -30.89 42.01 10.33
C ALA A 705 -29.43 42.04 10.79
N ALA A 706 -29.17 42.66 11.95
CA ALA A 706 -27.84 42.66 12.58
C ALA A 706 -27.37 41.26 12.97
N SER A 707 -28.29 40.41 13.48
CA SER A 707 -27.96 39.02 13.84
C SER A 707 -27.62 38.19 12.61
N VAL A 708 -28.37 38.34 11.51
CA VAL A 708 -28.06 37.67 10.23
C VAL A 708 -26.73 38.17 9.67
N ALA A 709 -26.46 39.47 9.66
CA ALA A 709 -25.19 40.02 9.19
C ALA A 709 -23.99 39.53 10.01
N GLN A 710 -24.16 39.43 11.35
CA GLN A 710 -23.15 38.89 12.25
C GLN A 710 -22.92 37.38 12.04
N TRP A 711 -23.98 36.65 11.72
CA TRP A 711 -23.87 35.24 11.36
C TRP A 711 -23.14 35.06 10.03
N ASP A 712 -23.49 35.82 8.99
CA ASP A 712 -22.88 35.74 7.66
C ASP A 712 -21.38 36.01 7.67
N GLU A 713 -20.93 36.99 8.45
CA GLU A 713 -19.50 37.28 8.62
C GLU A 713 -18.74 36.10 9.22
N ARG A 714 -19.35 35.40 10.18
CA ARG A 714 -18.71 34.30 10.93
C ARG A 714 -18.81 32.95 10.22
N PHE A 715 -19.88 32.74 9.45
CA PHE A 715 -20.23 31.44 8.89
C PHE A 715 -20.41 31.48 7.37
N GLY A 716 -20.99 32.53 6.78
CA GLY A 716 -21.56 32.52 5.42
C GLY A 716 -20.69 33.07 4.28
N LEU A 717 -19.85 34.08 4.51
CA LEU A 717 -19.31 34.90 3.40
C LEU A 717 -18.03 34.37 2.72
N ARG A 718 -17.27 33.50 3.38
CA ARG A 718 -15.98 33.01 2.86
C ARG A 718 -15.94 31.50 2.90
N GLU A 719 -15.35 30.89 1.86
CA GLU A 719 -15.09 29.44 1.81
C GLU A 719 -14.28 28.96 3.02
N SER A 720 -13.39 29.80 3.56
CA SER A 720 -12.63 29.51 4.79
C SER A 720 -13.52 29.25 6.01
N ASN A 721 -14.74 29.80 6.02
CA ASN A 721 -15.72 29.62 7.10
C ASN A 721 -16.59 28.38 6.87
N ALA A 722 -16.37 27.63 5.79
CA ALA A 722 -17.14 26.43 5.45
C ALA A 722 -17.03 25.30 6.51
N SER A 723 -15.99 25.33 7.35
CA SER A 723 -15.85 24.41 8.49
C SER A 723 -16.74 24.76 9.69
N ASN A 724 -17.20 26.01 9.80
CA ASN A 724 -18.00 26.46 10.94
C ASN A 724 -19.47 26.17 10.66
N ILE A 725 -20.10 25.31 11.47
CA ILE A 725 -21.49 24.87 11.27
C ILE A 725 -22.28 25.20 12.53
N ASP A 726 -23.39 25.91 12.36
CA ASP A 726 -24.30 26.25 13.46
C ASP A 726 -25.42 25.20 13.57
N VAL A 727 -25.19 24.20 14.43
CA VAL A 727 -26.15 23.14 14.70
C VAL A 727 -27.42 23.69 15.39
N SER A 728 -27.27 24.75 16.18
CA SER A 728 -28.39 25.35 16.91
C SER A 728 -29.40 25.99 15.96
N LEU A 729 -28.92 26.61 14.90
CA LEU A 729 -29.73 27.17 13.83
C LEU A 729 -30.54 26.09 13.08
N ALA A 730 -29.93 24.92 12.82
CA ALA A 730 -30.64 23.79 12.22
C ALA A 730 -31.73 23.24 13.15
N ALA A 731 -31.46 23.14 14.45
CA ALA A 731 -32.46 22.74 15.44
C ALA A 731 -33.63 23.74 15.51
N ALA A 732 -33.34 25.04 15.45
CA ALA A 732 -34.35 26.09 15.39
C ALA A 732 -35.27 25.96 14.18
N ALA A 733 -34.70 25.68 13.00
CA ALA A 733 -35.47 25.45 11.77
C ALA A 733 -36.41 24.24 11.89
N VAL A 734 -35.94 23.13 12.48
CA VAL A 734 -36.78 21.94 12.72
C VAL A 734 -37.93 22.24 13.67
N ARG A 735 -37.67 22.96 14.77
CA ARG A 735 -38.73 23.35 15.74
C ARG A 735 -39.75 24.31 15.14
N TYR A 736 -39.31 25.26 14.31
CA TYR A 736 -40.21 26.12 13.55
C TYR A 736 -41.15 25.31 12.65
N ILE A 737 -40.60 24.32 11.92
CA ILE A 737 -41.39 23.44 11.05
C ILE A 737 -42.38 22.58 11.86
N ASP A 738 -41.99 22.06 13.04
CA ASP A 738 -42.90 21.27 13.88
C ASP A 738 -44.11 22.09 14.38
N GLY A 739 -43.93 23.39 14.55
CA GLY A 739 -45.01 24.34 14.88
C GLY A 739 -46.01 24.60 13.74
N LEU A 740 -45.70 24.20 12.51
CA LEU A 740 -46.62 24.34 11.37
C LEU A 740 -47.72 23.26 11.39
N ALA A 741 -48.88 23.58 10.80
CA ALA A 741 -49.98 22.64 10.62
C ALA A 741 -49.56 21.40 9.79
N ASN A 742 -50.30 20.29 9.95
CA ASN A 742 -50.08 19.00 9.29
C ASN A 742 -48.75 18.29 9.64
N LYS A 743 -48.80 17.38 10.62
CA LYS A 743 -47.66 16.57 11.06
C LYS A 743 -47.36 15.33 10.21
N GLN A 744 -48.14 15.07 9.15
CA GLN A 744 -47.90 13.90 8.28
C GLN A 744 -46.70 14.08 7.33
N GLN A 745 -46.32 15.33 7.04
CA GLN A 745 -45.15 15.62 6.21
C GLN A 745 -43.85 15.58 7.04
N ALA A 746 -42.89 14.81 6.56
CA ALA A 746 -41.58 14.66 7.18
C ALA A 746 -40.62 15.81 6.84
N VAL A 747 -39.61 15.99 7.70
CA VAL A 747 -38.51 16.95 7.53
C VAL A 747 -37.24 16.21 7.14
N LEU A 748 -36.55 16.68 6.09
CA LEU A 748 -35.23 16.21 5.69
C LEU A 748 -34.20 17.31 5.95
N VAL A 749 -33.23 17.04 6.82
CA VAL A 749 -32.17 18.00 7.17
C VAL A 749 -30.84 17.55 6.55
N PHE A 750 -30.21 18.38 5.73
CA PHE A 750 -28.89 18.10 5.16
C PHE A 750 -27.78 18.66 6.05
N MET A 751 -26.96 17.78 6.61
CA MET A 751 -25.77 18.08 7.40
C MET A 751 -24.51 17.51 6.72
N PRO A 752 -23.34 18.15 6.84
CA PRO A 752 -22.16 17.75 6.08
C PRO A 752 -21.48 16.47 6.59
N GLY A 753 -21.69 16.07 7.84
CA GLY A 753 -20.99 14.92 8.42
C GLY A 753 -21.66 14.33 9.65
N VAL A 754 -21.14 13.17 10.09
CA VAL A 754 -21.72 12.36 11.18
C VAL A 754 -21.67 13.08 12.53
N ALA A 755 -20.58 13.80 12.82
CA ALA A 755 -20.46 14.56 14.07
C ALA A 755 -21.57 15.60 14.20
N GLU A 756 -21.88 16.28 13.10
CA GLU A 756 -22.90 17.32 13.06
C GLU A 756 -24.32 16.73 13.03
N ILE A 757 -24.50 15.56 12.38
CA ILE A 757 -25.74 14.78 12.49
C ILE A 757 -26.00 14.42 13.96
N HIS A 758 -25.01 13.86 14.66
CA HIS A 758 -25.18 13.46 16.06
C HIS A 758 -25.47 14.66 16.96
N ALA A 759 -24.71 15.76 16.82
CA ALA A 759 -24.96 16.98 17.57
C ALA A 759 -26.38 17.52 17.38
N LEU A 760 -26.90 17.49 16.14
CA LEU A 760 -28.28 17.92 15.87
C LEU A 760 -29.30 16.94 16.45
N VAL A 761 -29.10 15.65 16.24
CA VAL A 761 -29.99 14.62 16.78
C VAL A 761 -30.05 14.74 18.30
N ASP A 762 -28.91 14.88 18.97
CA ASP A 762 -28.83 15.04 20.43
C ASP A 762 -29.51 16.33 20.90
N SER A 763 -29.37 17.43 20.16
CA SER A 763 -30.10 18.68 20.45
C SER A 763 -31.62 18.57 20.29
N LEU A 764 -32.11 17.60 19.52
CA LEU A 764 -33.54 17.34 19.29
C LEU A 764 -34.07 16.16 20.13
N LYS A 765 -33.16 15.35 20.71
CA LYS A 765 -33.50 14.25 21.62
C LYS A 765 -34.06 14.86 22.91
N GLY A 766 -35.38 14.77 23.07
CA GLY A 766 -36.12 15.33 24.21
C GLY A 766 -37.45 15.93 23.80
N ASP A 767 -37.59 16.33 22.52
CA ASP A 767 -38.84 16.87 21.99
C ASP A 767 -39.85 15.71 21.74
N PRO A 768 -40.94 15.61 22.52
CA PRO A 768 -41.86 14.47 22.45
C PRO A 768 -42.64 14.43 21.12
N SER A 769 -42.74 15.56 20.43
CA SER A 769 -43.41 15.72 19.15
C SER A 769 -42.60 15.21 17.95
N LEU A 770 -41.30 14.91 18.10
CA LEU A 770 -40.42 14.59 16.98
C LEU A 770 -39.99 13.12 17.00
N SER A 771 -39.91 12.48 15.84
CA SER A 771 -39.27 11.18 15.63
C SER A 771 -38.01 11.40 14.78
N VAL A 772 -36.86 11.49 15.45
CA VAL A 772 -35.59 11.88 14.81
C VAL A 772 -34.79 10.64 14.42
N LEU A 773 -34.42 10.56 13.15
CA LEU A 773 -33.65 9.47 12.54
C LEU A 773 -32.39 10.02 11.89
N SER A 774 -31.26 9.33 12.04
CA SER A 774 -30.03 9.63 11.32
C SER A 774 -29.98 8.88 9.99
N LEU A 775 -29.38 9.49 8.97
CA LEU A 775 -29.17 8.85 7.66
C LEU A 775 -27.79 9.23 7.08
N HIS A 776 -26.84 8.32 7.16
CA HIS A 776 -25.53 8.51 6.53
C HIS A 776 -24.98 7.16 6.03
N ALA A 777 -24.03 7.21 5.10
CA ALA A 777 -23.43 6.01 4.49
C ALA A 777 -22.84 5.03 5.53
N GLY A 778 -22.40 5.55 6.68
CA GLY A 778 -21.90 4.80 7.84
C GLY A 778 -22.91 3.83 8.49
N LEU A 779 -24.22 4.04 8.33
CA LEU A 779 -25.25 3.19 8.95
C LEU A 779 -25.40 1.83 8.29
N ALA A 780 -25.86 0.82 9.04
CA ALA A 780 -26.18 -0.49 8.48
C ALA A 780 -27.38 -0.39 7.52
N PRO A 781 -27.49 -1.28 6.50
CA PRO A 781 -28.60 -1.24 5.55
C PRO A 781 -29.99 -1.34 6.20
N SER A 782 -30.11 -2.09 7.30
CA SER A 782 -31.35 -2.17 8.09
C SER A 782 -31.71 -0.82 8.72
N ASP A 783 -30.73 -0.08 9.23
CA ASP A 783 -30.94 1.22 9.86
C ASP A 783 -31.26 2.29 8.82
N GLN A 784 -30.61 2.25 7.65
CA GLN A 784 -30.95 3.13 6.53
C GLN A 784 -32.39 2.90 6.07
N ARG A 785 -32.93 1.68 6.15
CA ARG A 785 -34.32 1.39 5.77
C ARG A 785 -35.36 1.99 6.70
N ARG A 786 -35.01 2.26 7.97
CA ARG A 786 -35.94 2.84 8.94
C ARG A 786 -36.47 4.21 8.51
N VAL A 787 -35.76 4.91 7.63
CA VAL A 787 -36.19 6.21 7.10
C VAL A 787 -37.37 6.10 6.12
N PHE A 788 -37.75 4.90 5.69
CA PHE A 788 -38.96 4.69 4.86
C PHE A 788 -40.20 4.40 5.72
N ASP A 789 -40.01 4.04 6.99
CA ASP A 789 -41.12 3.76 7.89
C ASP A 789 -41.88 5.05 8.23
N ARG A 790 -43.19 4.90 8.50
CA ARG A 790 -44.04 6.00 8.98
C ARG A 790 -43.72 6.31 10.44
N PRO A 791 -43.78 7.59 10.87
CA PRO A 791 -43.57 7.93 12.27
C PRO A 791 -44.73 7.42 13.15
N PRO A 792 -44.50 7.24 14.46
CA PRO A 792 -45.57 6.98 15.42
C PRO A 792 -46.66 8.09 15.36
N PRO A 793 -47.93 7.76 15.67
CA PRO A 793 -49.03 8.73 15.66
C PRO A 793 -48.71 9.96 16.53
N GLY A 794 -49.03 11.15 16.02
CA GLY A 794 -48.79 12.42 16.72
C GLY A 794 -47.35 12.95 16.68
N ARG A 795 -46.39 12.18 16.14
CA ARG A 795 -44.99 12.60 16.01
C ARG A 795 -44.64 12.95 14.56
N ARG A 796 -43.92 14.06 14.36
CA ARG A 796 -43.36 14.44 13.06
C ARG A 796 -42.04 13.72 12.84
N LYS A 797 -41.87 13.11 11.67
CA LYS A 797 -40.63 12.45 11.26
C LYS A 797 -39.58 13.49 10.87
N VAL A 798 -38.36 13.36 11.39
CA VAL A 798 -37.21 14.19 11.06
C VAL A 798 -36.05 13.28 10.67
N VAL A 799 -35.60 13.37 9.43
CA VAL A 799 -34.47 12.61 8.91
C VAL A 799 -33.29 13.56 8.78
N VAL A 800 -32.23 13.34 9.55
CA VAL A 800 -31.00 14.12 9.49
C VAL A 800 -29.96 13.36 8.66
N ALA A 801 -29.65 13.86 7.48
CA ALA A 801 -28.92 13.14 6.44
C ALA A 801 -27.68 13.88 5.91
N THR A 802 -26.73 13.12 5.35
CA THR A 802 -25.71 13.69 4.45
C THR A 802 -26.26 13.82 3.02
N ASN A 803 -25.40 14.15 2.05
CA ASN A 803 -25.70 14.10 0.61
C ASN A 803 -26.18 12.73 0.08
N ILE A 804 -26.21 11.67 0.91
CA ILE A 804 -26.81 10.38 0.55
C ILE A 804 -28.30 10.49 0.16
N ALA A 805 -29.02 11.44 0.75
CA ALA A 805 -30.43 11.70 0.45
C ALA A 805 -30.63 12.62 -0.76
N GLU A 806 -29.54 13.18 -1.33
CA GLU A 806 -29.61 14.16 -2.43
C GLU A 806 -29.94 13.52 -3.77
N THR A 807 -29.38 12.33 -4.06
CA THR A 807 -29.64 11.55 -5.29
C THR A 807 -30.11 10.13 -4.98
N SER A 808 -29.37 9.36 -4.17
CA SER A 808 -29.51 7.90 -4.04
C SER A 808 -30.67 7.33 -3.23
N ILE A 809 -31.40 8.14 -2.44
CA ILE A 809 -32.52 7.65 -1.62
C ILE A 809 -33.74 8.54 -1.85
N THR A 810 -34.88 7.93 -2.19
CA THR A 810 -36.16 8.63 -2.37
C THR A 810 -37.08 8.34 -1.19
N ILE A 811 -37.22 9.31 -0.29
CA ILE A 811 -38.16 9.24 0.84
C ILE A 811 -39.43 9.95 0.41
N ASP A 812 -40.55 9.24 0.38
CA ASP A 812 -41.78 9.72 -0.27
C ASP A 812 -42.56 10.74 0.57
N ASP A 813 -42.44 10.70 1.90
CA ASP A 813 -43.22 11.55 2.82
C ASP A 813 -42.57 12.90 3.15
N ILE A 814 -41.48 13.29 2.47
CA ILE A 814 -40.81 14.57 2.71
C ILE A 814 -41.64 15.74 2.17
N GLY A 815 -42.03 16.67 3.06
CA GLY A 815 -42.64 17.96 2.69
C GLY A 815 -41.78 19.17 3.05
N PHE A 816 -40.77 18.98 3.91
CA PHE A 816 -39.89 20.05 4.37
C PHE A 816 -38.42 19.67 4.20
N VAL A 817 -37.61 20.60 3.71
CA VAL A 817 -36.16 20.45 3.61
C VAL A 817 -35.48 21.55 4.40
N VAL A 818 -34.46 21.19 5.17
CA VAL A 818 -33.55 22.13 5.82
C VAL A 818 -32.16 21.89 5.23
N ASP A 819 -31.63 22.87 4.51
CA ASP A 819 -30.34 22.78 3.83
C ASP A 819 -29.29 23.61 4.57
N SER A 820 -28.29 22.94 5.17
CA SER A 820 -27.15 23.63 5.78
C SER A 820 -26.25 24.33 4.76
N GLY A 821 -26.37 24.01 3.47
CA GLY A 821 -25.51 24.54 2.42
C GLY A 821 -24.08 23.99 2.45
N ARG A 822 -23.82 22.95 3.26
CA ARG A 822 -22.50 22.36 3.43
C ARG A 822 -22.43 20.94 2.93
N VAL A 823 -21.23 20.53 2.55
CA VAL A 823 -20.88 19.17 2.15
C VAL A 823 -19.46 18.86 2.63
N ARG A 824 -19.18 17.62 3.02
CA ARG A 824 -17.83 17.16 3.34
C ARG A 824 -17.33 16.30 2.19
N GLU A 825 -16.24 16.73 1.58
CA GLU A 825 -15.65 16.08 0.40
C GLU A 825 -14.19 15.72 0.63
N ALA A 826 -13.75 14.61 0.04
CA ALA A 826 -12.35 14.26 -0.01
C ALA A 826 -11.65 15.09 -1.10
N ILE A 827 -10.56 15.75 -0.72
CA ILE A 827 -9.68 16.51 -1.59
C ILE A 827 -8.30 15.91 -1.44
N ARG A 828 -7.73 15.38 -2.52
CA ARG A 828 -6.32 14.96 -2.53
C ARG A 828 -5.49 16.06 -3.14
N ASP A 829 -4.44 16.46 -2.44
CA ASP A 829 -3.44 17.35 -3.02
C ASP A 829 -2.54 16.54 -3.99
N PRO A 830 -2.48 16.89 -5.30
CA PRO A 830 -1.77 16.11 -6.31
C PRO A 830 -0.27 15.97 -6.06
N GLU A 831 0.35 16.98 -5.43
CA GLU A 831 1.78 16.99 -5.16
C GLU A 831 2.12 16.21 -3.89
N SER A 832 1.38 16.42 -2.79
CA SER A 832 1.67 15.72 -1.53
C SER A 832 1.10 14.31 -1.44
N GLY A 833 0.18 13.95 -2.34
CA GLY A 833 -0.55 12.69 -2.31
C GLY A 833 -1.45 12.52 -1.08
N ILE A 834 -1.70 13.57 -0.28
CA ILE A 834 -2.52 13.49 0.93
C ILE A 834 -3.98 13.77 0.59
N SER A 835 -4.86 12.83 0.95
CA SER A 835 -6.30 13.06 0.98
C SER A 835 -6.70 13.72 2.30
N ARG A 836 -7.33 14.88 2.23
CA ARG A 836 -7.98 15.56 3.35
C ARG A 836 -9.49 15.59 3.14
N LEU A 837 -10.25 15.31 4.18
CA LEU A 837 -11.68 15.57 4.19
C LEU A 837 -11.89 17.03 4.59
N ALA A 838 -12.41 17.83 3.66
CA ALA A 838 -12.70 19.24 3.90
C ALA A 838 -14.22 19.47 3.86
N THR A 839 -14.71 20.27 4.80
CA THR A 839 -16.07 20.79 4.69
C THR A 839 -16.05 22.03 3.79
N ARG A 840 -16.90 22.03 2.77
CA ARG A 840 -17.05 23.11 1.78
C ARG A 840 -18.52 23.50 1.65
N PHE A 841 -18.77 24.62 0.99
CA PHE A 841 -20.12 24.90 0.53
C PHE A 841 -20.53 23.92 -0.57
N CYS A 842 -21.80 23.49 -0.57
CA CYS A 842 -22.33 22.73 -1.70
C CYS A 842 -22.55 23.66 -2.91
N SER A 843 -22.66 23.09 -4.11
CA SER A 843 -22.98 23.87 -5.29
C SER A 843 -24.44 24.35 -5.29
N GLN A 844 -24.73 25.38 -6.08
CA GLN A 844 -26.09 25.88 -6.29
C GLN A 844 -26.98 24.79 -6.90
N ALA A 845 -26.44 24.00 -7.84
CA ALA A 845 -27.11 22.84 -8.40
C ALA A 845 -27.47 21.79 -7.33
N ALA A 846 -26.52 21.43 -6.45
CA ALA A 846 -26.77 20.49 -5.35
C ALA A 846 -27.87 21.00 -4.41
N SER A 847 -27.82 22.27 -4.03
CA SER A 847 -28.86 22.89 -3.19
C SER A 847 -30.22 22.91 -3.88
N THR A 848 -30.27 23.10 -5.20
CA THR A 848 -31.51 23.00 -6.00
C THR A 848 -32.06 21.58 -6.02
N GLN A 849 -31.20 20.55 -6.08
CA GLN A 849 -31.61 19.15 -5.95
C GLN A 849 -32.17 18.84 -4.56
N ARG A 850 -31.53 19.36 -3.49
CA ARG A 850 -32.02 19.24 -2.11
C ARG A 850 -33.41 19.85 -1.95
N ARG A 851 -33.61 21.07 -2.46
CA ARG A 851 -34.94 21.74 -2.54
C ARG A 851 -35.98 20.85 -3.22
N GLY A 852 -35.64 20.19 -4.31
CA GLY A 852 -36.54 19.30 -5.07
C GLY A 852 -37.08 18.12 -4.25
N ARG A 853 -36.45 17.76 -3.13
CA ARG A 853 -36.91 16.66 -2.25
C ARG A 853 -38.21 17.00 -1.50
N ALA A 854 -38.50 18.27 -1.26
CA ALA A 854 -39.75 18.72 -0.63
C ALA A 854 -40.95 18.76 -1.59
N GLY A 855 -40.72 18.78 -2.91
CA GLY A 855 -41.75 19.03 -3.92
C GLY A 855 -42.32 17.80 -4.60
N ARG A 856 -42.12 16.60 -4.05
CA ARG A 856 -42.45 15.34 -4.74
C ARG A 856 -43.90 14.90 -4.61
N VAL A 857 -44.44 14.98 -3.40
CA VAL A 857 -45.79 14.49 -3.07
C VAL A 857 -46.80 15.60 -2.85
N SER A 858 -46.35 16.79 -2.46
CA SER A 858 -47.22 17.92 -2.11
C SER A 858 -46.43 19.23 -2.12
N LYS A 859 -47.12 20.37 -1.93
CA LYS A 859 -46.47 21.66 -1.72
C LYS A 859 -45.57 21.58 -0.48
N GLY A 860 -44.35 22.12 -0.58
CA GLY A 860 -43.34 22.00 0.47
C GLY A 860 -42.58 23.31 0.72
N ILE A 861 -41.71 23.29 1.74
CA ILE A 861 -40.84 24.43 2.09
C ILE A 861 -39.39 23.95 2.17
N CYS A 862 -38.47 24.73 1.60
CA CYS A 862 -37.03 24.54 1.72
C CYS A 862 -36.43 25.71 2.50
N ILE A 863 -35.95 25.44 3.72
CA ILE A 863 -35.24 26.42 4.55
C ILE A 863 -33.74 26.28 4.29
N ARG A 864 -33.11 27.32 3.74
CA ARG A 864 -31.68 27.41 3.47
C ARG A 864 -31.01 28.14 4.62
N LEU A 865 -30.11 27.48 5.34
CA LEU A 865 -29.41 28.03 6.51
C LEU A 865 -28.22 28.91 6.12
N PHE A 866 -28.35 29.62 5.01
CA PHE A 866 -27.37 30.55 4.44
C PHE A 866 -28.12 31.65 3.69
N THR A 867 -27.51 32.81 3.54
CA THR A 867 -28.16 33.95 2.89
C THR A 867 -28.13 33.84 1.37
N ARG A 868 -28.97 34.62 0.69
CA ARG A 868 -28.91 34.74 -0.78
C ARG A 868 -27.55 35.23 -1.27
N GLU A 869 -26.89 36.07 -0.48
CA GLU A 869 -25.55 36.54 -0.81
C GLU A 869 -24.55 35.39 -0.83
N THR A 870 -24.52 34.55 0.21
CA THR A 870 -23.70 33.32 0.23
C THR A 870 -23.97 32.40 -0.95
N LEU A 871 -25.23 32.22 -1.36
CA LEU A 871 -25.57 31.39 -2.53
C LEU A 871 -24.89 31.90 -3.81
N HIS A 872 -24.80 33.21 -4.01
CA HIS A 872 -24.26 33.79 -5.24
C HIS A 872 -22.75 34.09 -5.18
N SER A 873 -22.22 34.45 -4.00
CA SER A 873 -20.83 34.88 -3.84
C SER A 873 -19.87 33.77 -3.40
N ALA A 874 -20.35 32.78 -2.65
CA ALA A 874 -19.50 31.72 -2.08
C ALA A 874 -19.75 30.33 -2.71
N MET A 875 -20.98 30.02 -3.12
CA MET A 875 -21.31 28.72 -3.73
C MET A 875 -21.05 28.69 -5.23
N SER A 876 -20.31 27.68 -5.70
CA SER A 876 -20.14 27.43 -7.14
C SER A 876 -21.46 26.99 -7.77
N GLU A 877 -21.67 27.32 -9.04
CA GLU A 877 -22.89 26.93 -9.76
C GLU A 877 -23.06 25.41 -9.82
N PHE A 878 -21.97 24.70 -10.11
CA PHE A 878 -21.91 23.24 -10.21
C PHE A 878 -20.82 22.64 -9.32
N ALA A 879 -20.93 21.34 -9.04
CA ALA A 879 -19.90 20.62 -8.30
C ALA A 879 -18.64 20.46 -9.15
N THR A 880 -17.47 20.54 -8.53
CA THR A 880 -16.20 20.29 -9.22
C THR A 880 -16.12 18.82 -9.65
N PRO A 881 -15.88 18.52 -10.95
CA PRO A 881 -15.76 17.16 -11.45
C PRO A 881 -14.74 16.34 -10.66
N GLU A 882 -15.04 15.07 -10.43
CA GLU A 882 -14.24 14.20 -9.58
C GLU A 882 -12.81 14.01 -10.11
N ILE A 883 -12.65 14.00 -11.44
CA ILE A 883 -11.35 13.87 -12.13
C ILE A 883 -10.34 14.96 -11.77
N LEU A 884 -10.80 16.14 -11.34
CA LEU A 884 -9.92 17.26 -10.98
C LEU A 884 -9.38 17.16 -9.54
N ARG A 885 -9.91 16.24 -8.73
CA ARG A 885 -9.72 16.22 -7.27
C ARG A 885 -9.43 14.84 -6.70
N MET A 886 -9.39 13.82 -7.55
CA MET A 886 -9.12 12.43 -7.20
C MET A 886 -7.77 11.94 -7.76
N PRO A 887 -7.21 10.87 -7.16
CA PRO A 887 -6.04 10.20 -7.69
C PRO A 887 -6.31 9.59 -9.07
N LEU A 888 -5.34 9.67 -10.00
CA LEU A 888 -5.50 9.27 -11.39
C LEU A 888 -4.79 7.96 -11.76
N GLU A 889 -4.07 7.33 -10.83
CA GLU A 889 -3.26 6.12 -11.05
C GLU A 889 -4.11 5.00 -11.66
N GLN A 890 -5.29 4.75 -11.10
CA GLN A 890 -6.21 3.72 -11.58
C GLN A 890 -6.73 4.02 -12.99
N VAL A 891 -6.99 5.30 -13.29
CA VAL A 891 -7.51 5.74 -14.60
C VAL A 891 -6.42 5.60 -15.66
N CYS A 892 -5.20 6.00 -15.34
CA CYS A 892 -4.03 5.81 -16.20
C CYS A 892 -3.79 4.33 -16.50
N LEU A 893 -3.87 3.47 -15.48
CA LEU A 893 -3.72 2.02 -15.63
C LEU A 893 -4.79 1.45 -16.58
N GLN A 894 -6.05 1.80 -16.36
CA GLN A 894 -7.15 1.33 -17.21
C GLN A 894 -7.05 1.86 -18.64
N ALA A 895 -6.64 3.12 -18.84
CA ALA A 895 -6.41 3.68 -20.17
C ALA A 895 -5.33 2.88 -20.94
N LYS A 896 -4.20 2.57 -20.28
CA LYS A 896 -3.15 1.75 -20.87
C LYS A 896 -3.63 0.32 -21.17
N ALA A 897 -4.42 -0.28 -20.27
CA ALA A 897 -4.98 -1.62 -20.47
C ALA A 897 -5.96 -1.68 -21.66
N LEU A 898 -6.67 -0.58 -21.94
CA LEU A 898 -7.52 -0.40 -23.12
C LEU A 898 -6.74 -0.12 -24.42
N GLY A 899 -5.41 -0.11 -24.38
CA GLY A 899 -4.55 0.10 -25.55
C GLY A 899 -4.14 1.56 -25.79
N TYR A 900 -4.45 2.48 -24.87
CA TYR A 900 -3.97 3.86 -24.95
C TYR A 900 -2.61 3.99 -24.26
N ALA A 901 -1.52 3.76 -25.00
CA ALA A 901 -0.15 3.81 -24.46
C ALA A 901 0.16 5.14 -23.73
N ASN A 902 -0.24 6.26 -24.33
CA ASN A 902 -0.13 7.59 -23.72
C ASN A 902 -1.44 7.97 -23.01
N SER A 903 -1.48 7.68 -21.71
CA SER A 903 -2.59 8.02 -20.80
C SER A 903 -2.85 9.52 -20.74
N ALA A 904 -1.82 10.37 -20.77
CA ALA A 904 -1.96 11.82 -20.73
C ALA A 904 -2.73 12.35 -21.94
N LYS A 905 -2.40 11.87 -23.15
CA LYS A 905 -3.12 12.21 -24.37
C LYS A 905 -4.59 11.77 -24.31
N PHE A 906 -4.86 10.59 -23.75
CA PHE A 906 -6.23 10.11 -23.56
C PHE A 906 -7.00 10.98 -22.54
N LEU A 907 -6.40 11.30 -21.40
CA LEU A 907 -6.99 12.15 -20.36
C LEU A 907 -7.26 13.57 -20.87
N CYS A 908 -6.40 14.12 -21.73
CA CYS A 908 -6.64 15.39 -22.42
C CYS A 908 -7.86 15.36 -23.37
N SER A 909 -8.30 14.18 -23.81
CA SER A 909 -9.49 14.02 -24.64
C SER A 909 -10.78 13.86 -23.84
N MET A 910 -10.71 13.76 -22.51
CA MET A 910 -11.90 13.64 -21.66
C MET A 910 -12.70 14.94 -21.59
N LEU A 911 -13.95 14.85 -21.11
CA LEU A 911 -14.88 15.96 -20.96
C LEU A 911 -14.30 17.14 -20.18
N THR A 912 -13.49 16.85 -19.16
CA THR A 912 -12.72 17.86 -18.43
C THR A 912 -11.32 17.31 -18.20
N PRO A 913 -10.32 17.80 -18.93
CA PRO A 913 -8.94 17.36 -18.78
C PRO A 913 -8.42 17.60 -17.35
N PRO A 914 -7.76 16.61 -16.72
CA PRO A 914 -7.09 16.83 -15.44
C PRO A 914 -5.84 17.72 -15.57
N PRO A 915 -5.36 18.31 -14.47
CA PRO A 915 -4.10 19.04 -14.46
C PRO A 915 -2.92 18.12 -14.84
N GLY A 916 -2.02 18.57 -15.73
CA GLY A 916 -0.88 17.77 -16.20
C GLY A 916 -0.01 17.20 -15.08
N LYS A 917 0.27 17.99 -14.04
CA LYS A 917 0.99 17.55 -12.84
C LYS A 917 0.35 16.33 -12.14
N ALA A 918 -0.98 16.26 -12.12
CA ALA A 918 -1.70 15.13 -11.51
C ALA A 918 -1.52 13.85 -12.32
N VAL A 919 -1.48 13.96 -13.66
CA VAL A 919 -1.23 12.84 -14.56
C VAL A 919 0.22 12.35 -14.44
N GLU A 920 1.19 13.27 -14.44
CA GLU A 920 2.60 12.92 -14.23
C GLU A 920 2.83 12.21 -12.88
N SER A 921 2.22 12.73 -11.81
CA SER A 921 2.25 12.10 -10.49
C SER A 921 1.66 10.68 -10.54
N ALA A 922 0.55 10.49 -11.25
CA ALA A 922 -0.08 9.19 -11.40
C ALA A 922 0.78 8.18 -12.18
N GLU A 923 1.39 8.59 -13.29
CA GLU A 923 2.32 7.74 -14.07
C GLU A 923 3.52 7.31 -13.22
N ARG A 924 4.10 8.24 -12.43
CA ARG A 924 5.21 7.91 -11.52
C ARG A 924 4.80 6.88 -10.47
N VAL A 925 3.58 6.96 -9.94
CA VAL A 925 3.08 5.94 -9.00
C VAL A 925 2.90 4.58 -9.68
N LEU A 926 2.43 4.53 -10.93
CA LEU A 926 2.31 3.26 -11.67
C LEU A 926 3.66 2.58 -11.87
N VAL A 927 4.69 3.36 -12.20
CA VAL A 927 6.08 2.88 -12.27
C VAL A 927 6.56 2.41 -10.89
N ALA A 928 6.38 3.22 -9.85
CA ALA A 928 6.86 2.90 -8.51
C ALA A 928 6.18 1.66 -7.88
N VAL A 929 4.93 1.36 -8.27
CA VAL A 929 4.22 0.14 -7.85
C VAL A 929 4.62 -1.08 -8.70
N GLY A 930 5.31 -0.88 -9.84
CA GLY A 930 5.72 -1.93 -10.77
C GLY A 930 4.63 -2.33 -11.78
N ALA A 931 3.61 -1.49 -11.96
CA ALA A 931 2.54 -1.72 -12.95
C ALA A 931 2.94 -1.26 -14.36
N CYS A 932 3.91 -0.35 -14.48
CA CYS A 932 4.45 0.12 -15.74
C CYS A 932 5.98 0.10 -15.70
N GLU A 933 6.60 -0.10 -16.87
CA GLU A 933 8.04 0.03 -17.05
C GLU A 933 8.48 1.50 -17.04
N GLU A 934 9.75 1.75 -16.72
CA GLU A 934 10.34 3.08 -16.81
C GLU A 934 10.50 3.49 -18.29
N GLY A 935 9.95 4.64 -18.67
CA GLY A 935 10.12 5.18 -20.03
C GLY A 935 9.01 6.16 -20.43
N PRO A 936 9.17 6.87 -21.56
CA PRO A 936 8.23 7.91 -22.00
C PRO A 936 6.86 7.37 -22.41
N ALA A 937 6.76 6.09 -22.80
CA ALA A 937 5.49 5.42 -23.09
C ALA A 937 4.94 4.63 -21.89
N GLY A 938 5.80 4.22 -20.95
CA GLY A 938 5.47 3.43 -19.77
C GLY A 938 4.57 2.23 -20.09
N GLU A 939 5.11 1.20 -20.74
CA GLU A 939 4.34 0.01 -21.10
C GLU A 939 3.91 -0.79 -19.88
N LEU A 940 2.79 -1.51 -20.00
CA LEU A 940 2.28 -2.34 -18.91
C LEU A 940 3.13 -3.59 -18.71
N THR A 941 3.66 -3.76 -17.50
CA THR A 941 4.31 -4.98 -17.04
C THR A 941 3.31 -6.14 -16.98
N PRO A 942 3.75 -7.41 -16.95
CA PRO A 942 2.85 -8.56 -16.73
C PRO A 942 2.01 -8.41 -15.46
N LEU A 943 2.63 -7.91 -14.38
CA LEU A 943 1.95 -7.57 -13.14
C LEU A 943 0.90 -6.47 -13.34
N GLY A 944 1.24 -5.38 -14.05
CA GLY A 944 0.33 -4.28 -14.37
C GLY A 944 -0.90 -4.72 -15.15
N ARG A 945 -0.75 -5.64 -16.10
CA ARG A 945 -1.88 -6.21 -16.85
C ARG A 945 -2.83 -6.99 -15.96
N PHE A 946 -2.32 -7.89 -15.11
CA PHE A 946 -3.16 -8.56 -14.12
C PHE A 946 -3.85 -7.55 -13.18
N MET A 947 -3.11 -6.53 -12.72
CA MET A 947 -3.66 -5.52 -11.83
C MET A 947 -4.80 -4.72 -12.46
N ALA A 948 -4.74 -4.41 -13.76
CA ALA A 948 -5.80 -3.72 -14.48
C ALA A 948 -7.11 -4.53 -14.54
N ASP A 949 -7.01 -5.87 -14.59
CA ASP A 949 -8.16 -6.78 -14.67
C ASP A 949 -8.75 -7.16 -13.31
N VAL A 950 -7.98 -6.97 -12.24
CA VAL A 950 -8.46 -7.14 -10.87
C VAL A 950 -9.30 -5.93 -10.51
N PRO A 951 -10.58 -6.10 -10.11
CA PRO A 951 -11.46 -4.95 -9.90
C PRO A 951 -11.17 -4.19 -8.58
N ALA A 952 -9.95 -4.18 -8.05
CA ALA A 952 -9.62 -3.55 -6.76
C ALA A 952 -8.77 -2.28 -6.97
N ASP A 953 -8.55 -1.52 -5.88
CA ASP A 953 -7.51 -0.49 -5.85
C ASP A 953 -6.16 -1.11 -6.26
N LEU A 954 -5.32 -0.33 -6.95
CA LEU A 954 -3.99 -0.70 -7.41
C LEU A 954 -3.18 -1.50 -6.37
N ARG A 955 -3.16 -1.04 -5.11
CA ARG A 955 -2.40 -1.66 -4.01
C ARG A 955 -2.94 -3.03 -3.65
N LEU A 956 -4.27 -3.13 -3.59
CA LEU A 956 -4.97 -4.38 -3.25
C LEU A 956 -4.88 -5.38 -4.41
N ALA A 957 -4.92 -4.90 -5.65
CA ALA A 957 -4.73 -5.73 -6.84
C ALA A 957 -3.35 -6.38 -6.83
N LYS A 958 -2.29 -5.60 -6.58
CA LYS A 958 -0.92 -6.11 -6.44
C LYS A 958 -0.81 -7.14 -5.32
N MET A 959 -1.36 -6.86 -4.15
CA MET A 959 -1.40 -7.81 -3.02
C MET A 959 -2.06 -9.13 -3.41
N LEU A 960 -3.22 -9.09 -4.08
CA LEU A 960 -3.96 -10.28 -4.47
C LEU A 960 -3.24 -11.13 -5.53
N VAL A 961 -2.61 -10.49 -6.52
CA VAL A 961 -1.81 -11.20 -7.54
C VAL A 961 -0.65 -11.93 -6.88
N TYR A 962 0.15 -11.26 -6.04
CA TYR A 962 1.23 -11.92 -5.32
C TYR A 962 0.72 -12.99 -4.34
N SER A 963 -0.40 -12.75 -3.66
CA SER A 963 -0.98 -13.75 -2.75
C SER A 963 -1.42 -15.03 -3.48
N ALA A 964 -1.83 -14.92 -4.76
CA ALA A 964 -2.08 -16.08 -5.61
C ALA A 964 -0.80 -16.82 -5.98
N VAL A 965 0.29 -16.09 -6.30
CA VAL A 965 1.62 -16.67 -6.57
C VAL A 965 2.15 -17.44 -5.36
N PHE A 966 2.04 -16.86 -4.16
CA PHE A 966 2.60 -17.41 -2.93
C PHE A 966 1.66 -18.31 -2.13
N GLY A 967 0.47 -18.62 -2.65
CA GLY A 967 -0.44 -19.60 -2.09
C GLY A 967 -1.16 -19.19 -0.80
N VAL A 968 -1.29 -17.89 -0.51
CA VAL A 968 -1.97 -17.34 0.69
C VAL A 968 -3.23 -16.54 0.34
N LEU A 969 -3.82 -16.82 -0.83
CA LEU A 969 -4.86 -16.00 -1.43
C LEU A 969 -6.14 -15.91 -0.59
N ASP A 970 -6.55 -16.98 0.09
CA ASP A 970 -7.82 -17.02 0.80
C ASP A 970 -7.89 -16.02 1.95
N ARG A 971 -6.81 -15.91 2.74
CA ARG A 971 -6.66 -14.89 3.78
C ARG A 971 -6.42 -13.51 3.21
N ALA A 972 -5.66 -13.41 2.10
CA ALA A 972 -5.44 -12.13 1.41
C ALA A 972 -6.72 -11.52 0.82
N LEU A 973 -7.68 -12.34 0.36
CA LEU A 973 -9.00 -11.89 -0.08
C LEU A 973 -9.76 -11.22 1.07
N VAL A 974 -9.68 -11.76 2.28
CA VAL A 974 -10.28 -11.18 3.47
C VAL A 974 -9.59 -9.86 3.83
N LEU A 975 -8.26 -9.81 3.78
CA LEU A 975 -7.48 -8.58 3.99
C LEU A 975 -7.85 -7.50 2.96
N ALA A 976 -7.91 -7.85 1.67
CA ALA A 976 -8.29 -6.91 0.62
C ALA A 976 -9.71 -6.36 0.84
N ALA A 977 -10.65 -7.21 1.26
CA ALA A 977 -11.98 -6.76 1.62
C ALA A 977 -11.98 -5.85 2.86
N LEU A 978 -11.26 -6.20 3.92
CA LEU A 978 -11.10 -5.38 5.14
C LEU A 978 -10.54 -3.99 4.80
N MET A 979 -9.52 -3.92 3.94
CA MET A 979 -8.85 -2.68 3.53
C MET A 979 -9.70 -1.82 2.58
N ALA A 980 -10.48 -2.45 1.70
CA ALA A 980 -11.35 -1.75 0.76
C ALA A 980 -12.65 -1.21 1.41
N HIS A 981 -13.04 -1.75 2.57
CA HIS A 981 -14.24 -1.31 3.26
C HIS A 981 -13.98 -0.03 4.07
N ASP A 982 -14.69 1.05 3.75
CA ASP A 982 -14.59 2.34 4.47
C ASP A 982 -14.94 2.26 5.97
N LYS A 983 -15.73 1.24 6.36
CA LYS A 983 -16.15 1.04 7.75
C LYS A 983 -15.20 0.05 8.44
N PRO A 984 -14.62 0.42 9.59
CA PRO A 984 -13.77 -0.49 10.34
C PRO A 984 -14.58 -1.70 10.85
N LEU A 985 -13.91 -2.85 10.96
CA LEU A 985 -14.50 -4.07 11.52
C LEU A 985 -15.03 -3.83 12.94
N PHE A 986 -14.21 -3.13 13.74
CA PHE A 986 -14.56 -2.64 15.07
C PHE A 986 -15.26 -1.28 14.94
N ALA A 987 -16.59 -1.31 14.97
CA ALA A 987 -17.42 -0.12 14.86
C ALA A 987 -18.12 0.12 16.20
N ALA A 988 -17.81 1.24 16.83
CA ALA A 988 -18.40 1.64 18.10
C ALA A 988 -18.90 3.08 18.04
N SER A 989 -19.90 3.37 18.88
CA SER A 989 -20.28 4.74 19.20
C SER A 989 -19.08 5.53 19.71
N PHE A 990 -19.14 6.85 19.64
CA PHE A 990 -18.05 7.71 20.14
C PHE A 990 -17.66 7.36 21.59
N GLU A 991 -18.66 7.07 22.43
CA GLU A 991 -18.50 6.68 23.84
C GLU A 991 -17.77 5.33 24.00
N ASN A 992 -18.03 4.36 23.12
CA ASN A 992 -17.47 3.01 23.21
C ASN A 992 -16.20 2.83 22.37
N ARG A 993 -15.63 3.91 21.83
CA ARG A 993 -14.47 3.86 20.93
C ARG A 993 -13.23 3.27 21.60
N GLU A 994 -13.04 3.54 22.89
CA GLU A 994 -11.91 3.02 23.66
C GLU A 994 -12.06 1.52 23.95
N LEU A 995 -13.26 1.07 24.33
CA LEU A 995 -13.58 -0.35 24.53
C LEU A 995 -13.39 -1.16 23.24
N ALA A 996 -13.82 -0.61 22.10
CA ALA A 996 -13.60 -1.24 20.80
C ALA A 996 -12.10 -1.35 20.44
N ARG A 997 -11.30 -0.35 20.84
CA ARG A 997 -9.83 -0.37 20.66
C ARG A 997 -9.19 -1.46 21.51
N GLU A 998 -9.63 -1.61 22.77
CA GLU A 998 -9.17 -2.67 23.66
C GLU A 998 -9.54 -4.06 23.15
N GLU A 999 -10.77 -4.26 22.65
CA GLU A 999 -11.15 -5.53 22.02
C GLU A 999 -10.30 -5.84 20.77
N ARG A 1000 -10.02 -4.84 19.93
CA ARG A 1000 -9.13 -4.99 18.76
C ARG A 1000 -7.71 -5.39 19.16
N LEU A 1001 -7.17 -4.80 20.24
CA LEU A 1001 -5.84 -5.10 20.76
C LEU A 1001 -5.67 -6.56 21.21
N ARG A 1002 -6.75 -7.26 21.62
CA ARG A 1002 -6.69 -8.68 22.00
C ARG A 1002 -6.27 -9.60 20.84
N PHE A 1003 -6.43 -9.14 19.60
CA PHE A 1003 -6.05 -9.87 18.40
C PHE A 1003 -4.66 -9.48 17.86
N ALA A 1004 -3.99 -8.51 18.48
CA ALA A 1004 -2.57 -8.30 18.31
C ALA A 1004 -1.80 -9.36 19.12
N VAL A 1005 -0.85 -10.08 18.51
CA VAL A 1005 -0.19 -11.23 19.16
C VAL A 1005 0.69 -10.75 20.32
N PRO A 1006 0.47 -11.25 21.55
CA PRO A 1006 1.39 -11.00 22.65
C PRO A 1006 2.65 -11.87 22.49
N GLY A 1007 3.83 -11.27 22.47
CA GLY A 1007 5.08 -11.97 22.80
C GLY A 1007 5.92 -12.58 21.66
N SER A 1008 5.50 -12.52 20.40
CA SER A 1008 6.43 -12.80 19.28
C SER A 1008 6.93 -11.47 18.70
N ASP A 1009 8.25 -11.28 18.65
CA ASP A 1009 8.86 -10.06 18.11
C ASP A 1009 8.52 -9.80 16.63
N GLY A 1010 7.97 -10.81 15.94
CA GLY A 1010 7.73 -10.83 14.49
C GLY A 1010 6.37 -10.35 13.98
N GLU A 1011 5.27 -10.40 14.74
CA GLU A 1011 3.90 -10.23 14.18
C GLU A 1011 3.24 -8.86 14.44
N LYS A 1012 3.85 -7.79 13.91
CA LYS A 1012 3.43 -6.38 14.14
C LYS A 1012 2.65 -5.79 12.95
N SER A 1013 1.34 -6.02 12.88
CA SER A 1013 0.46 -5.48 11.83
C SER A 1013 -0.99 -5.27 12.27
N ASP A 1014 -1.54 -4.09 11.99
CA ASP A 1014 -2.96 -3.75 12.20
C ASP A 1014 -3.90 -4.67 11.40
N TRP A 1015 -3.58 -4.92 10.13
CA TRP A 1015 -4.45 -5.68 9.23
C TRP A 1015 -4.52 -7.16 9.58
N LEU A 1016 -3.41 -7.74 10.06
CA LEU A 1016 -3.41 -9.12 10.55
C LEU A 1016 -4.21 -9.25 11.85
N ALA A 1017 -4.21 -8.24 12.73
CA ALA A 1017 -5.06 -8.23 13.91
C ALA A 1017 -6.56 -8.23 13.53
N ASP A 1018 -6.95 -7.44 12.53
CA ASP A 1018 -8.33 -7.42 12.02
C ASP A 1018 -8.72 -8.72 11.31
N LEU A 1019 -7.77 -9.36 10.59
CA LEU A 1019 -7.98 -10.67 9.99
C LEU A 1019 -8.28 -11.73 11.05
N ARG A 1020 -7.49 -11.81 12.13
CA ARG A 1020 -7.71 -12.76 13.23
C ARG A 1020 -9.05 -12.52 13.92
N ALA A 1021 -9.41 -11.26 14.12
CA ALA A 1021 -10.72 -10.90 14.67
C ALA A 1021 -11.86 -11.39 13.77
N TYR A 1022 -11.72 -11.23 12.45
CA TYR A 1022 -12.68 -11.73 11.47
C TYR A 1022 -12.78 -13.27 11.47
N GLU A 1023 -11.65 -13.97 11.47
CA GLU A 1023 -11.58 -15.44 11.52
C GLU A 1023 -12.23 -15.98 12.81
N TYR A 1024 -11.98 -15.33 13.95
CA TYR A 1024 -12.60 -15.67 15.23
C TYR A 1024 -14.13 -15.56 15.18
N VAL A 1025 -14.64 -14.43 14.67
CA VAL A 1025 -16.09 -14.17 14.57
C VAL A 1025 -16.79 -15.10 13.59
N THR A 1026 -16.10 -15.48 12.51
CA THR A 1026 -16.68 -16.36 11.49
C THR A 1026 -16.64 -17.84 11.88
N SER A 1027 -15.60 -18.28 12.59
CA SER A 1027 -15.49 -19.64 13.11
C SER A 1027 -16.50 -19.91 14.24
N SER A 1028 -16.69 -18.94 15.14
CA SER A 1028 -17.66 -19.04 16.26
C SER A 1028 -19.12 -19.10 15.80
N ASN A 1029 -19.42 -18.65 14.58
CA ASN A 1029 -20.78 -18.70 14.02
C ASN A 1029 -21.14 -20.07 13.42
N ASN A 1030 -20.17 -20.96 13.19
CA ASN A 1030 -20.42 -22.28 12.61
C ASN A 1030 -20.71 -23.35 13.68
N SER A 1031 -20.30 -23.14 14.94
CA SER A 1031 -20.62 -24.03 16.05
C SER A 1031 -21.94 -23.60 16.70
N LYS A 1032 -22.97 -24.46 16.59
CA LYS A 1032 -24.29 -24.26 17.25
C LYS A 1032 -24.25 -24.41 18.79
N SER A 1033 -23.08 -24.37 19.43
CA SER A 1033 -22.92 -24.51 20.88
C SER A 1033 -22.75 -23.14 21.54
N SER A 1034 -23.78 -22.75 22.28
CA SER A 1034 -23.84 -21.67 23.27
C SER A 1034 -22.60 -21.52 24.15
N GLY A 1035 -22.06 -20.31 24.28
CA GLY A 1035 -21.20 -19.90 25.41
C GLY A 1035 -19.94 -19.09 25.10
N GLY A 1036 -19.51 -18.97 23.84
CA GLY A 1036 -18.29 -18.22 23.49
C GLY A 1036 -18.51 -16.71 23.40
N SER A 1037 -17.82 -15.94 24.25
CA SER A 1037 -17.80 -14.47 24.32
C SER A 1037 -18.10 -13.77 22.98
N SER A 1038 -19.30 -13.18 22.89
CA SER A 1038 -19.68 -12.35 21.75
C SER A 1038 -18.91 -11.05 21.80
N LEU A 1039 -18.00 -10.83 20.85
CA LEU A 1039 -17.35 -9.51 20.67
C LEU A 1039 -18.46 -8.47 20.51
N GLN A 1040 -18.49 -7.49 21.41
CA GLN A 1040 -19.61 -6.55 21.48
C GLN A 1040 -19.48 -5.44 20.43
N HIS A 1041 -18.26 -5.13 19.99
CA HIS A 1041 -17.98 -3.98 19.12
C HIS A 1041 -17.64 -4.36 17.68
N VAL A 1042 -17.84 -5.62 17.27
CA VAL A 1042 -17.67 -6.03 15.86
C VAL A 1042 -18.99 -5.93 15.09
N SER A 1043 -18.97 -5.20 13.97
CA SER A 1043 -20.16 -5.02 13.15
C SER A 1043 -20.49 -6.27 12.33
N ARG A 1044 -21.60 -6.93 12.66
CA ARG A 1044 -22.11 -8.09 11.91
C ARG A 1044 -22.48 -7.75 10.46
N ALA A 1045 -22.89 -6.51 10.20
CA ALA A 1045 -23.14 -6.03 8.84
C ALA A 1045 -21.85 -5.97 8.03
N VAL A 1046 -20.78 -5.39 8.59
CA VAL A 1046 -19.46 -5.31 7.95
C VAL A 1046 -18.91 -6.72 7.68
N VAL A 1047 -19.05 -7.66 8.62
CA VAL A 1047 -18.65 -9.07 8.40
C VAL A 1047 -19.38 -9.71 7.21
N ARG A 1048 -20.68 -9.44 7.04
CA ARG A 1048 -21.47 -9.94 5.90
C ARG A 1048 -21.02 -9.30 4.59
N ASP A 1049 -20.75 -8.00 4.60
CA ASP A 1049 -20.29 -7.26 3.43
C ASP A 1049 -18.90 -7.75 3.00
N ILE A 1050 -17.97 -7.95 3.95
CA ILE A 1050 -16.66 -8.57 3.72
C ILE A 1050 -16.82 -9.94 3.07
N LYS A 1051 -17.70 -10.82 3.60
CA LYS A 1051 -17.99 -12.13 2.99
C LYS A 1051 -18.45 -12.00 1.54
N GLY A 1052 -19.28 -11.01 1.24
CA GLY A 1052 -19.72 -10.71 -0.13
C GLY A 1052 -18.56 -10.28 -1.03
N SER A 1053 -17.74 -9.33 -0.55
CA SER A 1053 -16.56 -8.82 -1.25
C SER A 1053 -15.54 -9.92 -1.55
N VAL A 1054 -15.28 -10.81 -0.59
CA VAL A 1054 -14.38 -11.98 -0.74
C VAL A 1054 -14.86 -12.91 -1.85
N ARG A 1055 -16.14 -13.29 -1.87
CA ARG A 1055 -16.69 -14.15 -2.92
C ARG A 1055 -16.53 -13.51 -4.30
N MET A 1056 -16.91 -12.25 -4.42
CA MET A 1056 -16.80 -11.49 -5.66
C MET A 1056 -15.36 -11.39 -6.18
N LEU A 1057 -14.40 -11.10 -5.29
CA LEU A 1057 -12.98 -11.04 -5.66
C LEU A 1057 -12.47 -12.42 -6.06
N ARG A 1058 -12.84 -13.49 -5.33
CA ARG A 1058 -12.48 -14.86 -5.67
C ARG A 1058 -13.01 -15.26 -7.05
N ASP A 1059 -14.28 -14.97 -7.35
CA ASP A 1059 -14.88 -15.27 -8.65
C ASP A 1059 -14.19 -14.51 -9.79
N SER A 1060 -13.79 -13.27 -9.54
CA SER A 1060 -13.03 -12.45 -10.50
C SER A 1060 -11.64 -13.06 -10.76
N LEU A 1061 -10.90 -13.41 -9.70
CA LEU A 1061 -9.57 -14.02 -9.82
C LEU A 1061 -9.61 -15.41 -10.44
N LYS A 1062 -10.69 -16.17 -10.21
CA LYS A 1062 -10.93 -17.46 -10.88
C LYS A 1062 -11.07 -17.30 -12.39
N THR A 1063 -11.74 -16.24 -12.83
CA THR A 1063 -11.88 -15.90 -14.26
C THR A 1063 -10.53 -15.57 -14.90
N LEU A 1064 -9.60 -15.00 -14.11
CA LEU A 1064 -8.22 -14.70 -14.53
C LEU A 1064 -7.27 -15.89 -14.44
N GLY A 1065 -7.75 -17.08 -14.03
CA GLY A 1065 -6.90 -18.27 -13.86
C GLY A 1065 -5.96 -18.21 -12.65
N LEU A 1066 -6.14 -17.25 -11.74
CA LEU A 1066 -5.31 -17.10 -10.53
C LEU A 1066 -5.79 -17.98 -9.35
N VAL A 1067 -6.95 -18.64 -9.49
CA VAL A 1067 -7.52 -19.54 -8.46
C VAL A 1067 -7.71 -20.94 -9.06
N ASP A 1068 -7.04 -21.94 -8.49
CA ASP A 1068 -7.29 -23.34 -8.82
C ASP A 1068 -8.62 -23.80 -8.20
N GLY A 1069 -9.43 -24.54 -8.95
CA GLY A 1069 -10.81 -24.92 -8.58
C GLY A 1069 -10.96 -25.84 -7.35
N SER A 1070 -9.87 -26.25 -6.71
CA SER A 1070 -9.84 -27.14 -5.54
C SER A 1070 -9.17 -26.44 -4.34
N SER A 1071 -9.94 -25.66 -3.58
CA SER A 1071 -9.47 -25.07 -2.32
C SER A 1071 -9.88 -25.95 -1.14
N SER A 1072 -9.00 -26.87 -0.72
CA SER A 1072 -8.99 -27.39 0.65
C SER A 1072 -7.75 -26.82 1.35
N VAL A 1073 -8.01 -26.18 2.49
CA VAL A 1073 -7.09 -25.40 3.32
C VAL A 1073 -5.96 -26.27 3.86
N GLU A 1074 -4.73 -25.96 3.46
CA GLU A 1074 -3.55 -26.08 4.33
C GLU A 1074 -2.66 -24.85 4.08
N ASP A 1075 -2.95 -23.76 4.79
CA ASP A 1075 -2.09 -22.58 4.86
C ASP A 1075 -0.88 -22.93 5.75
N GLY A 1076 0.24 -23.32 5.13
CA GLY A 1076 1.52 -23.56 5.83
C GLY A 1076 2.23 -22.29 6.34
N ASP A 1077 1.50 -21.18 6.55
CA ASP A 1077 1.98 -19.90 7.11
C ASP A 1077 1.44 -19.73 8.53
N SER A 1078 2.01 -20.48 9.48
CA SER A 1078 1.63 -20.42 10.90
C SER A 1078 2.05 -19.12 11.59
N THR A 1079 3.08 -18.42 11.06
CA THR A 1079 3.68 -17.19 11.62
C THR A 1079 3.17 -15.90 10.96
N GLY A 1080 2.26 -16.02 9.98
CA GLY A 1080 1.73 -14.88 9.21
C GLY A 1080 2.81 -14.08 8.45
N ALA A 1081 4.02 -14.61 8.29
CA ALA A 1081 5.15 -13.88 7.71
C ALA A 1081 4.92 -13.62 6.22
N VAL A 1082 4.37 -14.61 5.51
CA VAL A 1082 4.04 -14.49 4.08
C VAL A 1082 2.91 -13.47 3.92
N LEU A 1083 1.87 -13.52 4.74
CA LEU A 1083 0.78 -12.54 4.70
C LEU A 1083 1.26 -11.10 4.97
N ARG A 1084 2.18 -10.90 5.93
CA ARG A 1084 2.79 -9.57 6.14
C ARG A 1084 3.57 -9.11 4.92
N ALA A 1085 4.31 -10.01 4.28
CA ALA A 1085 5.03 -9.72 3.05
C ALA A 1085 4.08 -9.35 1.91
N MET A 1086 2.92 -10.01 1.80
CA MET A 1086 1.90 -9.69 0.78
C MET A 1086 1.26 -8.33 1.02
N VAL A 1087 0.94 -8.01 2.27
CA VAL A 1087 0.47 -6.67 2.66
C VAL A 1087 1.52 -5.64 2.26
N PHE A 1088 2.79 -5.86 2.61
CA PHE A 1088 3.88 -4.98 2.19
C PHE A 1088 3.99 -4.85 0.67
N ALA A 1089 3.91 -5.97 -0.07
CA ALA A 1089 3.98 -5.97 -1.52
C ALA A 1089 2.90 -5.10 -2.17
N GLY A 1090 1.67 -5.18 -1.65
CA GLY A 1090 0.57 -4.33 -2.12
C GLY A 1090 0.72 -2.86 -1.76
N LEU A 1091 1.18 -2.56 -0.54
CA LEU A 1091 1.27 -1.19 -0.04
C LEU A 1091 2.50 -0.42 -0.54
N SER A 1092 3.57 -1.12 -0.92
CA SER A 1092 4.76 -0.54 -1.55
C SER A 1092 4.36 0.25 -2.81
N PRO A 1093 4.78 1.53 -2.95
CA PRO A 1093 5.92 2.17 -2.28
C PRO A 1093 5.58 3.01 -1.02
N ASN A 1094 4.39 2.87 -0.41
CA ASN A 1094 4.05 3.60 0.82
C ASN A 1094 4.87 3.08 2.00
N ILE A 1095 6.03 3.70 2.23
CA ILE A 1095 6.99 3.29 3.27
C ILE A 1095 7.29 4.48 4.17
N ALA A 1096 7.34 4.26 5.48
CA ALA A 1096 7.84 5.22 6.44
C ALA A 1096 9.05 4.65 7.19
N ARG A 1097 10.08 5.49 7.34
CA ARG A 1097 11.26 5.17 8.13
C ARG A 1097 11.00 5.44 9.60
N VAL A 1098 11.39 4.50 10.46
CA VAL A 1098 11.35 4.60 11.92
C VAL A 1098 12.70 5.11 12.40
N ARG A 1099 12.72 6.26 13.06
CA ARG A 1099 13.92 6.80 13.72
C ARG A 1099 13.79 6.57 15.21
N VAL A 1100 14.67 5.72 15.72
CA VAL A 1100 14.83 5.46 17.15
C VAL A 1100 15.81 6.50 17.72
N PRO A 1101 15.52 7.13 18.87
CA PRO A 1101 16.48 7.97 19.58
C PRO A 1101 17.76 7.22 19.97
N ALA A 1102 18.81 7.93 20.36
CA ALA A 1102 20.03 7.32 20.88
C ALA A 1102 19.74 6.54 22.18
N GLN A 1103 20.25 5.31 22.28
CA GLN A 1103 20.06 4.43 23.43
C GLN A 1103 20.61 5.10 24.70
N LYS A 1104 19.75 5.30 25.70
CA LYS A 1104 20.18 5.78 27.02
C LYS A 1104 20.55 4.59 27.88
N TYR A 1105 21.65 4.68 28.61
CA TYR A 1105 22.10 3.62 29.52
C TYR A 1105 21.83 4.01 30.97
N ARG A 1106 21.38 3.05 31.78
CA ARG A 1106 21.25 3.18 33.23
C ARG A 1106 22.30 2.32 33.90
N GLU A 1107 23.10 2.90 34.78
CA GLU A 1107 24.02 2.14 35.62
C GLU A 1107 23.23 1.36 36.68
N VAL A 1108 23.51 0.06 36.76
CA VAL A 1108 22.96 -0.85 37.76
C VAL A 1108 23.98 -0.98 38.89
N ILE A 1109 23.48 -0.94 40.13
CA ILE A 1109 24.28 -1.11 41.34
C ILE A 1109 24.85 -2.54 41.33
N GLY A 1110 26.11 -2.67 40.95
CA GLY A 1110 26.76 -3.96 40.64
C GLY A 1110 27.80 -3.92 39.52
N GLY A 1111 27.97 -2.78 38.83
CA GLY A 1111 29.05 -2.61 37.85
C GLY A 1111 28.68 -2.98 36.41
N GLY A 1112 27.45 -2.72 35.99
CA GLY A 1112 27.01 -2.87 34.60
C GLY A 1112 26.05 -1.76 34.18
N SER A 1113 26.09 -1.36 32.92
CA SER A 1113 25.15 -0.42 32.32
C SER A 1113 24.10 -1.18 31.50
N VAL A 1114 22.82 -0.97 31.81
CA VAL A 1114 21.70 -1.59 31.08
C VAL A 1114 21.03 -0.51 30.23
N GLY A 1115 20.87 -0.79 28.93
CA GLY A 1115 20.16 0.10 28.02
C GLY A 1115 18.68 0.23 28.43
N ILE A 1116 18.21 1.47 28.56
CA ILE A 1116 16.79 1.79 28.79
C ILE A 1116 16.05 1.60 27.46
N ASP A 1117 14.97 0.82 27.48
CA ASP A 1117 14.07 0.68 26.33
C ASP A 1117 13.37 2.01 26.01
N HIS A 1118 13.30 2.36 24.73
CA HIS A 1118 12.62 3.56 24.25
C HIS A 1118 11.11 3.50 24.52
N GLN A 1119 10.47 4.66 24.68
CA GLN A 1119 9.01 4.74 24.71
C GLN A 1119 8.44 5.05 23.31
N ALA A 1120 7.23 4.56 23.01
CA ALA A 1120 6.59 4.79 21.71
C ALA A 1120 6.46 6.28 21.33
N LYS A 1121 6.30 7.17 22.32
CA LYS A 1121 6.22 8.63 22.11
C LYS A 1121 7.53 9.27 21.66
N GLU A 1122 8.66 8.61 21.89
CA GLU A 1122 9.99 9.10 21.55
C GLU A 1122 10.39 8.74 20.11
N LEU A 1123 9.68 7.79 19.48
CA LEU A 1123 9.91 7.39 18.10
C LEU A 1123 9.43 8.46 17.12
N MET A 1124 10.19 8.65 16.05
CA MET A 1124 9.83 9.55 14.97
C MET A 1124 9.67 8.78 13.66
N PHE A 1125 8.57 9.05 12.95
CA PHE A 1125 8.26 8.42 11.68
C PHE A 1125 8.33 9.45 10.55
N PHE A 1126 8.94 9.04 9.44
CA PHE A 1126 9.13 9.88 8.26
C PHE A 1126 8.64 9.13 7.04
N ALA A 1127 7.59 9.62 6.38
CA ALA A 1127 7.11 9.05 5.13
C ALA A 1127 8.13 9.35 4.02
N VAL A 1128 8.54 8.29 3.32
CA VAL A 1128 9.50 8.38 2.22
C VAL A 1128 8.75 8.80 0.96
N ASP A 1129 9.15 9.93 0.39
CA ASP A 1129 8.60 10.37 -0.89
C ASP A 1129 9.36 9.68 -2.03
N SER A 1130 8.76 8.62 -2.55
CA SER A 1130 9.30 7.85 -3.68
C SER A 1130 9.08 8.55 -5.04
N VAL A 1131 8.22 9.57 -5.11
CA VAL A 1131 7.74 10.18 -6.36
C VAL A 1131 8.42 11.53 -6.67
N ALA A 1132 8.88 12.25 -5.65
CA ALA A 1132 9.41 13.61 -5.80
C ALA A 1132 10.91 13.71 -6.22
N ARG A 1133 11.65 12.60 -6.37
CA ARG A 1133 13.13 12.64 -6.30
C ARG A 1133 13.89 11.93 -7.44
N GLN A 1134 13.44 12.09 -8.69
CA GLN A 1134 14.14 11.55 -9.88
C GLN A 1134 15.15 12.51 -10.53
N GLN A 1135 15.38 13.72 -9.99
CA GLN A 1135 16.13 14.77 -10.70
C GLN A 1135 17.62 14.96 -10.32
N ASP A 1136 18.19 14.19 -9.38
CA ASP A 1136 19.60 14.38 -9.01
C ASP A 1136 20.34 13.05 -8.74
N PRO A 1137 21.05 12.48 -9.74
CA PRO A 1137 21.72 11.18 -9.64
C PRO A 1137 23.12 11.23 -9.01
N VAL A 1138 23.60 12.39 -8.53
CA VAL A 1138 25.01 12.57 -8.10
C VAL A 1138 25.14 12.95 -6.61
N GLY A 1139 24.03 13.06 -5.87
CA GLY A 1139 23.99 13.58 -4.50
C GLY A 1139 23.48 12.61 -3.42
N TRP A 1140 23.66 11.29 -3.56
CA TRP A 1140 23.04 10.27 -2.67
C TRP A 1140 23.34 10.44 -1.16
N MET A 1141 24.42 11.11 -0.79
CA MET A 1141 24.93 11.18 0.60
C MET A 1141 24.64 12.51 1.33
N ASP A 1142 24.37 13.61 0.61
CA ASP A 1142 24.29 14.97 1.18
C ASP A 1142 22.85 15.51 1.31
N HIS A 1143 21.85 14.73 0.90
CA HIS A 1143 20.47 15.17 0.96
C HIS A 1143 19.88 15.08 2.38
N ASP A 1144 19.82 16.27 2.99
CA ASP A 1144 19.22 16.65 4.26
C ASP A 1144 17.83 16.01 4.51
N LEU A 1145 17.60 15.57 5.75
CA LEU A 1145 16.31 15.18 6.36
C LEU A 1145 15.18 16.24 6.27
N LYS A 1146 15.39 17.35 5.55
CA LYS A 1146 14.43 18.45 5.41
C LYS A 1146 13.25 18.11 4.51
N THR A 1147 13.38 17.13 3.62
CA THR A 1147 12.37 16.81 2.59
C THR A 1147 11.45 15.65 2.95
N ASP A 1148 11.84 14.74 3.85
CA ASP A 1148 10.97 13.64 4.31
C ASP A 1148 9.88 14.18 5.25
N ARG A 1149 8.63 13.81 4.99
CA ARG A 1149 7.50 14.33 5.76
C ARG A 1149 7.36 13.59 7.09
N ARG A 1150 7.34 14.34 8.19
CA ARG A 1150 7.01 13.78 9.51
C ARG A 1150 5.57 13.28 9.54
N VAL A 1151 5.39 12.03 9.97
CA VAL A 1151 4.09 11.37 10.13
C VAL A 1151 3.96 10.78 11.54
N PHE A 1152 2.74 10.50 11.96
CA PHE A 1152 2.43 9.93 13.28
C PHE A 1152 1.58 8.66 13.12
N VAL A 1153 1.72 7.70 14.03
CA VAL A 1153 0.79 6.56 14.08
C VAL A 1153 -0.56 7.05 14.61
N HIS A 1154 -1.66 6.69 13.94
CA HIS A 1154 -3.00 7.08 14.38
C HIS A 1154 -3.37 6.42 15.72
N PRO A 1155 -4.05 7.11 16.67
CA PRO A 1155 -4.37 6.55 18.00
C PRO A 1155 -5.19 5.26 18.02
N GLN A 1156 -5.93 4.96 16.93
CA GLN A 1156 -6.69 3.71 16.80
C GLN A 1156 -5.87 2.53 16.28
N SER A 1157 -4.65 2.77 15.80
CA SER A 1157 -3.76 1.69 15.40
C SER A 1157 -3.32 0.89 16.63
N THR A 1158 -3.29 -0.43 16.47
CA THR A 1158 -2.68 -1.36 17.43
C THR A 1158 -1.20 -1.05 17.65
N MET A 1159 -0.53 -0.43 16.67
CA MET A 1159 0.87 -0.02 16.71
C MET A 1159 1.13 1.30 17.46
N PHE A 1160 0.10 2.01 17.91
CA PHE A 1160 0.24 3.34 18.53
C PHE A 1160 1.14 3.35 19.78
N ALA A 1161 1.11 2.27 20.58
CA ALA A 1161 1.89 2.14 21.82
C ALA A 1161 3.15 1.26 21.66
N HIS A 1162 3.47 0.80 20.44
CA HIS A 1162 4.63 -0.06 20.20
C HIS A 1162 5.93 0.73 20.16
N ALA A 1163 6.93 0.27 20.91
CA ALA A 1163 8.24 0.90 21.01
C ALA A 1163 9.39 0.18 20.29
N LYS A 1164 9.22 -1.11 19.96
CA LYS A 1164 10.27 -1.94 19.33
C LYS A 1164 9.90 -2.32 17.89
N TYR A 1165 10.75 -1.98 16.94
CA TYR A 1165 10.59 -2.29 15.52
C TYR A 1165 11.79 -3.12 15.04
N PRO A 1166 11.60 -4.38 14.61
CA PRO A 1166 12.70 -5.26 14.19
C PRO A 1166 13.39 -4.75 12.92
N VAL A 1167 12.63 -4.11 12.03
CA VAL A 1167 13.14 -3.37 10.88
C VAL A 1167 12.89 -1.87 11.09
N PRO A 1168 13.78 -0.98 10.64
CA PRO A 1168 13.61 0.47 10.80
C PRO A 1168 12.60 1.05 9.78
N PHE A 1169 11.66 0.25 9.31
CA PHE A 1169 10.71 0.60 8.26
C PHE A 1169 9.31 0.06 8.58
N VAL A 1170 8.30 0.80 8.15
CA VAL A 1170 6.90 0.36 8.21
C VAL A 1170 6.20 0.73 6.92
N THR A 1171 5.11 0.04 6.61
CA THR A 1171 4.22 0.39 5.49
C THR A 1171 2.83 0.76 6.01
N TYR A 1172 2.11 1.55 5.21
CA TYR A 1172 0.78 2.07 5.52
C TYR A 1172 -0.09 2.14 4.26
N PHE A 1173 -1.40 1.96 4.39
CA PHE A 1173 -2.34 2.06 3.26
C PHE A 1173 -2.59 3.51 2.87
N SER A 1174 -2.85 4.38 3.84
CA SER A 1174 -3.17 5.79 3.58
C SER A 1174 -2.69 6.74 4.67
N LEU A 1175 -2.32 7.96 4.25
CA LEU A 1175 -2.08 9.09 5.15
C LEU A 1175 -3.34 9.93 5.26
N THR A 1176 -3.67 10.35 6.47
CA THR A 1176 -4.81 11.23 6.75
C THR A 1176 -4.34 12.44 7.54
N GLN A 1177 -4.83 13.63 7.18
CA GLN A 1177 -4.61 14.83 7.97
C GLN A 1177 -5.83 15.13 8.83
N SER A 1178 -5.61 15.25 10.13
CA SER A 1178 -6.63 15.61 11.10
C SER A 1178 -6.08 16.64 12.08
N ALA A 1179 -6.95 17.54 12.54
CA ALA A 1179 -6.60 18.44 13.64
C ALA A 1179 -6.34 17.62 14.90
N SER A 1180 -5.18 17.84 15.55
CA SER A 1180 -4.92 17.25 16.87
C SER A 1180 -5.82 17.90 17.92
N THR A 1181 -5.94 17.26 19.10
CA THR A 1181 -6.58 17.84 20.29
C THR A 1181 -5.99 19.20 20.70
N SER A 1182 -4.78 19.52 20.24
CA SER A 1182 -4.10 20.80 20.45
C SER A 1182 -4.31 21.83 19.33
N GLY A 1183 -5.25 21.59 18.40
CA GLY A 1183 -5.57 22.48 17.28
C GLY A 1183 -4.55 22.51 16.13
N LYS A 1184 -3.42 21.80 16.22
CA LYS A 1184 -2.41 21.72 15.15
C LYS A 1184 -2.74 20.59 14.18
N GLN A 1185 -2.70 20.85 12.87
CA GLN A 1185 -2.86 19.80 11.87
C GLN A 1185 -1.67 18.84 11.91
N ARG A 1186 -1.96 17.53 12.02
CA ARG A 1186 -0.94 16.47 11.97
C ARG A 1186 -1.33 15.42 10.94
N THR A 1187 -0.34 14.86 10.28
CA THR A 1187 -0.50 13.76 9.32
C THR A 1187 -0.34 12.43 10.04
N TYR A 1188 -1.35 11.57 9.95
CA TYR A 1188 -1.38 10.26 10.60
C TYR A 1188 -1.40 9.12 9.58
N MET A 1189 -0.59 8.09 9.84
CA MET A 1189 -0.73 6.76 9.25
C MET A 1189 -1.90 6.07 9.95
N ARG A 1190 -2.97 5.77 9.21
CA ARG A 1190 -4.20 5.17 9.77
C ARG A 1190 -3.94 3.74 10.28
N ASP A 1191 -3.07 3.04 9.58
CA ASP A 1191 -2.72 1.63 9.74
C ASP A 1191 -1.20 1.47 9.54
N VAL A 1192 -0.62 0.49 10.23
CA VAL A 1192 0.82 0.22 10.21
C VAL A 1192 1.06 -1.27 10.13
N THR A 1193 1.94 -1.68 9.20
CA THR A 1193 2.46 -3.04 9.10
C THR A 1193 3.98 -3.01 9.03
N VAL A 1194 4.63 -3.84 9.83
CA VAL A 1194 6.07 -4.00 9.84
C VAL A 1194 6.46 -5.13 8.87
N PRO A 1195 7.21 -4.86 7.78
CA PRO A 1195 7.70 -5.91 6.88
C PRO A 1195 8.92 -6.65 7.45
N GLY A 1196 9.29 -7.78 6.85
CA GLY A 1196 10.62 -8.38 7.02
C GLY A 1196 11.65 -7.76 6.06
N PHE A 1197 12.94 -8.00 6.28
CA PHE A 1197 13.99 -7.52 5.36
C PHE A 1197 13.84 -8.09 3.96
N TYR A 1198 13.57 -9.39 3.81
CA TYR A 1198 13.42 -9.99 2.48
C TYR A 1198 12.11 -9.62 1.81
N ALA A 1199 11.05 -9.32 2.57
CA ALA A 1199 9.84 -8.74 1.99
C ALA A 1199 10.12 -7.34 1.40
N LEU A 1200 10.89 -6.53 2.13
CA LEU A 1200 11.36 -5.22 1.68
C LEU A 1200 12.23 -5.32 0.42
N LEU A 1201 13.19 -6.25 0.40
CA LEU A 1201 14.07 -6.47 -0.74
C LEU A 1201 13.36 -7.13 -1.93
N MET A 1202 12.34 -7.98 -1.75
CA MET A 1202 11.66 -8.62 -2.88
C MET A 1202 10.57 -7.74 -3.52
N PHE A 1203 9.79 -7.01 -2.71
CA PHE A 1203 8.60 -6.28 -3.21
C PHE A 1203 8.67 -4.76 -3.05
N GLY A 1204 9.79 -4.26 -2.52
CA GLY A 1204 10.07 -2.84 -2.40
C GLY A 1204 10.45 -2.19 -3.75
N PRO A 1205 10.81 -0.90 -3.72
CA PRO A 1205 11.41 -0.20 -4.87
C PRO A 1205 12.62 -0.92 -5.50
N PRO A 1206 13.10 -0.49 -6.69
CA PRO A 1206 14.31 -1.01 -7.33
C PRO A 1206 15.53 -1.00 -6.40
N LEU A 1207 16.41 -2.01 -6.48
CA LEU A 1207 17.59 -2.11 -5.63
C LEU A 1207 18.82 -1.55 -6.36
N VAL A 1208 19.58 -0.69 -5.68
CA VAL A 1208 20.85 -0.16 -6.17
C VAL A 1208 21.93 -0.53 -5.16
N VAL A 1209 23.04 -1.07 -5.64
CA VAL A 1209 24.13 -1.56 -4.78
C VAL A 1209 25.23 -0.51 -4.72
N ASP A 1210 25.63 -0.14 -3.50
CA ASP A 1210 26.88 0.57 -3.23
C ASP A 1210 27.93 -0.46 -2.76
N PRO A 1211 28.83 -0.90 -3.66
CA PRO A 1211 29.84 -1.90 -3.32
C PRO A 1211 30.96 -1.35 -2.44
N GLU A 1212 31.17 -0.03 -2.39
CA GLU A 1212 32.22 0.58 -1.56
C GLU A 1212 31.87 0.54 -0.07
N HIS A 1213 30.60 0.83 0.24
CA HIS A 1213 30.09 0.84 1.61
C HIS A 1213 29.36 -0.45 2.01
N LYS A 1214 29.18 -1.40 1.08
CA LYS A 1214 28.41 -2.66 1.27
C LYS A 1214 26.98 -2.39 1.73
N VAL A 1215 26.36 -1.45 1.03
CA VAL A 1215 25.02 -0.96 1.31
C VAL A 1215 24.15 -1.24 0.10
N VAL A 1216 22.92 -1.67 0.37
CA VAL A 1216 21.88 -1.80 -0.64
C VAL A 1216 20.88 -0.69 -0.42
N CYS A 1217 20.84 0.22 -1.38
CA CYS A 1217 19.85 1.29 -1.48
C CYS A 1217 18.57 0.73 -2.09
N ILE A 1218 17.44 1.07 -1.48
CA ILE A 1218 16.12 0.64 -1.90
C ILE A 1218 15.39 1.85 -2.50
N GLY A 1219 15.40 1.93 -3.82
CA GLY A 1219 14.81 3.00 -4.61
C GLY A 1219 15.82 4.06 -5.08
N PRO A 1220 15.45 4.84 -6.11
CA PRO A 1220 16.35 5.77 -6.80
C PRO A 1220 16.76 7.02 -5.99
N SER A 1221 16.18 7.24 -4.80
CA SER A 1221 16.44 8.43 -3.98
C SER A 1221 17.44 8.21 -2.84
N GLY A 1222 17.96 6.99 -2.66
CA GLY A 1222 18.92 6.64 -1.59
C GLY A 1222 18.39 6.80 -0.15
N GLY A 1223 17.14 7.24 0.05
CA GLY A 1223 16.56 7.52 1.36
C GLY A 1223 16.24 6.28 2.20
N LEU A 1224 16.18 5.11 1.56
CA LEU A 1224 16.04 3.80 2.19
C LEU A 1224 17.31 3.00 1.89
N ALA A 1225 18.03 2.59 2.92
CA ALA A 1225 19.27 1.84 2.78
C ALA A 1225 19.37 0.80 3.90
N VAL A 1226 19.92 -0.36 3.56
CA VAL A 1226 20.25 -1.43 4.50
C VAL A 1226 21.67 -1.88 4.24
N ARG A 1227 22.38 -2.31 5.28
CA ARG A 1227 23.68 -2.94 5.10
C ARG A 1227 23.45 -4.36 4.59
N ALA A 1228 24.01 -4.71 3.45
CA ALA A 1228 23.89 -6.06 2.92
C ALA A 1228 25.05 -6.36 1.98
N TRP A 1229 25.40 -7.64 1.89
CA TRP A 1229 26.40 -8.09 0.94
C TRP A 1229 25.90 -7.89 -0.50
N PRO A 1230 26.68 -7.27 -1.43
CA PRO A 1230 26.26 -7.03 -2.81
C PRO A 1230 25.62 -8.22 -3.52
N ARG A 1231 26.13 -9.44 -3.29
CA ARG A 1231 25.57 -10.67 -3.88
C ARG A 1231 24.13 -10.95 -3.45
N VAL A 1232 23.70 -10.52 -2.26
CA VAL A 1232 22.30 -10.65 -1.80
C VAL A 1232 21.38 -9.82 -2.68
N ALA A 1233 21.76 -8.58 -3.00
CA ALA A 1233 20.97 -7.73 -3.90
C ALA A 1233 20.92 -8.32 -5.32
N ALA A 1234 22.05 -8.80 -5.84
CA ALA A 1234 22.12 -9.43 -7.16
C ALA A 1234 21.18 -10.66 -7.26
N LEU A 1235 21.20 -11.54 -6.25
CA LEU A 1235 20.30 -12.70 -6.19
C LEU A 1235 18.83 -12.30 -6.13
N VAL A 1236 18.51 -11.28 -5.31
CA VAL A 1236 17.14 -10.76 -5.20
C VAL A 1236 16.67 -10.14 -6.52
N ASN A 1237 17.51 -9.35 -7.20
CA ASN A 1237 17.19 -8.78 -8.51
C ASN A 1237 16.87 -9.86 -9.55
N HIS A 1238 17.66 -10.94 -9.61
CA HIS A 1238 17.36 -12.07 -10.48
C HIS A 1238 16.05 -12.77 -10.10
N LEU A 1239 15.78 -12.99 -8.80
CA LEU A 1239 14.51 -13.56 -8.35
C LEU A 1239 13.31 -12.70 -8.73
N ARG A 1240 13.43 -11.35 -8.66
CA ARG A 1240 12.39 -10.43 -9.13
C ARG A 1240 12.11 -10.63 -10.63
N ARG A 1241 13.14 -10.67 -11.48
CA ARG A 1241 13.00 -10.92 -12.93
C ARG A 1241 12.35 -12.28 -13.22
N LEU A 1242 12.75 -13.32 -12.49
CA LEU A 1242 12.16 -14.67 -12.61
C LEU A 1242 10.68 -14.69 -12.22
N LEU A 1243 10.27 -13.92 -11.20
CA LEU A 1243 8.85 -13.79 -10.84
C LEU A 1243 8.04 -13.07 -11.93
N ASP A 1244 8.59 -12.02 -12.53
CA ASP A 1244 7.92 -11.29 -13.62
C ASP A 1244 7.75 -12.18 -14.87
N GLU A 1245 8.77 -12.98 -15.22
CA GLU A 1245 8.69 -13.96 -16.30
C GLU A 1245 7.67 -15.06 -15.98
N LEU A 1246 7.60 -15.53 -14.73
CA LEU A 1246 6.61 -16.52 -14.31
C LEU A 1246 5.17 -15.97 -14.46
N LEU A 1247 4.94 -14.69 -14.14
CA LEU A 1247 3.66 -14.02 -14.39
C LEU A 1247 3.36 -13.92 -15.88
N ARG A 1248 4.35 -13.54 -16.71
CA ARG A 1248 4.20 -13.48 -18.18
C ARG A 1248 3.78 -14.83 -18.75
N ARG A 1249 4.40 -15.92 -18.29
CA ARG A 1249 4.05 -17.30 -18.69
C ARG A 1249 2.65 -17.71 -18.22
N LYS A 1250 2.24 -17.33 -17.01
CA LYS A 1250 0.88 -17.58 -16.52
C LYS A 1250 -0.19 -16.88 -17.37
N MET A 1251 0.11 -15.69 -17.91
CA MET A 1251 -0.81 -15.02 -18.83
C MET A 1251 -0.96 -15.77 -20.15
N ALA A 1252 0.15 -16.31 -20.67
CA ALA A 1252 0.14 -17.11 -21.90
C ALA A 1252 -0.54 -18.47 -21.70
N ASP A 1253 -0.32 -19.10 -20.54
CA ASP A 1253 -0.95 -20.36 -20.14
C ASP A 1253 -1.62 -20.24 -18.76
N PRO A 1254 -2.94 -19.96 -18.74
CA PRO A 1254 -3.72 -19.90 -17.49
C PRO A 1254 -3.73 -21.21 -16.70
N SER A 1255 -3.31 -22.35 -17.27
CA SER A 1255 -3.25 -23.64 -16.57
C SER A 1255 -1.98 -23.83 -15.73
N LEU A 1256 -0.95 -23.01 -15.95
CA LEU A 1256 0.31 -23.04 -15.20
C LEU A 1256 0.07 -22.86 -13.68
N ARG A 1257 0.59 -23.75 -12.85
CA ARG A 1257 0.45 -23.65 -11.38
C ARG A 1257 1.66 -22.99 -10.75
N PHE A 1258 1.43 -22.03 -9.85
CA PHE A 1258 2.50 -21.40 -9.07
C PHE A 1258 2.99 -22.28 -7.92
N LYS A 1259 2.08 -23.08 -7.33
CA LYS A 1259 2.38 -23.93 -6.18
C LYS A 1259 3.49 -24.92 -6.52
N ALA A 1260 4.48 -25.03 -5.63
CA ALA A 1260 5.67 -25.87 -5.76
C ALA A 1260 6.61 -25.50 -6.93
N HIS A 1261 6.43 -24.35 -7.59
CA HIS A 1261 7.41 -23.88 -8.57
C HIS A 1261 8.71 -23.50 -7.84
N PRO A 1262 9.91 -23.94 -8.28
CA PRO A 1262 11.15 -23.73 -7.54
C PRO A 1262 11.49 -22.26 -7.26
N VAL A 1263 11.18 -21.35 -8.20
CA VAL A 1263 11.33 -19.90 -8.01
C VAL A 1263 10.45 -19.39 -6.86
N VAL A 1264 9.20 -19.84 -6.79
CA VAL A 1264 8.24 -19.44 -5.73
C VAL A 1264 8.68 -20.00 -4.38
N GLU A 1265 9.11 -21.26 -4.33
CA GLU A 1265 9.61 -21.91 -3.11
C GLU A 1265 10.87 -21.22 -2.56
N ALA A 1266 11.80 -20.80 -3.43
CA ALA A 1266 12.99 -20.07 -3.02
C ALA A 1266 12.63 -18.75 -2.31
N VAL A 1267 11.73 -17.97 -2.91
CA VAL A 1267 11.25 -16.71 -2.34
C VAL A 1267 10.44 -16.92 -1.06
N LEU A 1268 9.58 -17.95 -1.01
CA LEU A 1268 8.82 -18.31 0.19
C LEU A 1268 9.73 -18.64 1.37
N ARG A 1269 10.80 -19.41 1.14
CA ARG A 1269 11.77 -19.73 2.20
C ARG A 1269 12.44 -18.48 2.73
N LEU A 1270 12.93 -17.60 1.85
CA LEU A 1270 13.55 -16.33 2.25
C LEU A 1270 12.60 -15.45 3.08
N ILE A 1271 11.33 -15.36 2.70
CA ILE A 1271 10.34 -14.56 3.44
C ILE A 1271 10.00 -15.20 4.79
N LYS A 1272 9.83 -16.53 4.85
CA LYS A 1272 9.44 -17.22 6.08
C LYS A 1272 10.54 -17.20 7.14
N THR A 1273 11.81 -17.26 6.72
CA THR A 1273 12.95 -17.24 7.65
C THR A 1273 13.60 -15.86 7.79
N ASP A 1274 13.16 -14.87 7.01
CA ASP A 1274 13.83 -13.57 6.84
C ASP A 1274 15.34 -13.71 6.59
N GLY A 1275 15.70 -14.74 5.80
CA GLY A 1275 17.07 -15.11 5.41
C GLY A 1275 17.90 -15.84 6.46
N GLN A 1276 17.32 -16.15 7.62
CA GLN A 1276 17.95 -16.96 8.68
C GLN A 1276 17.88 -18.46 8.38
#